data_AF-A0A369UJ13-F1
#
_entry.id   AF-A0A369UJ13-F1
#
_cell.length_a   1.000
_cell.length_b   1.000
_cell.length_c   1.000
_cell.angle_alpha   90.00
_cell.angle_beta   90.00
_cell.angle_gamma   90.00
#
_symmetry.space_group_name_H-M   'P 1'
#
loop_
_entity.id
_entity.type
_entity.pdbx_description
1 polymer ?
#
loop_
_entity_poly.entity_id
_entity_poly.type
_entity_poly.pdbx_seq_one_letter_code
_entity_poly.pdbx_strand_id
1 'polypeptide(L)'
;MIDDTEAAVHLLAIRKALSNGNAAVMVGSGFSFNAEGGSQLASWDALATAILDDLDPKREKSDTKVPPAEIIQLGEQYARVLTKSGLDELLKRMIPDEKVNPGTLHEQLLQLSWAEIFTTNYDTLLERAAEKIPERAHYTVMCREDIPQSKMLGRRRIVKLHGSFPAQRPFIFTEEDYRTYPTNFAPFVNLVRQALLENIFCLVGFSGDDPNFLHWIGWVRDMLDEHALPIYLFLPKAPTLGYRKLLEARRVTPIVLPLPDQCDPKDYATRYTALFQNLAEPLKPSDSKWGQDFQIFHEPWSYTNNDDEQFARFMEFFPQLRQLRNAYPGWLVAPVTARKNLDRVLRTLPFYLEIDRIARSNSTRYPLLSITLLAHYTWQQDVLLQCFDDKLAHHAIDLIKAQKPPFDASSFAIEAALLKEAGIVSIRQVQVQWRDLVLGLLRWSREELHESIFDELKSILPQAFPGDGWIADEVKHQSILQALYLGDRDIARRLLLDWSVHSSNIYFDVRKAALLTEVGEMDAGLTLGIEALERIRRRRKLYPESARYLSEEAWACLIIRNMLRAKDPFERRRDAKSINQEGGPSQEKMKRRLADLARQDYDVIFEISEIQSELNAEAQPPSKPRNRMTAFDLGRYPAATRIGMSGDLREKIAAAFAWLSLADRVALVPRMGSISFELTSYTQAAWWTQYVDSPQRVLSVAIRTLSTDVLKPADDSEPAHHTGWLSRFQVAETDETLAFQVCERSLRVIERTLSSGDDALQILRFHLEIFSRLVIRIRNVSAVLAFAERIIVLHKSPHIAQWPSVWELLGKSIARCWDALPSSMQDKLVLQIVTITGMPLPQQVHQHYTKDWLQLSPLWRYQTTAPTVDRSSPELTDLITALISKIENAADRDTSTPTGFHDDTRAWEVLFWLDHLGLVLPATRQAIGNILWANSTTWPCIPNYPAEATRAWPSPEGINKEKVFREWILEQSLARFDGPGAMQITDSSTSKHWGFPVNNRLLTAWKASLSGSPWPIQDMVRGLNILKQWWEDEWASIVTDIPRIHELAEAVIDRMDDFDVILATGLPAGWETSSLIELSIKGWIKEVVNASKPFAAHFWRLRLHLALEANDGAEFGRIQQELSDCFLDASMPDSTFIAAHVIEDWLTVDHYPKVQCPDLLLGVLCGIVATRRMPSLIWALHLLVKIARNQAQWVTERMFQMIELGLDALVTELSYQGRSPGSDIPDTDVPILRFNCARLALAFIDGDAKHSASVLSKWADQTQNDPLPEMRFIEERQRA
;
A
#
# COMPACT_ATOMS: atom_id res chain seq x y z
N MET A 1 -33.20 35.57 -43.07
CA MET A 1 -33.11 34.37 -42.20
C MET A 1 -32.68 33.14 -43.02
N ILE A 2 -31.58 33.23 -43.80
CA ILE A 2 -31.07 32.11 -44.63
C ILE A 2 -29.60 31.77 -44.30
N ASP A 3 -28.88 32.51 -43.44
CA ASP A 3 -27.41 32.36 -43.32
C ASP A 3 -26.87 31.41 -42.21
N ASP A 4 -27.66 30.99 -41.21
CA ASP A 4 -27.10 30.19 -40.09
C ASP A 4 -26.83 28.72 -40.45
N THR A 5 -27.61 28.13 -41.35
CA THR A 5 -27.44 26.73 -41.77
C THR A 5 -26.25 26.54 -42.72
N GLU A 6 -25.93 27.52 -43.57
CA GLU A 6 -24.80 27.46 -44.50
C GLU A 6 -23.46 27.56 -43.74
N ALA A 7 -23.36 28.50 -42.77
CA ALA A 7 -22.19 28.65 -41.92
C ALA A 7 -21.89 27.38 -41.09
N ALA A 8 -22.93 26.75 -40.53
CA ALA A 8 -22.79 25.52 -39.74
C ALA A 8 -22.19 24.34 -40.55
N VAL A 9 -22.57 24.21 -41.83
CA VAL A 9 -22.04 23.15 -42.72
C VAL A 9 -20.54 23.37 -42.97
N HIS A 10 -20.12 24.61 -43.20
CA HIS A 10 -18.71 24.94 -43.43
C HIS A 10 -17.86 24.77 -42.17
N LEU A 11 -18.37 25.19 -41.00
CA LEU A 11 -17.70 24.95 -39.72
C LEU A 11 -17.53 23.45 -39.43
N LEU A 12 -18.55 22.63 -39.72
CA LEU A 12 -18.44 21.17 -39.62
C LEU A 12 -17.38 20.59 -40.56
N ALA A 13 -17.27 21.11 -41.79
CA ALA A 13 -16.24 20.69 -42.73
C ALA A 13 -14.82 21.01 -42.22
N ILE A 14 -14.63 22.20 -41.64
CA ILE A 14 -13.36 22.60 -41.01
C ILE A 14 -13.05 21.71 -39.81
N ARG A 15 -14.03 21.43 -38.93
CA ARG A 15 -13.87 20.51 -37.79
C ARG A 15 -13.44 19.12 -38.23
N LYS A 16 -14.06 18.58 -39.30
CA LYS A 16 -13.66 17.29 -39.90
C LYS A 16 -12.22 17.32 -40.41
N ALA A 17 -11.82 18.40 -41.09
CA ALA A 17 -10.47 18.54 -41.61
C ALA A 17 -9.42 18.70 -40.48
N LEU A 18 -9.73 19.47 -39.43
CA LEU A 18 -8.88 19.58 -38.23
C LEU A 18 -8.71 18.23 -37.52
N SER A 19 -9.78 17.45 -37.39
CA SER A 19 -9.72 16.11 -36.79
C SER A 19 -8.89 15.12 -37.61
N ASN A 20 -8.88 15.27 -38.94
CA ASN A 20 -8.13 14.40 -39.86
C ASN A 20 -6.70 14.89 -40.14
N GLY A 21 -6.31 16.06 -39.62
CA GLY A 21 -4.99 16.66 -39.88
C GLY A 21 -4.83 17.25 -41.29
N ASN A 22 -5.93 17.59 -41.96
CA ASN A 22 -5.95 18.11 -43.33
C ASN A 22 -6.45 19.58 -43.39
N ALA A 23 -6.16 20.38 -42.36
CA ALA A 23 -6.56 21.78 -42.28
C ALA A 23 -5.34 22.67 -41.98
N ALA A 24 -5.13 23.71 -42.78
CA ALA A 24 -4.08 24.70 -42.60
C ALA A 24 -4.68 26.08 -42.35
N VAL A 25 -3.96 26.94 -41.64
CA VAL A 25 -4.42 28.30 -41.33
C VAL A 25 -3.41 29.35 -41.76
N MET A 26 -3.89 30.47 -42.29
CA MET A 26 -3.14 31.70 -42.55
C MET A 26 -3.64 32.78 -41.60
N VAL A 27 -2.72 33.32 -40.80
CA VAL A 27 -3.00 34.36 -39.81
C VAL A 27 -2.46 35.70 -40.33
N GLY A 28 -3.33 36.71 -40.39
CA GLY A 28 -2.98 38.07 -40.81
C GLY A 28 -2.87 39.06 -39.66
N SER A 29 -2.49 40.30 -39.97
CA SER A 29 -2.24 41.35 -38.98
C SER A 29 -3.51 41.81 -38.27
N GLY A 30 -4.68 41.58 -38.87
CA GLY A 30 -5.98 41.80 -38.24
C GLY A 30 -6.18 40.97 -36.96
N PHE A 31 -5.51 39.81 -36.85
CA PHE A 31 -5.57 38.98 -35.64
C PHE A 31 -4.67 39.50 -34.53
N SER A 32 -3.51 40.10 -34.87
CA SER A 32 -2.53 40.63 -33.91
C SER A 32 -3.10 41.76 -33.03
N PHE A 33 -4.13 42.48 -33.47
CA PHE A 33 -4.83 43.48 -32.66
C PHE A 33 -5.49 42.92 -31.39
N ASN A 34 -5.74 41.59 -31.34
CA ASN A 34 -6.31 40.92 -30.16
C ASN A 34 -5.24 40.57 -29.10
N ALA A 35 -4.00 41.03 -29.26
CA ALA A 35 -2.93 40.87 -28.29
C ALA A 35 -3.08 41.83 -27.10
N GLU A 36 -2.43 41.52 -25.98
CA GLU A 36 -2.36 42.42 -24.83
C GLU A 36 -1.52 43.66 -25.22
N GLY A 37 -2.17 44.82 -25.26
CA GLY A 37 -1.55 46.05 -25.80
C GLY A 37 -1.62 46.15 -27.33
N GLY A 38 -2.43 45.32 -28.01
CA GLY A 38 -2.55 45.28 -29.48
C GLY A 38 -3.03 46.58 -30.13
N SER A 39 -3.63 47.51 -29.38
CA SER A 39 -3.95 48.86 -29.85
C SER A 39 -2.71 49.70 -30.20
N GLN A 40 -1.52 49.28 -29.76
CA GLN A 40 -0.24 49.90 -30.10
C GLN A 40 0.30 49.46 -31.46
N LEU A 41 -0.26 48.41 -32.06
CA LEU A 41 0.13 47.94 -33.39
C LEU A 41 -0.50 48.84 -34.46
N ALA A 42 0.28 49.23 -35.46
CA ALA A 42 -0.24 50.06 -36.55
C ALA A 42 -1.12 49.28 -37.53
N SER A 43 -2.22 49.90 -37.97
CA SER A 43 -2.97 49.45 -39.14
C SER A 43 -2.27 49.87 -40.43
N TRP A 44 -2.69 49.28 -41.57
CA TRP A 44 -2.24 49.71 -42.89
C TRP A 44 -2.46 51.22 -43.13
N ASP A 45 -3.59 51.77 -42.67
CA ASP A 45 -3.89 53.21 -42.76
C ASP A 45 -2.90 54.06 -41.94
N ALA A 46 -2.58 53.61 -40.71
CA ALA A 46 -1.61 54.31 -39.85
C ALA A 46 -0.19 54.26 -40.42
N LEU A 47 0.17 53.13 -41.04
CA LEU A 47 1.47 52.96 -41.70
C LEU A 47 1.58 53.82 -42.96
N ALA A 48 0.52 53.89 -43.78
CA ALA A 48 0.47 54.77 -44.95
C ALA A 48 0.62 56.24 -44.54
N THR A 49 -0.07 56.65 -43.48
CA THR A 49 0.02 58.02 -42.93
C THR A 49 1.44 58.32 -42.46
N ALA A 50 2.09 57.41 -41.73
CA ALA A 50 3.45 57.60 -41.27
C ALA A 50 4.48 57.68 -42.42
N ILE A 51 4.31 56.84 -43.45
CA ILE A 51 5.14 56.88 -44.67
C ILE A 51 4.96 58.23 -45.40
N LEU A 52 3.72 58.71 -45.50
CA LEU A 52 3.41 59.98 -46.16
C LEU A 52 3.90 61.19 -45.37
N ASP A 53 3.77 61.18 -44.04
CA ASP A 53 4.27 62.24 -43.15
C ASP A 53 5.81 62.36 -43.24
N ASP A 54 6.53 61.24 -43.36
CA ASP A 54 8.00 61.21 -43.55
C ASP A 54 8.41 61.64 -44.97
N LEU A 55 7.64 61.29 -46.01
CA LEU A 55 7.92 61.63 -47.41
C LEU A 55 7.58 63.08 -47.78
N ASP A 56 6.47 63.62 -47.26
CA ASP A 56 6.04 65.01 -47.46
C ASP A 56 5.51 65.63 -46.14
N PRO A 57 6.41 66.16 -45.29
CA PRO A 57 6.05 66.73 -44.00
C PRO A 57 5.16 67.98 -44.06
N LYS A 58 4.98 68.58 -45.25
CA LYS A 58 4.19 69.82 -45.45
C LYS A 58 2.79 69.57 -45.99
N ARG A 59 2.43 68.31 -46.26
CA ARG A 59 1.11 67.92 -46.78
C ARG A 59 -0.01 68.29 -45.80
N GLU A 60 -1.14 68.76 -46.32
CA GLU A 60 -2.37 68.89 -45.53
C GLU A 60 -2.87 67.49 -45.12
N LYS A 61 -3.05 67.29 -43.81
CA LYS A 61 -3.54 66.03 -43.25
C LYS A 61 -5.00 65.84 -43.68
N SER A 62 -5.20 64.94 -44.63
CA SER A 62 -6.51 64.51 -45.13
C SER A 62 -6.73 63.04 -44.75
N ASP A 63 -7.92 62.72 -44.25
CA ASP A 63 -8.37 61.37 -43.81
C ASP A 63 -8.62 60.40 -44.98
N THR A 64 -8.03 60.63 -46.16
CA THR A 64 -8.22 59.75 -47.32
C THR A 64 -7.58 58.39 -47.05
N LYS A 65 -8.42 57.35 -46.94
CA LYS A 65 -7.97 55.96 -46.87
C LYS A 65 -7.23 55.60 -48.16
N VAL A 66 -5.97 55.21 -48.01
CA VAL A 66 -5.13 54.78 -49.13
C VAL A 66 -5.35 53.28 -49.35
N PRO A 67 -5.72 52.83 -50.56
CA PRO A 67 -5.83 51.41 -50.88
C PRO A 67 -4.51 50.66 -50.60
N PRO A 68 -4.54 49.43 -50.08
CA PRO A 68 -3.32 48.67 -49.75
C PRO A 68 -2.29 48.54 -50.89
N ALA A 69 -2.76 48.42 -52.14
CA ALA A 69 -1.88 48.38 -53.32
C ALA A 69 -1.09 49.68 -53.52
N GLU A 70 -1.68 50.83 -53.19
CA GLU A 70 -1.00 52.13 -53.24
C GLU A 70 -0.02 52.28 -52.07
N ILE A 71 -0.26 51.62 -50.93
CA ILE A 71 0.68 51.63 -49.78
C ILE A 71 1.99 50.92 -50.12
N ILE A 72 1.94 49.80 -50.86
CA ILE A 72 3.13 49.08 -51.32
C ILE A 72 3.98 49.98 -52.23
N GLN A 73 3.33 50.75 -53.11
CA GLN A 73 4.00 51.73 -53.97
C GLN A 73 4.58 52.90 -53.16
N LEU A 74 3.88 53.37 -52.13
CA LEU A 74 4.40 54.37 -51.20
C LEU A 74 5.63 53.85 -50.43
N GLY A 75 5.64 52.56 -50.07
CA GLY A 75 6.80 51.89 -49.48
C GLY A 75 8.01 51.87 -50.43
N GLU A 76 7.81 51.59 -51.71
CA GLU A 76 8.86 51.69 -52.73
C GLU A 76 9.37 53.13 -52.85
N GLN A 77 8.47 54.12 -52.91
CA GLN A 77 8.86 55.54 -52.92
C GLN A 77 9.68 55.92 -51.68
N TYR A 78 9.25 55.49 -50.49
CA TYR A 78 9.99 55.70 -49.24
C TYR A 78 11.38 55.10 -49.31
N ALA A 79 11.50 53.84 -49.75
CA ALA A 79 12.78 53.15 -49.83
C ALA A 79 13.75 53.81 -50.84
N ARG A 80 13.23 54.47 -51.89
CA ARG A 80 14.01 55.19 -52.91
C ARG A 80 14.39 56.60 -52.50
N VAL A 81 13.50 57.32 -51.82
CA VAL A 81 13.73 58.71 -51.38
C VAL A 81 14.59 58.76 -50.12
N LEU A 82 14.31 57.90 -49.15
CA LEU A 82 15.06 57.78 -47.91
C LEU A 82 16.03 56.61 -48.03
N THR A 83 15.72 55.48 -47.40
CA THR A 83 16.47 54.22 -47.57
C THR A 83 15.58 53.02 -47.23
N LYS A 84 15.92 51.83 -47.74
CA LYS A 84 15.28 50.57 -47.31
C LYS A 84 15.48 50.28 -45.82
N SER A 85 16.66 50.61 -45.26
CA SER A 85 16.92 50.47 -43.83
C SER A 85 16.04 51.40 -42.97
N GLY A 86 15.80 52.63 -43.44
CA GLY A 86 14.86 53.55 -42.77
C GLY A 86 13.42 53.04 -42.79
N LEU A 87 13.00 52.38 -43.88
CA LEU A 87 11.69 51.73 -43.96
C LEU A 87 11.58 50.58 -42.95
N ASP A 88 12.63 49.76 -42.79
CA ASP A 88 12.66 48.70 -41.78
C ASP A 88 12.57 49.25 -40.35
N GLU A 89 13.25 50.37 -40.08
CA GLU A 89 13.17 51.07 -38.78
C GLU A 89 11.77 51.65 -38.54
N LEU A 90 11.15 52.22 -39.57
CA LEU A 90 9.77 52.68 -39.52
C LEU A 90 8.81 51.52 -39.20
N LEU A 91 8.95 50.37 -39.86
CA LEU A 91 8.14 49.18 -39.58
C LEU A 91 8.32 48.70 -38.14
N LYS A 92 9.56 48.66 -37.63
CA LYS A 92 9.85 48.32 -36.22
C LYS A 92 9.24 49.32 -35.23
N ARG A 93 9.25 50.61 -35.56
CA ARG A 93 8.66 51.67 -34.72
C ARG A 93 7.13 51.56 -34.67
N MET A 94 6.51 51.26 -35.81
CA MET A 94 5.05 51.17 -35.97
C MET A 94 4.48 49.83 -35.49
N ILE A 95 5.32 48.79 -35.38
CA ILE A 95 4.95 47.45 -34.89
C ILE A 95 5.91 47.08 -33.75
N PRO A 96 5.70 47.63 -32.53
CA PRO A 96 6.60 47.41 -31.40
C PRO A 96 6.37 46.03 -30.75
N ASP A 97 6.87 44.97 -31.40
CA ASP A 97 6.67 43.57 -30.98
C ASP A 97 7.02 43.31 -29.50
N GLU A 98 8.11 43.88 -29.00
CA GLU A 98 8.54 43.74 -27.60
C GLU A 98 7.58 44.37 -26.57
N LYS A 99 6.74 45.32 -26.99
CA LYS A 99 5.79 46.02 -26.10
C LYS A 99 4.41 45.38 -26.05
N VAL A 100 4.18 44.34 -26.84
CA VAL A 100 2.90 43.66 -26.98
C VAL A 100 3.10 42.19 -26.59
N ASN A 101 2.15 41.62 -25.86
CA ASN A 101 2.19 40.22 -25.44
C ASN A 101 1.05 39.42 -26.09
N PRO A 102 1.27 38.12 -26.40
CA PRO A 102 0.21 37.29 -26.94
C PRO A 102 -0.94 37.16 -25.94
N GLY A 103 -2.16 37.47 -26.38
CA GLY A 103 -3.38 37.24 -25.61
C GLY A 103 -3.91 35.80 -25.74
N THR A 104 -4.92 35.46 -24.93
CA THR A 104 -5.53 34.10 -24.83
C THR A 104 -6.01 33.53 -26.17
N LEU A 105 -6.41 34.39 -27.11
CA LEU A 105 -6.84 33.97 -28.46
C LEU A 105 -5.72 33.34 -29.29
N HIS A 106 -4.47 33.78 -29.10
CA HIS A 106 -3.32 33.19 -29.79
C HIS A 106 -3.09 31.76 -29.29
N GLU A 107 -3.26 31.53 -27.99
CA GLU A 107 -3.17 30.20 -27.38
C GLU A 107 -4.29 29.29 -27.87
N GLN A 108 -5.55 29.78 -27.87
CA GLN A 108 -6.70 29.02 -28.39
C GLN A 108 -6.54 28.62 -29.86
N LEU A 109 -6.02 29.52 -30.70
CA LEU A 109 -5.75 29.21 -32.12
C LEU A 109 -4.73 28.07 -32.25
N LEU A 110 -3.64 28.11 -31.47
CA LEU A 110 -2.57 27.10 -31.49
C LEU A 110 -2.98 25.77 -30.83
N GLN A 111 -4.00 25.78 -29.97
CA GLN A 111 -4.62 24.58 -29.41
C GLN A 111 -5.49 23.81 -30.42
N LEU A 112 -5.73 24.33 -31.63
CA LEU A 112 -6.41 23.58 -32.70
C LEU A 112 -5.43 22.68 -33.47
N SER A 113 -5.95 21.64 -34.13
CA SER A 113 -5.14 20.64 -34.84
C SER A 113 -4.78 21.03 -36.28
N TRP A 114 -4.14 22.19 -36.43
CA TRP A 114 -3.64 22.65 -37.74
C TRP A 114 -2.52 21.74 -38.24
N ALA A 115 -2.57 21.37 -39.52
CA ALA A 115 -1.49 20.75 -40.25
C ALA A 115 -0.30 21.70 -40.36
N GLU A 116 -0.59 22.94 -40.77
CA GLU A 116 0.38 24.02 -40.94
C GLU A 116 -0.22 25.39 -40.61
N ILE A 117 0.62 26.27 -40.04
CA ILE A 117 0.27 27.63 -39.69
C ILE A 117 1.16 28.56 -40.50
N PHE A 118 0.56 29.40 -41.33
CA PHE A 118 1.25 30.40 -42.13
C PHE A 118 0.92 31.80 -41.61
N THR A 119 1.87 32.72 -41.71
CA THR A 119 1.58 34.13 -41.43
C THR A 119 2.47 35.05 -42.27
N THR A 120 1.90 36.21 -42.61
CA THR A 120 2.60 37.34 -43.22
C THR A 120 2.98 38.41 -42.19
N ASN A 121 2.70 38.17 -40.90
CA ASN A 121 2.96 39.10 -39.82
C ASN A 121 4.44 39.07 -39.40
N TYR A 122 4.99 40.26 -39.13
CA TYR A 122 6.37 40.41 -38.64
C TYR A 122 6.51 40.20 -37.14
N ASP A 123 5.42 40.40 -36.37
CA ASP A 123 5.39 40.19 -34.91
C ASP A 123 5.68 38.73 -34.52
N THR A 124 6.08 38.47 -33.28
CA THR A 124 6.41 37.11 -32.77
C THR A 124 5.32 36.53 -31.86
N LEU A 125 4.08 37.02 -31.97
CA LEU A 125 3.00 36.70 -31.02
C LEU A 125 2.62 35.22 -31.05
N LEU A 126 2.58 34.60 -32.24
CA LEU A 126 2.25 33.17 -32.38
C LEU A 126 3.36 32.29 -31.79
N GLU A 127 4.61 32.67 -31.97
CA GLU A 127 5.76 31.93 -31.45
C GLU A 127 5.84 32.00 -29.93
N ARG A 128 5.72 33.21 -29.37
CA ARG A 128 5.68 33.41 -27.92
C ARG A 128 4.46 32.75 -27.26
N ALA A 129 3.33 32.66 -27.96
CA ALA A 129 2.18 31.89 -27.49
C ALA A 129 2.44 30.37 -27.53
N ALA A 130 3.15 29.87 -28.55
CA ALA A 130 3.46 28.45 -28.68
C ALA A 130 4.40 27.93 -27.57
N GLU A 131 5.30 28.78 -27.06
CA GLU A 131 6.19 28.43 -25.93
C GLU A 131 5.43 28.08 -24.65
N LYS A 132 4.24 28.66 -24.44
CA LYS A 132 3.39 28.41 -23.28
C LYS A 132 2.58 27.10 -23.39
N ILE A 133 2.62 26.40 -24.53
CA ILE A 133 1.84 25.19 -24.80
C ILE A 133 2.77 23.98 -24.92
N PRO A 134 3.28 23.43 -23.79
CA PRO A 134 4.25 22.33 -23.80
C PRO A 134 3.69 21.03 -24.41
N GLU A 135 2.36 20.85 -24.34
CA GLU A 135 1.62 19.68 -24.82
C GLU A 135 1.60 19.57 -26.35
N ARG A 136 1.89 20.67 -27.07
CA ARG A 136 1.92 20.73 -28.55
C ARG A 136 3.09 21.58 -29.05
N ALA A 137 4.27 20.96 -29.12
CA ALA A 137 5.48 21.63 -29.58
C ALA A 137 5.36 22.08 -31.06
N HIS A 138 5.38 23.40 -31.28
CA HIS A 138 5.51 24.03 -32.59
C HIS A 138 6.98 24.34 -32.90
N TYR A 139 7.31 24.42 -34.18
CA TYR A 139 8.62 24.79 -34.70
C TYR A 139 8.45 25.95 -35.67
N THR A 140 9.12 27.06 -35.41
CA THR A 140 9.05 28.26 -36.25
C THR A 140 10.03 28.13 -37.40
N VAL A 141 9.54 28.31 -38.63
CA VAL A 141 10.32 28.32 -39.87
C VAL A 141 10.47 29.78 -40.30
N MET A 142 11.68 30.32 -40.17
CA MET A 142 12.00 31.72 -40.47
C MET A 142 12.89 31.88 -41.71
N CYS A 143 13.66 30.85 -42.05
CA CYS A 143 14.50 30.80 -43.24
C CYS A 143 14.33 29.48 -44.02
N ARG A 144 14.89 29.42 -45.24
CA ARG A 144 14.78 28.24 -46.11
C ARG A 144 15.50 27.02 -45.52
N GLU A 145 16.54 27.24 -44.71
CA GLU A 145 17.31 26.21 -44.01
C GLU A 145 16.53 25.54 -42.87
N ASP A 146 15.47 26.17 -42.36
CA ASP A 146 14.62 25.65 -41.27
C ASP A 146 13.59 24.62 -41.76
N ILE A 147 13.24 24.66 -43.06
CA ILE A 147 12.17 23.84 -43.65
C ILE A 147 12.36 22.33 -43.42
N PRO A 148 13.56 21.74 -43.57
CA PRO A 148 13.78 20.31 -43.35
C PRO A 148 13.73 19.88 -41.87
N GLN A 149 14.09 20.78 -40.94
CA GLN A 149 14.28 20.46 -39.52
C GLN A 149 12.97 20.10 -38.82
N SER A 150 11.86 20.71 -39.22
CA SER A 150 10.55 20.48 -38.61
C SER A 150 10.08 19.02 -38.74
N LYS A 151 10.38 18.36 -39.88
CA LYS A 151 9.98 16.98 -40.17
C LYS A 151 10.82 15.96 -39.39
N MET A 152 12.09 16.26 -39.13
CA MET A 152 12.96 15.41 -38.29
C MET A 152 12.53 15.42 -36.82
N LEU A 153 12.05 16.56 -36.31
CA LEU A 153 11.63 16.73 -34.92
C LEU A 153 10.18 16.29 -34.66
N GLY A 154 9.41 15.95 -35.70
CA GLY A 154 8.01 15.57 -35.59
C GLY A 154 7.11 16.69 -35.04
N ARG A 155 7.50 17.96 -35.23
CA ARG A 155 6.80 19.15 -34.70
C ARG A 155 6.00 19.86 -35.79
N ARG A 156 4.91 20.53 -35.40
CA ARG A 156 4.06 21.34 -36.29
C ARG A 156 4.76 22.66 -36.65
N ARG A 157 4.52 23.20 -37.85
CA ARG A 157 5.22 24.39 -38.36
C ARG A 157 4.41 25.68 -38.16
N ILE A 158 5.09 26.74 -37.70
CA ILE A 158 4.67 28.14 -37.86
C ILE A 158 5.61 28.76 -38.90
N VAL A 159 5.09 29.08 -40.08
CA VAL A 159 5.87 29.52 -41.24
C VAL A 159 5.73 31.03 -41.42
N LYS A 160 6.84 31.75 -41.27
CA LYS A 160 6.92 33.20 -41.51
C LYS A 160 7.25 33.48 -42.97
N LEU A 161 6.29 34.02 -43.71
CA LEU A 161 6.44 34.21 -45.16
C LEU A 161 7.13 35.53 -45.50
N HIS A 162 6.84 36.61 -44.77
CA HIS A 162 7.30 37.96 -45.14
C HIS A 162 8.50 38.45 -44.31
N GLY A 163 9.12 37.57 -43.51
CA GLY A 163 10.16 37.92 -42.53
C GLY A 163 9.62 37.93 -41.10
N SER A 164 10.50 38.19 -40.13
CA SER A 164 10.14 38.19 -38.69
C SER A 164 11.04 39.12 -37.88
N PHE A 165 10.49 39.77 -36.85
CA PHE A 165 11.29 40.50 -35.87
C PHE A 165 12.05 39.54 -34.94
N PRO A 166 13.19 39.97 -34.34
CA PRO A 166 13.83 41.29 -34.45
C PRO A 166 14.77 41.45 -35.67
N ALA A 167 15.16 40.36 -36.35
CA ALA A 167 16.30 40.38 -37.27
C ALA A 167 16.17 39.56 -38.57
N GLN A 168 15.10 38.78 -38.79
CA GLN A 168 14.97 37.95 -39.98
C GLN A 168 14.52 38.77 -41.20
N ARG A 169 15.50 39.17 -42.02
CA ARG A 169 15.36 40.03 -43.21
C ARG A 169 15.41 39.20 -44.51
N PRO A 170 14.92 39.75 -45.63
CA PRO A 170 14.22 41.03 -45.82
C PRO A 170 12.77 41.01 -45.33
N PHE A 171 12.25 42.18 -44.91
CA PHE A 171 10.81 42.39 -44.69
C PHE A 171 10.14 42.67 -46.04
N ILE A 172 9.13 41.87 -46.40
CA ILE A 172 8.47 41.96 -47.70
C ILE A 172 7.39 43.05 -47.66
N PHE A 173 7.74 44.25 -48.12
CA PHE A 173 6.83 45.41 -48.08
C PHE A 173 6.79 46.22 -49.38
N THR A 174 7.92 46.37 -50.08
CA THR A 174 8.01 47.22 -51.28
C THR A 174 7.51 46.52 -52.54
N GLU A 175 7.18 47.28 -53.58
CA GLU A 175 6.73 46.73 -54.86
C GLU A 175 7.76 45.77 -55.46
N GLU A 176 9.06 46.10 -55.37
CA GLU A 176 10.15 45.25 -55.85
C GLU A 176 10.31 43.96 -55.02
N ASP A 177 10.03 44.02 -53.70
CA ASP A 177 10.05 42.83 -52.84
C ASP A 177 8.96 41.83 -53.26
N TYR A 178 7.73 42.30 -53.49
CA TYR A 178 6.63 41.46 -53.97
C TYR A 178 6.90 40.90 -55.38
N ARG A 179 7.45 41.72 -56.30
CA ARG A 179 7.77 41.30 -57.68
C ARG A 179 8.83 40.19 -57.71
N THR A 180 9.84 40.27 -56.87
CA THR A 180 10.95 39.29 -56.83
C THR A 180 10.73 38.12 -55.87
N TYR A 181 9.68 38.18 -55.04
CA TYR A 181 9.35 37.17 -54.02
C TYR A 181 9.24 35.74 -54.59
N PRO A 182 8.55 35.48 -55.72
CA PRO A 182 8.41 34.12 -56.24
C PRO A 182 9.74 33.45 -56.61
N THR A 183 10.74 34.24 -57.01
CA THR A 183 12.08 33.75 -57.36
C THR A 183 12.97 33.62 -56.14
N ASN A 184 12.99 34.65 -55.27
CA ASN A 184 13.89 34.70 -54.11
C ASN A 184 13.46 33.76 -52.97
N PHE A 185 12.15 33.51 -52.82
CA PHE A 185 11.55 32.69 -51.77
C PHE A 185 10.79 31.48 -52.32
N ALA A 186 11.27 30.92 -53.45
CA ALA A 186 10.66 29.76 -54.10
C ALA A 186 10.34 28.57 -53.16
N PRO A 187 11.18 28.21 -52.16
CA PRO A 187 10.84 27.15 -51.20
C PRO A 187 9.58 27.44 -50.38
N PHE A 188 9.36 28.67 -49.92
CA PHE A 188 8.15 29.06 -49.19
C PHE A 188 6.93 29.07 -50.09
N VAL A 189 7.08 29.54 -51.34
CA VAL A 189 6.00 29.50 -52.34
C VAL A 189 5.56 28.05 -52.60
N ASN A 190 6.51 27.13 -52.74
CA ASN A 190 6.20 25.71 -52.95
C ASN A 190 5.52 25.09 -51.73
N LEU A 191 5.94 25.46 -50.52
CA LEU A 191 5.31 24.99 -49.28
C LEU A 191 3.86 25.44 -49.18
N VAL A 192 3.57 26.73 -49.43
CA VAL A 192 2.19 27.24 -49.41
C VAL A 192 1.34 26.61 -50.50
N ARG A 193 1.90 26.43 -51.71
CA ARG A 193 1.20 25.73 -52.81
C ARG A 193 0.86 24.30 -52.42
N GLN A 194 1.80 23.55 -51.85
CA GLN A 194 1.53 22.20 -51.37
C GLN A 194 0.43 22.19 -50.31
N ALA A 195 0.50 23.10 -49.34
CA ALA A 195 -0.51 23.21 -48.29
C ALA A 195 -1.92 23.48 -48.86
N LEU A 196 -2.04 24.35 -49.87
CA LEU A 196 -3.30 24.65 -50.56
C LEU A 196 -3.83 23.48 -51.40
N LEU A 197 -2.97 22.58 -51.88
CA LEU A 197 -3.38 21.38 -52.62
C LEU A 197 -3.86 20.24 -51.70
N GLU A 198 -3.26 20.12 -50.51
CA GLU A 198 -3.48 18.99 -49.58
C GLU A 198 -4.50 19.29 -48.48
N ASN A 199 -4.75 20.56 -48.15
CA ASN A 199 -5.52 20.96 -46.97
C ASN A 199 -6.67 21.92 -47.28
N ILE A 200 -7.70 21.88 -46.42
CA ILE A 200 -8.66 22.98 -46.30
C ILE A 200 -7.92 24.19 -45.71
N PHE A 201 -8.01 25.34 -46.36
CA PHE A 201 -7.23 26.52 -45.98
C PHE A 201 -8.12 27.56 -45.28
N CYS A 202 -7.76 27.97 -44.06
CA CYS A 202 -8.53 28.92 -43.25
C CYS A 202 -7.79 30.26 -43.13
N LEU A 203 -8.45 31.38 -43.42
CA LEU A 203 -7.88 32.73 -43.32
C LEU A 203 -8.47 33.45 -42.10
N VAL A 204 -7.63 33.71 -41.10
CA VAL A 204 -8.01 34.33 -39.81
C VAL A 204 -7.31 35.68 -39.66
N GLY A 205 -8.10 36.76 -39.50
CA GLY A 205 -7.57 38.12 -39.38
C GLY A 205 -6.76 38.59 -40.60
N PHE A 206 -6.98 37.95 -41.75
CA PHE A 206 -6.28 38.19 -43.02
C PHE A 206 -7.28 38.71 -44.05
N SER A 207 -6.97 39.78 -44.77
CA SER A 207 -7.91 40.42 -45.72
C SER A 207 -8.10 39.63 -47.02
N GLY A 208 -7.13 38.79 -47.39
CA GLY A 208 -7.15 38.06 -48.67
C GLY A 208 -6.69 38.88 -49.88
N ASP A 209 -6.26 40.13 -49.68
CA ASP A 209 -5.86 41.05 -50.75
C ASP A 209 -4.33 41.11 -50.96
N ASP A 210 -3.56 40.31 -50.22
CA ASP A 210 -2.11 40.25 -50.39
C ASP A 210 -1.72 39.77 -51.81
N PRO A 211 -0.83 40.47 -52.52
CA PRO A 211 -0.44 40.11 -53.89
C PRO A 211 0.10 38.69 -54.02
N ASN A 212 0.94 38.23 -53.08
CA ASN A 212 1.50 36.87 -53.13
C ASN A 212 0.40 35.82 -52.93
N PHE A 213 -0.51 36.05 -51.99
CA PHE A 213 -1.65 35.18 -51.75
C PHE A 213 -2.56 35.06 -52.99
N LEU A 214 -2.87 36.19 -53.64
CA LEU A 214 -3.67 36.22 -54.88
C LEU A 214 -2.99 35.43 -56.01
N HIS A 215 -1.67 35.50 -56.13
CA HIS A 215 -0.92 34.69 -57.08
C HIS A 215 -0.95 33.18 -56.76
N TRP A 216 -0.88 32.79 -55.48
CA TRP A 216 -0.95 31.39 -55.08
C TRP A 216 -2.32 30.78 -55.37
N ILE A 217 -3.41 31.46 -54.99
CA ILE A 217 -4.77 30.94 -55.25
C ILE A 217 -5.10 30.92 -56.74
N GLY A 218 -4.62 31.91 -57.51
CA GLY A 218 -4.74 31.93 -58.97
C GLY A 218 -4.09 30.70 -59.58
N TRP A 219 -2.85 30.39 -59.18
CA TRP A 219 -2.14 29.20 -59.64
C TRP A 219 -2.84 27.89 -59.27
N VAL A 220 -3.35 27.75 -58.04
CA VAL A 220 -4.07 26.53 -57.61
C VAL A 220 -5.33 26.32 -58.44
N ARG A 221 -6.08 27.40 -58.71
CA ARG A 221 -7.28 27.35 -59.55
C ARG A 221 -6.93 26.92 -60.98
N ASP A 222 -5.88 27.48 -61.54
CA ASP A 222 -5.46 27.17 -62.92
C ASP A 222 -4.96 25.71 -63.04
N MET A 223 -4.46 25.10 -61.95
CA MET A 223 -3.94 23.74 -61.92
C MET A 223 -5.00 22.66 -61.62
N LEU A 224 -5.98 22.94 -60.74
CA LEU A 224 -6.94 21.95 -60.26
C LEU A 224 -8.38 22.16 -60.73
N ASP A 225 -8.69 23.33 -61.31
CA ASP A 225 -10.03 23.77 -61.69
C ASP A 225 -11.10 23.33 -60.66
N GLU A 226 -12.14 22.58 -61.06
CA GLU A 226 -13.25 22.09 -60.21
C GLU A 226 -12.82 21.31 -58.95
N HIS A 227 -11.61 20.75 -58.91
CA HIS A 227 -11.15 19.89 -57.82
C HIS A 227 -10.35 20.61 -56.72
N ALA A 228 -10.21 21.94 -56.78
CA ALA A 228 -9.53 22.71 -55.74
C ALA A 228 -10.25 22.60 -54.38
N LEU A 229 -9.50 22.38 -53.30
CA LEU A 229 -10.02 22.36 -51.93
C LEU A 229 -10.52 23.77 -51.52
N PRO A 230 -11.55 23.85 -50.65
CA PRO A 230 -12.13 25.13 -50.27
C PRO A 230 -11.19 25.96 -49.40
N ILE A 231 -11.19 27.28 -49.66
CA ILE A 231 -10.53 28.29 -48.83
C ILE A 231 -11.61 29.05 -48.06
N TYR A 232 -11.52 29.08 -46.74
CA TYR A 232 -12.47 29.76 -45.87
C TYR A 232 -11.91 31.09 -45.36
N LEU A 233 -12.66 32.18 -45.56
CA LEU A 233 -12.29 33.51 -45.11
C LEU A 233 -13.21 33.98 -43.99
N PHE A 234 -12.67 34.15 -42.77
CA PHE A 234 -13.46 34.60 -41.63
C PHE A 234 -13.61 36.13 -41.61
N LEU A 235 -14.85 36.60 -41.77
CA LEU A 235 -15.19 38.01 -41.86
C LEU A 235 -15.97 38.52 -40.64
N PRO A 236 -15.74 39.77 -40.21
CA PRO A 236 -16.50 40.37 -39.10
C PRO A 236 -17.96 40.66 -39.46
N LYS A 237 -18.25 40.88 -40.74
CA LYS A 237 -19.60 41.20 -41.26
C LYS A 237 -19.81 40.51 -42.60
N ALA A 238 -21.05 40.20 -42.93
CA ALA A 238 -21.43 39.67 -44.23
C ALA A 238 -20.94 40.59 -45.38
N PRO A 239 -20.27 40.03 -46.40
CA PRO A 239 -19.77 40.80 -47.55
C PRO A 239 -20.93 41.33 -48.41
N THR A 240 -20.69 42.42 -49.14
CA THR A 240 -21.63 42.91 -50.16
C THR A 240 -21.76 41.89 -51.30
N LEU A 241 -22.87 41.89 -52.03
CA LEU A 241 -23.11 40.92 -53.12
C LEU A 241 -21.97 40.87 -54.14
N GLY A 242 -21.46 42.04 -54.55
CA GLY A 242 -20.34 42.13 -55.49
C GLY A 242 -19.05 41.53 -54.93
N TYR A 243 -18.73 41.81 -53.67
CA TYR A 243 -17.55 41.25 -53.01
C TYR A 243 -17.70 39.74 -52.75
N ARG A 244 -18.89 39.26 -52.37
CA ARG A 244 -19.20 37.83 -52.25
C ARG A 244 -18.98 37.11 -53.58
N LYS A 245 -19.50 37.64 -54.69
CA LYS A 245 -19.32 37.07 -56.03
C LYS A 245 -17.86 37.06 -56.48
N LEU A 246 -17.09 38.08 -56.11
CA LEU A 246 -15.65 38.13 -56.35
C LEU A 246 -14.91 37.02 -55.60
N LEU A 247 -15.23 36.81 -54.32
CA LEU A 247 -14.64 35.75 -53.50
C LEU A 247 -15.04 34.35 -54.02
N GLU A 248 -16.31 34.15 -54.39
CA GLU A 248 -16.80 32.92 -55.02
C GLU A 248 -16.05 32.61 -56.32
N ALA A 249 -15.80 33.62 -57.18
CA ALA A 249 -15.00 33.47 -58.40
C ALA A 249 -13.52 33.13 -58.12
N ARG A 250 -13.02 33.49 -56.93
CA ARG A 250 -11.70 33.11 -56.42
C ARG A 250 -11.72 31.78 -55.64
N ARG A 251 -12.88 31.11 -55.53
CA ARG A 251 -13.12 29.91 -54.70
C ARG A 251 -12.79 30.11 -53.21
N VAL A 252 -12.98 31.34 -52.73
CA VAL A 252 -12.88 31.69 -51.32
C VAL A 252 -14.29 31.83 -50.76
N THR A 253 -14.62 31.00 -49.77
CA THR A 253 -15.93 31.01 -49.10
C THR A 253 -15.88 31.92 -47.88
N PRO A 254 -16.62 33.05 -47.86
CA PRO A 254 -16.68 33.91 -46.68
C PRO A 254 -17.55 33.28 -45.58
N ILE A 255 -17.02 33.18 -44.36
CA ILE A 255 -17.75 32.77 -43.16
C ILE A 255 -17.81 33.98 -42.22
N VAL A 256 -19.01 34.37 -41.80
CA VAL A 256 -19.17 35.44 -40.81
C VAL A 256 -18.85 34.89 -39.42
N LEU A 257 -18.05 35.62 -38.63
CA LEU A 257 -17.73 35.22 -37.26
C LEU A 257 -19.01 35.07 -36.42
N PRO A 258 -19.12 34.03 -35.57
CA PRO A 258 -20.27 33.84 -34.69
C PRO A 258 -20.51 35.08 -33.82
N LEU A 259 -21.77 35.40 -33.53
CA LEU A 259 -22.17 36.48 -32.64
C LEU A 259 -22.94 35.89 -31.45
N PRO A 260 -22.30 35.66 -30.29
CA PRO A 260 -22.99 35.18 -29.09
C PRO A 260 -24.08 36.15 -28.63
N ASP A 261 -25.12 35.61 -27.98
CA ASP A 261 -26.21 36.41 -27.43
C ASP A 261 -25.67 37.48 -26.47
N GLN A 262 -26.13 38.73 -26.63
CA GLN A 262 -25.72 39.89 -25.82
C GLN A 262 -24.26 40.38 -26.02
N CYS A 263 -23.57 40.00 -27.10
CA CYS A 263 -22.24 40.52 -27.43
C CYS A 263 -22.29 41.79 -28.29
N ASP A 264 -21.42 42.78 -28.03
CA ASP A 264 -21.24 43.92 -28.93
C ASP A 264 -20.68 43.42 -30.29
N PRO A 265 -21.30 43.77 -31.44
CA PRO A 265 -20.78 43.42 -32.77
C PRO A 265 -19.32 43.83 -33.03
N LYS A 266 -18.79 44.82 -32.29
CA LYS A 266 -17.40 45.30 -32.35
C LYS A 266 -16.43 44.53 -31.45
N ASP A 267 -16.91 43.65 -30.57
CA ASP A 267 -16.06 42.81 -29.73
C ASP A 267 -15.57 41.58 -30.53
N TYR A 268 -14.49 41.79 -31.28
CA TYR A 268 -13.88 40.74 -32.08
C TYR A 268 -13.28 39.61 -31.23
N ALA A 269 -12.84 39.91 -30.01
CA ALA A 269 -12.18 38.93 -29.17
C ALA A 269 -13.15 37.84 -28.72
N THR A 270 -14.34 38.23 -28.27
CA THR A 270 -15.40 37.28 -27.88
C THR A 270 -15.90 36.47 -29.09
N ARG A 271 -15.97 37.09 -30.27
CA ARG A 271 -16.42 36.40 -31.50
C ARG A 271 -15.40 35.40 -32.04
N TYR A 272 -14.10 35.69 -31.96
CA TYR A 272 -13.04 34.71 -32.26
C TYR A 272 -13.01 33.59 -31.23
N THR A 273 -13.26 33.89 -29.95
CA THR A 273 -13.38 32.88 -28.90
C THR A 273 -14.50 31.89 -29.23
N ALA A 274 -15.68 32.40 -29.60
CA ALA A 274 -16.82 31.57 -30.01
C ALA A 274 -16.52 30.72 -31.25
N LEU A 275 -15.79 31.27 -32.24
CA LEU A 275 -15.33 30.51 -33.40
C LEU A 275 -14.41 29.35 -32.98
N PHE A 276 -13.37 29.62 -32.20
CA PHE A 276 -12.40 28.60 -31.80
C PHE A 276 -13.03 27.54 -30.88
N GLN A 277 -13.97 27.92 -30.02
CA GLN A 277 -14.77 26.96 -29.25
C GLN A 277 -15.56 26.05 -30.18
N ASN A 278 -16.26 26.60 -31.18
CA ASN A 278 -17.01 25.78 -32.14
C ASN A 278 -16.10 24.85 -32.96
N LEU A 279 -14.91 25.33 -33.37
CA LEU A 279 -13.93 24.51 -34.09
C LEU A 279 -13.26 23.45 -33.19
N ALA A 280 -13.18 23.69 -31.88
CA ALA A 280 -12.64 22.76 -30.89
C ALA A 280 -13.67 21.71 -30.44
N GLU A 281 -14.96 21.91 -30.73
CA GLU A 281 -15.99 20.93 -30.36
C GLU A 281 -15.72 19.57 -31.05
N PRO A 282 -15.70 18.47 -30.29
CA PRO A 282 -15.49 17.14 -30.84
C PRO A 282 -16.66 16.77 -31.78
N LEU A 283 -16.37 16.09 -32.90
CA LEU A 283 -17.36 15.73 -33.92
C LEU A 283 -18.46 14.78 -33.41
N LYS A 284 -18.18 14.08 -32.31
CA LYS A 284 -19.10 13.26 -31.53
C LYS A 284 -18.91 13.62 -30.05
N PRO A 285 -19.98 13.59 -29.23
CA PRO A 285 -19.81 13.67 -27.78
C PRO A 285 -18.91 12.51 -27.32
N SER A 286 -17.98 12.80 -26.41
CA SER A 286 -17.12 11.75 -25.88
C SER A 286 -17.96 10.72 -25.13
N ASP A 287 -17.68 9.45 -25.39
CA ASP A 287 -18.28 8.34 -24.65
C ASP A 287 -18.04 8.48 -23.14
N SER A 288 -16.98 9.18 -22.71
CA SER A 288 -16.64 9.41 -21.29
C SER A 288 -17.71 10.18 -20.49
N LYS A 289 -18.64 10.84 -21.19
CA LYS A 289 -19.80 11.55 -20.60
C LYS A 289 -21.05 10.69 -20.45
N TRP A 290 -20.96 9.39 -20.73
CA TRP A 290 -22.07 8.46 -20.53
C TRP A 290 -22.64 8.55 -19.10
N GLY A 291 -23.97 8.58 -18.99
CA GLY A 291 -24.69 8.73 -17.72
C GLY A 291 -24.81 10.17 -17.20
N GLN A 292 -24.22 11.18 -17.87
CA GLN A 292 -24.28 12.59 -17.41
C GLN A 292 -25.70 13.17 -17.55
N ASP A 293 -26.33 12.95 -18.70
CA ASP A 293 -27.65 13.54 -19.04
C ASP A 293 -28.84 12.77 -18.43
N PHE A 294 -28.57 11.65 -17.74
CA PHE A 294 -29.61 10.92 -17.04
C PHE A 294 -30.00 11.68 -15.75
N GLN A 295 -31.17 12.31 -15.77
CA GLN A 295 -31.79 12.93 -14.62
C GLN A 295 -32.70 11.92 -13.91
N ILE A 296 -32.50 11.73 -12.61
CA ILE A 296 -33.49 11.04 -11.76
C ILE A 296 -34.58 12.05 -11.44
N PHE A 297 -35.86 11.65 -11.52
CA PHE A 297 -36.95 12.46 -10.98
C PHE A 297 -36.75 12.67 -9.47
N HIS A 298 -36.55 13.93 -9.09
CA HIS A 298 -36.32 14.40 -7.71
C HIS A 298 -37.62 14.59 -6.89
N GLU A 299 -38.76 14.00 -7.29
CA GLU A 299 -39.92 14.06 -6.40
C GLU A 299 -39.56 13.35 -5.08
N PRO A 300 -39.74 13.98 -3.90
CA PRO A 300 -39.47 13.32 -2.63
C PRO A 300 -40.41 12.14 -2.49
N TRP A 301 -39.90 10.93 -2.72
CA TRP A 301 -40.67 9.71 -2.59
C TRP A 301 -41.14 9.61 -1.13
N SER A 302 -42.44 9.73 -0.88
CA SER A 302 -42.97 9.41 0.44
C SER A 302 -42.77 7.92 0.66
N TYR A 303 -42.00 7.54 1.70
CA TYR A 303 -41.80 6.15 2.08
C TYR A 303 -43.18 5.52 2.37
N THR A 304 -43.60 4.56 1.55
CA THR A 304 -44.82 3.77 1.80
C THR A 304 -44.42 2.43 2.39
N ASN A 305 -45.11 1.93 3.42
CA ASN A 305 -44.81 0.62 4.01
C ASN A 305 -45.40 -0.55 3.19
N ASN A 306 -45.93 -0.29 1.99
CA ASN A 306 -46.61 -1.28 1.14
C ASN A 306 -45.68 -1.80 0.04
N ASP A 307 -45.28 -3.07 0.16
CA ASP A 307 -44.34 -3.74 -0.74
C ASP A 307 -44.83 -3.76 -2.21
N ASP A 308 -46.13 -3.92 -2.46
CA ASP A 308 -46.70 -3.93 -3.83
C ASP A 308 -46.62 -2.55 -4.50
N GLU A 309 -46.83 -1.48 -3.72
CA GLU A 309 -46.76 -0.10 -4.22
C GLU A 309 -45.30 0.32 -4.50
N GLN A 310 -44.37 -0.06 -3.62
CA GLN A 310 -42.94 0.15 -3.84
C GLN A 310 -42.45 -0.58 -5.10
N PHE A 311 -42.87 -1.83 -5.29
CA PHE A 311 -42.52 -2.63 -6.45
C PHE A 311 -43.06 -2.02 -7.76
N ALA A 312 -44.33 -1.57 -7.76
CA ALA A 312 -44.92 -0.91 -8.93
C ALA A 312 -44.12 0.34 -9.34
N ARG A 313 -43.75 1.19 -8.38
CA ARG A 313 -42.96 2.40 -8.65
C ARG A 313 -41.53 2.07 -9.12
N PHE A 314 -40.91 1.01 -8.62
CA PHE A 314 -39.62 0.55 -9.14
C PHE A 314 -39.73 0.12 -10.61
N MET A 315 -40.80 -0.59 -10.97
CA MET A 315 -41.05 -1.00 -12.35
C MET A 315 -41.32 0.18 -13.29
N GLU A 316 -41.86 1.31 -12.80
CA GLU A 316 -41.95 2.56 -13.58
C GLU A 316 -40.57 3.16 -13.90
N PHE A 317 -39.60 3.02 -12.99
CA PHE A 317 -38.24 3.54 -13.17
C PHE A 317 -37.34 2.60 -14.00
N PHE A 318 -37.56 1.28 -13.91
CA PHE A 318 -36.70 0.27 -14.54
C PHE A 318 -36.44 0.46 -16.05
N PRO A 319 -37.39 0.93 -16.89
CA PRO A 319 -37.15 1.24 -18.30
C PRO A 319 -36.01 2.26 -18.52
N GLN A 320 -35.84 3.24 -17.63
CA GLN A 320 -34.76 4.23 -17.72
C GLN A 320 -33.40 3.60 -17.42
N LEU A 321 -33.31 2.76 -16.38
CA LEU A 321 -32.10 1.98 -16.08
C LEU A 321 -31.72 1.05 -17.24
N ARG A 322 -32.71 0.46 -17.90
CA ARG A 322 -32.50 -0.35 -19.10
C ARG A 322 -32.00 0.50 -20.26
N GLN A 323 -32.57 1.68 -20.50
CA GLN A 323 -32.09 2.59 -21.55
C GLN A 323 -30.63 2.98 -21.31
N LEU A 324 -30.26 3.25 -20.05
CA LEU A 324 -28.88 3.51 -19.64
C LEU A 324 -27.97 2.32 -19.98
N ARG A 325 -28.34 1.10 -19.56
CA ARG A 325 -27.60 -0.14 -19.90
C ARG A 325 -27.44 -0.36 -21.40
N ASN A 326 -28.50 -0.14 -22.18
CA ASN A 326 -28.46 -0.32 -23.64
C ASN A 326 -27.58 0.73 -24.34
N ALA A 327 -27.46 1.92 -23.77
CA ALA A 327 -26.59 2.99 -24.27
C ALA A 327 -25.12 2.81 -23.86
N TYR A 328 -24.78 1.80 -23.04
CA TYR A 328 -23.41 1.55 -22.58
C TYR A 328 -22.48 1.23 -23.76
N PRO A 329 -21.42 2.03 -23.99
CA PRO A 329 -20.48 1.87 -25.12
C PRO A 329 -19.69 0.54 -25.17
N GLY A 330 -19.70 -0.24 -24.08
CA GLY A 330 -19.09 -1.57 -24.05
C GLY A 330 -17.62 -1.58 -23.63
N TRP A 331 -17.15 -0.60 -22.85
CA TRP A 331 -15.76 -0.59 -22.36
C TRP A 331 -15.42 -1.87 -21.60
N LEU A 332 -14.15 -2.29 -21.70
CA LEU A 332 -13.62 -3.32 -20.83
C LEU A 332 -13.68 -2.86 -19.38
N VAL A 333 -13.27 -1.62 -19.09
CA VAL A 333 -13.49 -0.93 -17.81
C VAL A 333 -14.01 0.46 -18.16
N ALA A 334 -15.20 0.82 -17.65
CA ALA A 334 -15.79 2.14 -17.88
C ALA A 334 -14.91 3.22 -17.24
N PRO A 335 -14.66 4.38 -17.87
CA PRO A 335 -13.87 5.46 -17.28
C PRO A 335 -14.42 5.93 -15.92
N VAL A 336 -13.56 6.47 -15.06
CA VAL A 336 -13.92 6.94 -13.71
C VAL A 336 -15.05 7.96 -13.74
N THR A 337 -15.09 8.85 -14.74
CA THR A 337 -16.18 9.81 -14.94
C THR A 337 -17.52 9.10 -15.18
N ALA A 338 -17.53 8.08 -16.04
CA ALA A 338 -18.70 7.28 -16.35
C ALA A 338 -19.15 6.45 -15.13
N ARG A 339 -18.20 5.90 -14.34
CA ARG A 339 -18.52 5.20 -13.08
C ARG A 339 -19.12 6.13 -12.05
N LYS A 340 -18.53 7.32 -11.83
CA LYS A 340 -19.05 8.35 -10.91
C LYS A 340 -20.45 8.85 -11.35
N ASN A 341 -20.68 8.98 -12.65
CA ASN A 341 -22.01 9.30 -13.18
C ASN A 341 -23.04 8.20 -12.88
N LEU A 342 -22.68 6.93 -13.10
CA LEU A 342 -23.55 5.80 -12.79
C LEU A 342 -23.82 5.70 -11.29
N ASP A 343 -22.79 5.83 -10.45
CA ASP A 343 -22.94 5.84 -9.00
C ASP A 343 -23.91 6.94 -8.55
N ARG A 344 -23.76 8.17 -9.07
CA ARG A 344 -24.70 9.27 -8.81
C ARG A 344 -26.15 8.92 -9.17
N VAL A 345 -26.36 8.23 -10.29
CA VAL A 345 -27.69 7.78 -10.73
C VAL A 345 -28.26 6.68 -9.82
N LEU A 346 -27.40 5.82 -9.26
CA LEU A 346 -27.82 4.67 -8.46
C LEU A 346 -27.86 4.96 -6.95
N ARG A 347 -27.11 5.94 -6.44
CA ARG A 347 -26.91 6.20 -5.00
C ARG A 347 -28.20 6.43 -4.22
N THR A 348 -29.23 6.99 -4.87
CA THR A 348 -30.54 7.21 -4.24
C THR A 348 -31.45 5.98 -4.28
N LEU A 349 -31.19 5.02 -5.17
CA LEU A 349 -32.08 3.90 -5.44
C LEU A 349 -32.24 2.94 -4.24
N PRO A 350 -31.17 2.54 -3.52
CA PRO A 350 -31.29 1.69 -2.32
C PRO A 350 -32.01 2.35 -1.15
N PHE A 351 -31.99 3.68 -1.05
CA PHE A 351 -32.65 4.40 0.05
C PHE A 351 -34.18 4.42 -0.11
N TYR A 352 -34.67 4.38 -1.35
CA TYR A 352 -36.11 4.38 -1.66
C TYR A 352 -36.69 2.97 -1.85
N LEU A 353 -35.82 1.98 -2.10
CA LEU A 353 -36.20 0.62 -2.40
C LEU A 353 -35.28 -0.29 -1.60
N GLU A 354 -35.80 -0.96 -0.56
CA GLU A 354 -35.12 -2.11 0.02
C GLU A 354 -35.13 -3.24 -1.03
N ILE A 355 -34.23 -3.17 -2.02
CA ILE A 355 -34.15 -4.11 -3.15
C ILE A 355 -34.08 -5.55 -2.63
N ASP A 356 -33.42 -5.79 -1.50
CA ASP A 356 -33.39 -7.07 -0.79
C ASP A 356 -34.79 -7.56 -0.39
N ARG A 357 -35.60 -6.69 0.22
CA ARG A 357 -36.97 -7.03 0.65
C ARG A 357 -37.88 -7.29 -0.55
N ILE A 358 -37.81 -6.44 -1.57
CA ILE A 358 -38.62 -6.55 -2.80
C ILE A 358 -38.21 -7.78 -3.61
N ALA A 359 -36.92 -8.08 -3.73
CA ALA A 359 -36.43 -9.26 -4.44
C ALA A 359 -36.87 -10.55 -3.73
N ARG A 360 -36.85 -10.58 -2.39
CA ARG A 360 -37.31 -11.76 -1.63
C ARG A 360 -38.80 -12.01 -1.76
N SER A 361 -39.63 -11.00 -1.59
CA SER A 361 -41.09 -11.15 -1.67
C SER A 361 -41.54 -11.57 -3.08
N ASN A 362 -40.89 -11.04 -4.12
CA ASN A 362 -41.27 -11.29 -5.50
C ASN A 362 -40.64 -12.53 -6.13
N SER A 363 -39.51 -13.06 -5.65
CA SER A 363 -38.93 -14.29 -6.24
C SER A 363 -39.85 -15.51 -6.21
N THR A 364 -40.79 -15.57 -5.26
CA THR A 364 -41.81 -16.62 -5.21
C THR A 364 -42.98 -16.34 -6.17
N ARG A 365 -43.25 -15.07 -6.46
CA ARG A 365 -44.42 -14.61 -7.25
C ARG A 365 -44.10 -14.42 -8.74
N TYR A 366 -42.91 -13.90 -9.04
CA TYR A 366 -42.39 -13.52 -10.36
C TYR A 366 -40.91 -13.93 -10.52
N PRO A 367 -40.60 -15.24 -10.51
CA PRO A 367 -39.23 -15.74 -10.53
C PRO A 367 -38.41 -15.30 -11.76
N LEU A 368 -39.00 -15.26 -12.97
CA LEU A 368 -38.26 -14.92 -14.19
C LEU A 368 -37.93 -13.42 -14.26
N LEU A 369 -38.82 -12.59 -13.75
CA LEU A 369 -38.56 -11.17 -13.56
C LEU A 369 -37.47 -10.93 -12.52
N SER A 370 -37.51 -11.61 -11.37
CA SER A 370 -36.46 -11.51 -10.35
C SER A 370 -35.07 -11.84 -10.90
N ILE A 371 -34.94 -12.87 -11.76
CA ILE A 371 -33.68 -13.17 -12.48
C ILE A 371 -33.23 -11.96 -13.32
N THR A 372 -34.14 -11.33 -14.04
CA THR A 372 -33.85 -10.17 -14.89
C THR A 372 -33.38 -8.97 -14.07
N LEU A 373 -34.05 -8.68 -12.95
CA LEU A 373 -33.70 -7.58 -12.06
C LEU A 373 -32.31 -7.80 -11.43
N LEU A 374 -32.06 -8.99 -10.93
CA LEU A 374 -30.77 -9.36 -10.33
C LEU A 374 -29.64 -9.37 -11.35
N ALA A 375 -29.89 -9.78 -12.60
CA ALA A 375 -28.90 -9.69 -13.68
C ALA A 375 -28.55 -8.24 -14.03
N HIS A 376 -29.52 -7.33 -13.98
CA HIS A 376 -29.26 -5.89 -14.12
C HIS A 376 -28.43 -5.34 -12.96
N TYR A 377 -28.72 -5.77 -11.73
CA TYR A 377 -27.93 -5.43 -10.55
C TYR A 377 -26.48 -5.94 -10.68
N THR A 378 -26.28 -7.19 -11.11
CA THR A 378 -24.94 -7.73 -11.42
C THR A 378 -24.17 -6.82 -12.37
N TRP A 379 -24.80 -6.44 -13.48
CA TRP A 379 -24.17 -5.57 -14.48
C TRP A 379 -23.80 -4.19 -13.90
N GLN A 380 -24.61 -3.64 -13.00
CA GLN A 380 -24.30 -2.38 -12.31
C GLN A 380 -23.05 -2.52 -11.44
N GLN A 381 -22.98 -3.58 -10.62
CA GLN A 381 -21.81 -3.85 -9.78
C GLN A 381 -20.57 -4.07 -10.63
N ASP A 382 -20.69 -4.77 -11.77
CA ASP A 382 -19.60 -4.94 -12.71
C ASP A 382 -19.08 -3.61 -13.27
N VAL A 383 -19.96 -2.67 -13.67
CA VAL A 383 -19.53 -1.36 -14.19
C VAL A 383 -18.90 -0.50 -13.08
N LEU A 384 -19.43 -0.55 -11.87
CA LEU A 384 -18.93 0.18 -10.69
C LEU A 384 -17.68 -0.46 -10.05
N LEU A 385 -17.28 -1.64 -10.52
CA LEU A 385 -16.18 -2.44 -9.94
C LEU A 385 -16.45 -2.83 -8.47
N GLN A 386 -17.70 -3.08 -8.13
CA GLN A 386 -18.12 -3.47 -6.77
C GLN A 386 -18.46 -4.96 -6.71
N CYS A 387 -18.57 -5.48 -5.48
CA CYS A 387 -18.97 -6.85 -5.21
C CYS A 387 -20.50 -7.00 -5.20
N PHE A 388 -20.97 -8.24 -5.38
CA PHE A 388 -22.36 -8.57 -5.18
C PHE A 388 -22.68 -8.54 -3.67
N ASP A 389 -23.85 -8.04 -3.28
CA ASP A 389 -24.27 -8.02 -1.87
C ASP A 389 -24.59 -9.43 -1.37
N ASP A 390 -24.03 -9.82 -0.22
CA ASP A 390 -24.10 -11.20 0.30
C ASP A 390 -25.54 -11.69 0.45
N LYS A 391 -26.45 -10.85 0.97
CA LYS A 391 -27.84 -11.24 1.21
C LYS A 391 -28.57 -11.48 -0.10
N LEU A 392 -28.37 -10.59 -1.08
CA LEU A 392 -28.91 -10.75 -2.41
C LEU A 392 -28.28 -11.95 -3.15
N ALA A 393 -26.99 -12.22 -2.95
CA ALA A 393 -26.28 -13.33 -3.60
C ALA A 393 -26.84 -14.68 -3.16
N HIS A 394 -26.99 -14.90 -1.85
CA HIS A 394 -27.59 -16.12 -1.31
C HIS A 394 -29.02 -16.33 -1.84
N HIS A 395 -29.83 -15.27 -1.86
CA HIS A 395 -31.18 -15.32 -2.43
C HIS A 395 -31.19 -15.63 -3.94
N ALA A 396 -30.27 -15.01 -4.69
CA ALA A 396 -30.13 -15.27 -6.12
C ALA A 396 -29.71 -16.71 -6.40
N ILE A 397 -28.86 -17.31 -5.56
CA ILE A 397 -28.44 -18.71 -5.65
C ILE A 397 -29.62 -19.66 -5.48
N ASP A 398 -30.47 -19.45 -4.48
CA ASP A 398 -31.68 -20.26 -4.28
C ASP A 398 -32.62 -20.14 -5.49
N LEU A 399 -32.77 -18.93 -6.05
CA LEU A 399 -33.58 -18.67 -7.23
C LEU A 399 -33.09 -19.42 -8.48
N ILE A 400 -31.79 -19.35 -8.79
CA ILE A 400 -31.22 -20.05 -9.97
C ILE A 400 -31.22 -21.58 -9.80
N LYS A 401 -31.21 -22.07 -8.56
CA LYS A 401 -31.35 -23.51 -8.26
C LYS A 401 -32.76 -23.98 -8.54
N ALA A 402 -33.77 -23.18 -8.18
CA ALA A 402 -35.17 -23.46 -8.46
C ALA A 402 -35.53 -23.29 -9.95
N GLN A 403 -34.92 -22.31 -10.62
CA GLN A 403 -35.25 -21.92 -11.99
C GLN A 403 -34.06 -22.13 -12.92
N LYS A 404 -34.06 -23.24 -13.66
CA LYS A 404 -32.98 -23.61 -14.58
C LYS A 404 -33.46 -23.62 -16.04
N PRO A 405 -32.63 -23.19 -17.00
CA PRO A 405 -32.95 -23.34 -18.42
C PRO A 405 -32.96 -24.83 -18.83
N PRO A 406 -33.85 -25.26 -19.75
CA PRO A 406 -34.84 -24.44 -20.45
C PRO A 406 -36.04 -24.07 -19.56
N PHE A 407 -36.45 -22.80 -19.61
CA PHE A 407 -37.59 -22.31 -18.84
C PHE A 407 -38.91 -22.73 -19.47
N ASP A 408 -39.91 -22.99 -18.64
CA ASP A 408 -41.26 -23.33 -19.08
C ASP A 408 -41.96 -22.12 -19.74
N ALA A 409 -42.52 -22.35 -20.93
CA ALA A 409 -43.29 -21.35 -21.67
C ALA A 409 -44.54 -20.91 -20.89
N SER A 410 -45.10 -21.77 -20.05
CA SER A 410 -46.25 -21.42 -19.20
C SER A 410 -45.86 -20.40 -18.12
N SER A 411 -44.68 -20.56 -17.51
CA SER A 411 -44.14 -19.62 -16.52
C SER A 411 -43.83 -18.26 -17.16
N PHE A 412 -43.28 -18.27 -18.38
CA PHE A 412 -43.06 -17.04 -19.14
C PHE A 412 -44.37 -16.30 -19.46
N ALA A 413 -45.44 -17.03 -19.79
CA ALA A 413 -46.74 -16.43 -20.12
C ALA A 413 -47.39 -15.73 -18.91
N ILE A 414 -47.21 -16.25 -17.69
CA ILE A 414 -47.72 -15.65 -16.45
C ILE A 414 -47.07 -14.29 -16.20
N GLU A 415 -45.76 -14.16 -16.46
CA GLU A 415 -44.98 -12.95 -16.20
C GLU A 415 -44.83 -12.03 -17.42
N ALA A 416 -45.44 -12.37 -18.56
CA ALA A 416 -45.16 -11.76 -19.86
C ALA A 416 -45.35 -10.24 -19.89
N ALA A 417 -46.34 -9.71 -19.16
CA ALA A 417 -46.59 -8.26 -19.08
C ALA A 417 -45.42 -7.51 -18.40
N LEU A 418 -45.02 -7.97 -17.21
CA LEU A 418 -43.93 -7.37 -16.43
C LEU A 418 -42.56 -7.60 -17.09
N LEU A 419 -42.34 -8.78 -17.68
CA LEU A 419 -41.14 -9.08 -18.45
C LEU A 419 -41.00 -8.15 -19.67
N LYS A 420 -42.11 -7.82 -20.33
CA LYS A 420 -42.12 -6.88 -21.46
C LYS A 420 -41.75 -5.46 -21.01
N GLU A 421 -42.23 -5.01 -19.84
CA GLU A 421 -41.80 -3.74 -19.23
C GLU A 421 -40.30 -3.76 -18.92
N ALA A 422 -39.79 -4.88 -18.42
CA ALA A 422 -38.36 -5.12 -18.22
C ALA A 422 -37.57 -5.29 -19.54
N GLY A 423 -38.23 -5.28 -20.71
CA GLY A 423 -37.59 -5.37 -22.02
C GLY A 423 -37.33 -6.76 -22.55
N ILE A 424 -37.89 -7.77 -21.89
CA ILE A 424 -37.78 -9.17 -22.24
C ILE A 424 -39.02 -9.59 -23.02
N VAL A 425 -38.83 -9.93 -24.29
CA VAL A 425 -39.91 -10.37 -25.19
C VAL A 425 -39.82 -11.85 -25.55
N SER A 426 -38.77 -12.54 -25.11
CA SER A 426 -38.55 -13.94 -25.42
C SER A 426 -37.87 -14.70 -24.28
N ILE A 427 -38.14 -16.01 -24.18
CA ILE A 427 -37.47 -16.92 -23.24
C ILE A 427 -35.95 -16.91 -23.44
N ARG A 428 -35.47 -16.76 -24.69
CA ARG A 428 -34.04 -16.67 -25.00
C ARG A 428 -33.38 -15.47 -24.32
N GLN A 429 -34.07 -14.35 -24.19
CA GLN A 429 -33.54 -13.18 -23.47
C GLN A 429 -33.50 -13.41 -21.96
N VAL A 430 -34.48 -14.13 -21.38
CA VAL A 430 -34.41 -14.58 -19.97
C VAL A 430 -33.20 -15.48 -19.76
N GLN A 431 -32.92 -16.41 -20.69
CA GLN A 431 -31.74 -17.26 -20.63
C GLN A 431 -30.44 -16.45 -20.63
N VAL A 432 -30.36 -15.37 -21.40
CA VAL A 432 -29.20 -14.46 -21.38
C VAL A 432 -29.07 -13.76 -20.03
N GLN A 433 -30.17 -13.27 -19.44
CA GLN A 433 -30.12 -12.64 -18.10
C GLN A 433 -29.74 -13.65 -17.02
N TRP A 434 -30.27 -14.87 -17.08
CA TRP A 434 -29.90 -15.95 -16.17
C TRP A 434 -28.40 -16.26 -16.26
N ARG A 435 -27.85 -16.35 -17.48
CA ARG A 435 -26.41 -16.56 -17.69
C ARG A 435 -25.59 -15.43 -17.06
N ASP A 436 -25.95 -14.18 -17.32
CA ASP A 436 -25.22 -13.01 -16.81
C ASP A 436 -25.26 -12.96 -15.27
N LEU A 437 -26.42 -13.28 -14.67
CA LEU A 437 -26.56 -13.41 -13.21
C LEU A 437 -25.65 -14.50 -12.64
N VAL A 438 -25.68 -15.69 -13.23
CA VAL A 438 -24.89 -16.84 -12.73
C VAL A 438 -23.39 -16.60 -12.88
N LEU A 439 -22.95 -15.90 -13.92
CA LEU A 439 -21.54 -15.48 -14.05
C LEU A 439 -21.15 -14.45 -12.98
N GLY A 440 -22.05 -13.53 -12.65
CA GLY A 440 -21.88 -12.63 -11.50
C GLY A 440 -21.73 -13.37 -10.18
N LEU A 441 -22.58 -14.37 -9.94
CA LEU A 441 -22.53 -15.21 -8.74
C LEU A 441 -21.30 -16.11 -8.71
N LEU A 442 -20.83 -16.59 -9.86
CA LEU A 442 -19.57 -17.33 -9.98
C LEU A 442 -18.39 -16.44 -9.58
N ARG A 443 -18.39 -15.18 -10.04
CA ARG A 443 -17.37 -14.20 -9.66
C ARG A 443 -17.44 -13.87 -8.17
N TRP A 444 -18.63 -13.60 -7.64
CA TRP A 444 -18.87 -13.32 -6.21
C TRP A 444 -18.41 -14.48 -5.31
N SER A 445 -18.83 -15.71 -5.61
CA SER A 445 -18.43 -16.90 -4.84
C SER A 445 -16.92 -17.14 -4.87
N ARG A 446 -16.23 -16.76 -5.96
CA ARG A 446 -14.76 -16.76 -6.00
C ARG A 446 -14.15 -15.63 -5.15
N GLU A 447 -14.71 -14.43 -5.21
CA GLU A 447 -14.23 -13.26 -4.44
C GLU A 447 -14.28 -13.53 -2.93
N GLU A 448 -15.34 -14.18 -2.45
CA GLU A 448 -15.51 -14.57 -1.04
C GLU A 448 -14.92 -15.96 -0.71
N LEU A 449 -14.40 -16.69 -1.70
CA LEU A 449 -13.91 -18.06 -1.57
C LEU A 449 -14.93 -19.08 -1.03
N HIS A 450 -16.20 -18.95 -1.42
CA HIS A 450 -17.22 -19.99 -1.23
C HIS A 450 -16.99 -21.17 -2.20
N GLU A 451 -16.01 -22.03 -1.91
CA GLU A 451 -15.57 -23.11 -2.80
C GLU A 451 -16.71 -24.04 -3.25
N SER A 452 -17.59 -24.44 -2.33
CA SER A 452 -18.72 -25.33 -2.64
C SER A 452 -19.72 -24.70 -3.61
N ILE A 453 -20.06 -23.42 -3.38
CA ILE A 453 -20.95 -22.65 -4.25
C ILE A 453 -20.28 -22.44 -5.60
N PHE A 454 -19.00 -22.06 -5.61
CA PHE A 454 -18.24 -21.85 -6.83
C PHE A 454 -18.22 -23.09 -7.71
N ASP A 455 -17.90 -24.27 -7.14
CA ASP A 455 -17.88 -25.54 -7.88
C ASP A 455 -19.25 -25.94 -8.41
N GLU A 456 -20.32 -25.69 -7.63
CA GLU A 456 -21.69 -25.91 -8.08
C GLU A 456 -22.02 -25.01 -9.30
N LEU A 457 -21.80 -23.70 -9.21
CA LEU A 457 -22.08 -22.75 -10.30
C LEU A 457 -21.23 -23.03 -11.54
N LYS A 458 -19.95 -23.35 -11.34
CA LYS A 458 -19.00 -23.79 -12.38
C LYS A 458 -19.50 -25.00 -13.14
N SER A 459 -20.18 -25.93 -12.46
CA SER A 459 -20.74 -27.14 -13.10
C SER A 459 -22.03 -26.86 -13.87
N ILE A 460 -22.89 -25.97 -13.37
CA ILE A 460 -24.21 -25.70 -13.97
C ILE A 460 -24.07 -24.88 -15.27
N LEU A 461 -23.16 -23.90 -15.33
CA LEU A 461 -23.02 -23.00 -16.49
C LEU A 461 -22.78 -23.74 -17.82
N PRO A 462 -21.77 -24.64 -17.95
CA PRO A 462 -21.55 -25.38 -19.19
C PRO A 462 -22.68 -26.35 -19.55
N GLN A 463 -23.41 -26.86 -18.56
CA GLN A 463 -24.58 -27.73 -18.78
C GLN A 463 -25.75 -26.94 -19.37
N ALA A 464 -25.98 -25.71 -18.88
CA ALA A 464 -27.02 -24.83 -19.37
C ALA A 464 -26.74 -24.26 -20.78
N PHE A 465 -25.46 -24.08 -21.13
CA PHE A 465 -25.03 -23.49 -22.41
C PHE A 465 -23.92 -24.32 -23.08
N PRO A 466 -24.25 -25.53 -23.57
CA PRO A 466 -23.26 -26.41 -24.17
C PRO A 466 -22.71 -25.80 -25.46
N GLY A 467 -21.37 -25.77 -25.58
CA GLY A 467 -20.68 -25.29 -26.79
C GLY A 467 -20.50 -23.77 -26.90
N ASP A 468 -20.91 -22.98 -25.92
CA ASP A 468 -20.59 -21.55 -25.87
C ASP A 468 -19.12 -21.34 -25.44
N GLY A 469 -18.27 -21.03 -26.42
CA GLY A 469 -16.84 -20.82 -26.19
C GLY A 469 -16.51 -19.67 -25.24
N TRP A 470 -17.38 -18.65 -25.13
CA TRP A 470 -17.16 -17.53 -24.20
C TRP A 470 -17.38 -17.95 -22.74
N ILE A 471 -18.45 -18.70 -22.47
CA ILE A 471 -18.73 -19.23 -21.12
C ILE A 471 -17.63 -20.21 -20.71
N ALA A 472 -17.20 -21.08 -21.62
CA ALA A 472 -16.12 -22.03 -21.34
C ALA A 472 -14.81 -21.31 -20.97
N ASP A 473 -14.45 -20.22 -21.66
CA ASP A 473 -13.26 -19.43 -21.36
C ASP A 473 -13.39 -18.64 -20.05
N GLU A 474 -14.56 -18.05 -19.76
CA GLU A 474 -14.78 -17.32 -18.50
C GLU A 474 -14.74 -18.27 -17.29
N VAL A 475 -15.36 -19.45 -17.37
CA VAL A 475 -15.31 -20.47 -16.30
C VAL A 475 -13.87 -20.94 -16.05
N LYS A 476 -13.08 -21.14 -17.11
CA LYS A 476 -11.64 -21.46 -16.99
C LYS A 476 -10.88 -20.32 -16.34
N HIS A 477 -11.10 -19.08 -16.78
CA HIS A 477 -10.48 -17.89 -16.21
C HIS A 477 -10.77 -17.75 -14.70
N GLN A 478 -12.04 -17.85 -14.30
CA GLN A 478 -12.44 -17.79 -12.89
C GLN A 478 -11.84 -18.95 -12.07
N SER A 479 -11.75 -20.15 -12.64
CA SER A 479 -11.11 -21.30 -11.97
C SER A 479 -9.60 -21.09 -11.75
N ILE A 480 -8.91 -20.45 -12.69
CA ILE A 480 -7.49 -20.10 -12.55
C ILE A 480 -7.30 -19.06 -11.46
N LEU A 481 -8.13 -18.00 -11.46
CA LEU A 481 -8.10 -16.99 -10.39
C LEU A 481 -8.38 -17.61 -9.02
N GLN A 482 -9.37 -18.49 -8.91
CA GLN A 482 -9.66 -19.21 -7.66
C GLN A 482 -8.41 -19.96 -7.16
N ALA A 483 -7.75 -20.74 -8.03
CA ALA A 483 -6.53 -21.46 -7.66
C ALA A 483 -5.41 -20.51 -7.19
N LEU A 484 -5.24 -19.35 -7.83
CA LEU A 484 -4.24 -18.35 -7.41
C LEU A 484 -4.55 -17.73 -6.04
N TYR A 485 -5.82 -17.39 -5.77
CA TYR A 485 -6.25 -16.86 -4.47
C TYR A 485 -6.18 -17.90 -3.35
N LEU A 486 -6.37 -19.19 -3.66
CA LEU A 486 -6.17 -20.30 -2.74
C LEU A 486 -4.67 -20.61 -2.48
N GLY A 487 -3.77 -20.04 -3.27
CA GLY A 487 -2.32 -20.30 -3.21
C GLY A 487 -1.85 -21.53 -4.00
N ASP A 488 -2.76 -22.22 -4.71
CA ASP A 488 -2.48 -23.40 -5.53
C ASP A 488 -1.86 -23.02 -6.90
N ARG A 489 -0.69 -22.39 -6.87
CA ARG A 489 -0.01 -21.84 -8.07
C ARG A 489 0.36 -22.92 -9.09
N ASP A 490 0.67 -24.13 -8.63
CA ASP A 490 0.94 -25.29 -9.48
C ASP A 490 -0.32 -25.76 -10.24
N ILE A 491 -1.48 -25.72 -9.58
CA ILE A 491 -2.78 -26.00 -10.21
C ILE A 491 -3.11 -24.90 -11.22
N ALA A 492 -2.95 -23.63 -10.84
CA ALA A 492 -3.15 -22.49 -11.74
C ALA A 492 -2.27 -22.59 -13.00
N ARG A 493 -0.99 -22.95 -12.84
CA ARG A 493 -0.06 -23.17 -13.96
C ARG A 493 -0.54 -24.27 -14.90
N ARG A 494 -0.96 -25.42 -14.37
CA ARG A 494 -1.50 -26.52 -15.21
C ARG A 494 -2.74 -26.09 -15.97
N LEU A 495 -3.70 -25.45 -15.28
CA LEU A 495 -4.92 -24.94 -15.91
C LEU A 495 -4.62 -23.92 -17.02
N LEU A 496 -3.63 -23.04 -16.84
CA LEU A 496 -3.21 -22.07 -17.85
C LEU A 496 -2.57 -22.72 -19.08
N LEU A 497 -1.73 -23.74 -18.89
CA LEU A 497 -1.09 -24.47 -19.98
C LEU A 497 -2.12 -25.26 -20.80
N ASP A 498 -3.11 -25.86 -20.13
CA ASP A 498 -4.19 -26.64 -20.76
C ASP A 498 -5.26 -25.74 -21.40
N TRP A 499 -5.33 -24.45 -21.04
CA TRP A 499 -6.39 -23.57 -21.50
C TRP A 499 -6.16 -23.08 -22.94
N SER A 500 -6.84 -23.68 -23.90
CA SER A 500 -7.04 -23.10 -25.24
C SER A 500 -8.22 -22.12 -25.25
N VAL A 501 -7.95 -20.86 -25.60
CA VAL A 501 -8.97 -19.80 -25.74
C VAL A 501 -9.73 -20.01 -27.05
N HIS A 502 -11.05 -20.18 -26.97
CA HIS A 502 -11.90 -20.45 -28.13
C HIS A 502 -12.92 -19.34 -28.41
N SER A 503 -13.10 -18.42 -27.46
CA SER A 503 -14.03 -17.32 -27.58
C SER A 503 -13.60 -16.30 -28.63
N SER A 504 -14.58 -15.56 -29.14
CA SER A 504 -14.34 -14.42 -30.03
C SER A 504 -13.75 -13.21 -29.30
N ASN A 505 -13.71 -13.24 -27.97
CA ASN A 505 -13.17 -12.17 -27.14
C ASN A 505 -11.66 -12.30 -27.00
N ILE A 506 -10.92 -11.51 -27.78
CA ILE A 506 -9.46 -11.54 -27.86
C ILE A 506 -8.82 -11.19 -26.51
N TYR A 507 -9.51 -10.45 -25.63
CA TYR A 507 -8.94 -10.04 -24.35
C TYR A 507 -8.66 -11.23 -23.40
N PHE A 508 -9.28 -12.40 -23.59
CA PHE A 508 -8.90 -13.60 -22.84
C PHE A 508 -7.45 -14.02 -23.10
N ASP A 509 -6.93 -13.81 -24.31
CA ASP A 509 -5.52 -14.09 -24.62
C ASP A 509 -4.59 -13.15 -23.85
N VAL A 510 -4.99 -11.88 -23.64
CA VAL A 510 -4.25 -10.91 -22.81
C VAL A 510 -4.28 -11.32 -21.33
N ARG A 511 -5.44 -11.73 -20.82
CA ARG A 511 -5.56 -12.25 -19.43
C ARG A 511 -4.72 -13.49 -19.23
N LYS A 512 -4.81 -14.46 -20.16
CA LYS A 512 -3.99 -15.68 -20.14
C LYS A 512 -2.50 -15.35 -20.18
N ALA A 513 -2.08 -14.40 -21.03
CA ALA A 513 -0.70 -13.93 -21.09
C ALA A 513 -0.21 -13.39 -19.75
N ALA A 514 -0.98 -12.51 -19.10
CA ALA A 514 -0.64 -11.95 -17.78
C ALA A 514 -0.53 -13.03 -16.70
N LEU A 515 -1.52 -13.93 -16.63
CA LEU A 515 -1.53 -15.00 -15.64
C LEU A 515 -0.41 -16.03 -15.88
N LEU A 516 -0.02 -16.30 -17.13
CA LEU A 516 1.17 -17.10 -17.46
C LEU A 516 2.44 -16.46 -16.90
N THR A 517 2.60 -15.14 -17.05
CA THR A 517 3.74 -14.42 -16.46
C THR A 517 3.72 -14.41 -14.93
N GLU A 518 2.55 -14.40 -14.30
CA GLU A 518 2.41 -14.52 -12.84
C GLU A 518 2.95 -15.89 -12.37
N VAL A 519 2.60 -16.98 -13.04
CA VAL A 519 3.04 -18.35 -12.67
C VAL A 519 4.45 -18.74 -13.17
N GLY A 520 5.23 -17.79 -13.69
CA GLY A 520 6.63 -17.98 -14.10
C GLY A 520 6.87 -18.25 -15.59
N GLU A 521 5.83 -18.36 -16.41
CA GLU A 521 5.93 -18.61 -17.87
C GLU A 521 6.11 -17.30 -18.66
N MET A 522 7.22 -16.59 -18.40
CA MET A 522 7.45 -15.23 -18.91
C MET A 522 7.47 -15.13 -20.44
N ASP A 523 8.22 -16.01 -21.12
CA ASP A 523 8.39 -15.94 -22.58
C ASP A 523 7.11 -16.32 -23.34
N ALA A 524 6.42 -17.36 -22.86
CA ALA A 524 5.13 -17.78 -23.41
C ALA A 524 4.06 -16.70 -23.21
N GLY A 525 4.00 -16.10 -22.01
CA GLY A 525 3.07 -15.01 -21.70
C GLY A 525 3.31 -13.78 -22.57
N LEU A 526 4.55 -13.31 -22.69
CA LEU A 526 4.87 -12.11 -23.48
C LEU A 526 4.55 -12.31 -24.98
N THR A 527 4.88 -13.49 -25.54
CA THR A 527 4.59 -13.81 -26.94
C THR A 527 3.09 -13.78 -27.20
N LEU A 528 2.30 -14.48 -26.38
CA LEU A 528 0.84 -14.50 -26.49
C LEU A 528 0.22 -13.10 -26.33
N GLY A 529 0.73 -12.30 -25.40
CA GLY A 529 0.26 -10.93 -25.17
C GLY A 529 0.47 -10.03 -26.39
N ILE A 530 1.65 -10.09 -27.02
CA ILE A 530 1.94 -9.31 -28.23
C ILE A 530 1.03 -9.74 -29.40
N GLU A 531 0.84 -11.04 -29.61
CA GLU A 531 -0.05 -11.57 -30.65
C GLU A 531 -1.52 -11.13 -30.41
N ALA A 532 -1.98 -11.18 -29.16
CA ALA A 532 -3.30 -10.72 -28.78
C ALA A 532 -3.49 -9.23 -29.06
N LEU A 533 -2.51 -8.39 -28.71
CA LEU A 533 -2.53 -6.95 -29.00
C LEU A 533 -2.59 -6.67 -30.51
N GLU A 534 -1.86 -7.41 -31.33
CA GLU A 534 -1.96 -7.28 -32.79
C GLU A 534 -3.36 -7.61 -33.31
N ARG A 535 -3.97 -8.68 -32.79
CA ARG A 535 -5.34 -9.07 -33.15
C ARG A 535 -6.37 -8.01 -32.72
N ILE A 536 -6.24 -7.45 -31.53
CA ILE A 536 -7.06 -6.31 -31.06
C ILE A 536 -6.91 -5.13 -32.02
N ARG A 537 -5.67 -4.77 -32.39
CA ARG A 537 -5.40 -3.68 -33.34
C ARG A 537 -5.97 -3.93 -34.73
N ARG A 538 -5.94 -5.18 -35.23
CA ARG A 538 -6.58 -5.56 -36.50
C ARG A 538 -8.10 -5.39 -36.43
N ARG A 539 -8.75 -5.77 -35.31
CA ARG A 539 -10.19 -5.52 -35.10
C ARG A 539 -10.52 -4.03 -35.00
N ARG A 540 -9.70 -3.26 -34.28
CA ARG A 540 -9.85 -1.80 -34.19
C ARG A 540 -9.79 -1.12 -35.55
N LYS A 541 -8.93 -1.59 -36.47
CA LYS A 541 -8.92 -1.05 -37.86
C LYS A 541 -10.27 -1.20 -38.56
N LEU A 542 -11.05 -2.24 -38.23
CA LEU A 542 -12.40 -2.45 -38.77
C LEU A 542 -13.46 -1.60 -38.04
N TYR A 543 -13.26 -1.33 -36.75
CA TYR A 543 -14.17 -0.58 -35.89
C TYR A 543 -13.41 0.52 -35.12
N PRO A 544 -12.96 1.59 -35.80
CA PRO A 544 -12.04 2.57 -35.23
C PRO A 544 -12.61 3.36 -34.05
N GLU A 545 -13.94 3.50 -33.99
CA GLU A 545 -14.66 4.26 -32.96
C GLU A 545 -15.26 3.38 -31.85
N SER A 546 -14.97 2.07 -31.83
CA SER A 546 -15.53 1.21 -30.80
C SER A 546 -14.81 1.39 -29.46
N ALA A 547 -15.52 1.94 -28.48
CA ALA A 547 -15.02 2.11 -27.11
C ALA A 547 -14.49 0.81 -26.49
N ARG A 548 -15.11 -0.32 -26.82
CA ARG A 548 -14.65 -1.66 -26.43
C ARG A 548 -13.20 -1.91 -26.84
N TYR A 549 -12.90 -1.82 -28.14
CA TYR A 549 -11.57 -2.17 -28.66
C TYR A 549 -10.50 -1.14 -28.28
N LEU A 550 -10.87 0.14 -28.11
CA LEU A 550 -9.95 1.17 -27.60
C LEU A 550 -9.59 0.92 -26.13
N SER A 551 -10.58 0.58 -25.30
CA SER A 551 -10.39 0.19 -23.91
C SER A 551 -9.54 -1.09 -23.79
N GLU A 552 -9.87 -2.13 -24.55
CA GLU A 552 -9.08 -3.38 -24.60
C GLU A 552 -7.63 -3.13 -25.06
N GLU A 553 -7.39 -2.26 -26.06
CA GLU A 553 -6.03 -1.91 -26.50
C GLU A 553 -5.25 -1.18 -25.41
N ALA A 554 -5.88 -0.22 -24.71
CA ALA A 554 -5.23 0.56 -23.66
C ALA A 554 -4.76 -0.33 -22.51
N TRP A 555 -5.64 -1.20 -21.99
CA TRP A 555 -5.28 -2.14 -20.94
C TRP A 555 -4.24 -3.17 -21.41
N ALA A 556 -4.37 -3.71 -22.62
CA ALA A 556 -3.36 -4.63 -23.17
C ALA A 556 -1.97 -3.96 -23.28
N CYS A 557 -1.90 -2.69 -23.71
CA CYS A 557 -0.63 -1.95 -23.77
C CYS A 557 0.02 -1.79 -22.39
N LEU A 558 -0.77 -1.55 -21.34
CA LEU A 558 -0.26 -1.45 -19.96
C LEU A 558 0.29 -2.80 -19.47
N ILE A 559 -0.48 -3.87 -19.66
CA ILE A 559 -0.08 -5.23 -19.24
C ILE A 559 1.21 -5.67 -19.95
N ILE A 560 1.30 -5.49 -21.27
CA ILE A 560 2.48 -5.86 -22.05
C ILE A 560 3.68 -4.97 -21.67
N ARG A 561 3.47 -3.68 -21.38
CA ARG A 561 4.53 -2.81 -20.84
C ARG A 561 5.08 -3.36 -19.52
N ASN A 562 4.20 -3.82 -18.62
CA ASN A 562 4.61 -4.41 -17.34
C ASN A 562 5.43 -5.70 -17.56
N MET A 563 5.00 -6.57 -18.49
CA MET A 563 5.75 -7.78 -18.86
C MET A 563 7.14 -7.44 -19.43
N LEU A 564 7.23 -6.46 -20.32
CA LEU A 564 8.50 -5.99 -20.88
C LEU A 564 9.41 -5.40 -19.80
N ARG A 565 8.84 -4.69 -18.80
CA ARG A 565 9.57 -4.18 -17.63
C ARG A 565 10.11 -5.30 -16.75
N ALA A 566 9.35 -6.38 -16.60
CA ALA A 566 9.78 -7.56 -15.85
C ALA A 566 10.91 -8.35 -16.54
N LYS A 567 10.95 -8.34 -17.88
CA LYS A 567 11.96 -9.06 -18.67
C LYS A 567 13.31 -8.33 -18.77
N ASP A 568 13.31 -6.99 -18.84
CA ASP A 568 14.48 -6.13 -19.06
C ASP A 568 15.68 -6.38 -18.09
N PRO A 569 15.48 -6.60 -16.76
CA PRO A 569 16.59 -6.86 -15.84
C PRO A 569 17.29 -8.20 -16.06
N PHE A 570 16.60 -9.19 -16.63
CA PHE A 570 17.17 -10.51 -16.93
C PHE A 570 18.08 -10.49 -18.16
N GLU A 571 17.75 -9.69 -19.18
CA GLU A 571 18.58 -9.53 -20.40
C GLU A 571 19.86 -8.72 -20.13
N ARG A 572 19.82 -7.69 -19.27
CA ARG A 572 21.03 -6.95 -18.84
C ARG A 572 22.06 -7.82 -18.12
N ARG A 573 21.64 -8.92 -17.48
CA ARG A 573 22.55 -9.87 -16.81
C ARG A 573 23.12 -10.94 -17.74
N ARG A 574 22.48 -11.26 -18.87
CA ARG A 574 22.94 -12.31 -19.79
C ARG A 574 23.72 -11.79 -20.97
N ASP A 575 23.42 -10.61 -21.49
CA ASP A 575 24.04 -10.13 -22.74
C ASP A 575 24.40 -8.64 -22.69
N ALA A 576 25.59 -8.34 -22.17
CA ALA A 576 26.23 -7.03 -22.35
C ALA A 576 26.82 -6.83 -23.78
N LYS A 577 26.42 -7.64 -24.78
CA LYS A 577 27.01 -7.64 -26.13
C LYS A 577 26.04 -7.60 -27.33
N SER A 578 24.73 -7.53 -27.14
CA SER A 578 23.78 -7.60 -28.26
C SER A 578 22.61 -6.62 -28.15
N ILE A 579 22.86 -5.31 -28.11
CA ILE A 579 21.79 -4.32 -28.28
C ILE A 579 22.05 -3.51 -29.54
N ASN A 580 21.57 -4.06 -30.66
CA ASN A 580 21.22 -3.33 -31.90
C ASN A 580 20.25 -4.20 -32.71
N GLN A 581 19.00 -4.27 -32.25
CA GLN A 581 17.88 -4.69 -33.11
C GLN A 581 16.80 -3.60 -33.05
N GLU A 582 16.93 -2.63 -33.95
CA GLU A 582 15.89 -1.65 -34.24
C GLU A 582 14.73 -2.35 -34.94
N GLY A 583 13.64 -2.65 -34.20
CA GLY A 583 12.42 -3.19 -34.81
C GLY A 583 11.36 -3.71 -33.84
N GLY A 584 11.76 -4.33 -32.73
CA GLY A 584 10.86 -5.01 -31.79
C GLY A 584 9.89 -4.10 -31.01
N PRO A 585 8.86 -4.67 -30.34
CA PRO A 585 8.03 -3.96 -29.37
C PRO A 585 8.90 -3.49 -28.20
N SER A 586 8.87 -2.18 -27.93
CA SER A 586 9.65 -1.58 -26.83
C SER A 586 8.73 -0.95 -25.79
N GLN A 587 9.21 -0.85 -24.55
CA GLN A 587 8.49 -0.16 -23.47
C GLN A 587 8.11 1.28 -23.87
N GLU A 588 9.01 1.96 -24.58
CA GLU A 588 8.80 3.33 -25.06
C GLU A 588 7.68 3.41 -26.12
N LYS A 589 7.59 2.44 -27.05
CA LYS A 589 6.46 2.36 -28.00
C LYS A 589 5.12 2.18 -27.27
N MET A 590 5.07 1.33 -26.23
CA MET A 590 3.86 1.14 -25.44
C MET A 590 3.50 2.39 -24.64
N LYS A 591 4.48 3.07 -24.04
CA LYS A 591 4.29 4.33 -23.31
C LYS A 591 3.72 5.43 -24.22
N ARG A 592 4.28 5.62 -25.42
CA ARG A 592 3.77 6.57 -26.41
C ARG A 592 2.34 6.24 -26.82
N ARG A 593 2.04 4.96 -27.06
CA ARG A 593 0.69 4.53 -27.44
C ARG A 593 -0.32 4.76 -26.33
N LEU A 594 0.04 4.51 -25.07
CA LEU A 594 -0.80 4.82 -23.91
C LEU A 594 -1.10 6.32 -23.84
N ALA A 595 -0.10 7.18 -24.05
CA ALA A 595 -0.31 8.63 -24.11
C ALA A 595 -1.24 9.05 -25.26
N ASP A 596 -1.15 8.41 -26.43
CA ASP A 596 -2.05 8.69 -27.56
C ASP A 596 -3.50 8.26 -27.26
N LEU A 597 -3.70 7.14 -26.55
CA LEU A 597 -5.01 6.66 -26.13
C LEU A 597 -5.60 7.50 -24.99
N ALA A 598 -4.76 8.00 -24.08
CA ALA A 598 -5.15 8.95 -23.04
C ALA A 598 -5.73 10.23 -23.63
N ARG A 599 -5.16 10.76 -24.73
CA ARG A 599 -5.72 11.90 -25.48
C ARG A 599 -7.07 11.62 -26.13
N GLN A 600 -7.50 10.37 -26.19
CA GLN A 600 -8.81 9.94 -26.72
C GLN A 600 -9.78 9.55 -25.59
N ASP A 601 -9.52 9.96 -24.34
CA ASP A 601 -10.29 9.63 -23.13
C ASP A 601 -10.19 8.16 -22.67
N TYR A 602 -9.13 7.43 -23.05
CA TYR A 602 -8.86 6.06 -22.58
C TYR A 602 -7.55 5.99 -21.76
N ASP A 603 -7.45 6.82 -20.72
CA ASP A 603 -6.27 6.91 -19.86
C ASP A 603 -6.30 5.88 -18.71
N VAL A 604 -5.76 4.68 -18.97
CA VAL A 604 -5.69 3.61 -17.96
C VAL A 604 -4.72 3.90 -16.81
N ILE A 605 -3.76 4.82 -16.99
CA ILE A 605 -2.84 5.20 -15.90
C ILE A 605 -3.59 6.11 -14.92
N PHE A 606 -4.35 7.07 -15.45
CA PHE A 606 -5.21 7.92 -14.65
C PHE A 606 -6.25 7.09 -13.86
N GLU A 607 -6.89 6.11 -14.50
CA GLU A 607 -7.84 5.19 -13.83
C GLU A 607 -7.24 4.48 -12.61
N ILE A 608 -6.01 3.97 -12.73
CA ILE A 608 -5.28 3.34 -11.63
C ILE A 608 -4.97 4.37 -10.54
N SER A 609 -4.44 5.53 -10.93
CA SER A 609 -4.03 6.56 -9.96
C SER A 609 -5.21 7.13 -9.17
N GLU A 610 -6.39 7.24 -9.76
CA GLU A 610 -7.60 7.72 -9.07
C GLU A 610 -8.04 6.74 -7.98
N ILE A 611 -8.14 5.44 -8.31
CA ILE A 611 -8.49 4.41 -7.31
C ILE A 611 -7.41 4.33 -6.23
N GLN A 612 -6.14 4.43 -6.59
CA GLN A 612 -5.04 4.46 -5.62
C GLN A 612 -5.10 5.71 -4.73
N SER A 613 -5.47 6.86 -5.27
CA SER A 613 -5.64 8.09 -4.51
C SER A 613 -6.78 7.95 -3.49
N GLU A 614 -7.93 7.40 -3.91
CA GLU A 614 -9.07 7.11 -3.02
C GLU A 614 -8.69 6.06 -1.96
N LEU A 615 -7.89 5.05 -2.32
CA LEU A 615 -7.40 4.03 -1.39
C LEU A 615 -6.37 4.60 -0.39
N ASN A 616 -5.56 5.57 -0.81
CA ASN A 616 -4.55 6.25 0.01
C ASN A 616 -5.12 7.35 0.90
N ALA A 617 -6.37 7.79 0.64
CA ALA A 617 -7.04 8.77 1.46
C ALA A 617 -7.07 8.34 2.94
N GLU A 618 -6.84 9.27 3.86
CA GLU A 618 -6.87 8.96 5.29
C GLU A 618 -8.28 8.55 5.71
N ALA A 619 -8.39 7.40 6.38
CA ALA A 619 -9.61 7.00 7.06
C ALA A 619 -9.23 6.35 8.38
N GLN A 620 -10.06 6.58 9.40
CA GLN A 620 -9.89 5.93 10.68
C GLN A 620 -10.59 4.57 10.67
N PRO A 621 -9.94 3.49 11.13
CA PRO A 621 -10.60 2.20 11.29
C PRO A 621 -11.71 2.30 12.35
N PRO A 622 -12.74 1.45 12.26
CA PRO A 622 -13.91 1.53 13.13
C PRO A 622 -13.60 1.31 14.62
N SER A 623 -12.48 0.65 14.93
CA SER A 623 -12.06 0.31 16.30
C SER A 623 -11.08 1.30 16.95
N LYS A 624 -10.75 2.45 16.34
CA LYS A 624 -9.85 3.42 17.00
C LYS A 624 -10.48 3.91 18.34
N PRO A 625 -9.68 3.98 19.42
CA PRO A 625 -10.18 4.30 20.77
C PRO A 625 -10.85 5.67 20.82
N ARG A 626 -11.74 5.87 21.80
CA ARG A 626 -12.38 7.18 22.00
C ARG A 626 -11.29 8.21 22.24
N ASN A 627 -11.17 9.20 21.35
CA ASN A 627 -10.33 10.36 21.63
C ASN A 627 -10.83 11.00 22.93
N ARG A 628 -10.01 10.93 23.98
CA ARG A 628 -10.24 11.67 25.21
C ARG A 628 -9.98 13.13 24.92
N MET A 629 -11.04 13.90 24.69
CA MET A 629 -10.91 15.34 24.73
C MET A 629 -10.69 15.73 26.19
N THR A 630 -9.65 16.52 26.45
CA THR A 630 -9.48 17.14 27.76
C THR A 630 -10.65 18.10 27.99
N ALA A 631 -11.50 17.84 28.98
CA ALA A 631 -12.45 18.86 29.42
C ALA A 631 -11.72 19.90 30.27
N PHE A 632 -12.37 21.06 30.42
CA PHE A 632 -11.94 22.10 31.35
C PHE A 632 -11.88 21.61 32.81
N ASP A 633 -12.80 20.72 33.21
CA ASP A 633 -12.81 20.12 34.54
C ASP A 633 -11.71 19.05 34.68
N LEU A 634 -10.82 19.22 35.67
CA LEU A 634 -9.82 18.23 36.07
C LEU A 634 -10.45 16.84 36.27
N GLY A 635 -9.93 15.83 35.57
CA GLY A 635 -10.37 14.45 35.67
C GLY A 635 -11.63 14.09 34.87
N ARG A 636 -12.24 15.04 34.13
CA ARG A 636 -13.30 14.73 33.15
C ARG A 636 -12.72 14.62 31.74
N TYR A 637 -12.86 13.44 31.15
CA TYR A 637 -12.50 13.17 29.76
C TYR A 637 -13.77 12.75 29.01
N PRO A 638 -14.55 13.70 28.46
CA PRO A 638 -15.69 13.36 27.64
C PRO A 638 -15.23 12.52 26.45
N ALA A 639 -15.72 11.28 26.40
CA ALA A 639 -15.52 10.39 25.27
C ALA A 639 -16.59 10.69 24.21
N ALA A 640 -16.17 11.13 23.03
CA ALA A 640 -17.05 11.16 21.87
C ALA A 640 -17.11 9.76 21.24
N THR A 641 -18.29 9.14 21.21
CA THR A 641 -18.50 7.85 20.53
C THR A 641 -19.13 8.15 19.18
N ARG A 642 -18.43 7.86 18.07
CA ARG A 642 -19.05 7.90 16.74
C ARG A 642 -19.73 6.54 16.51
N ILE A 643 -21.05 6.56 16.33
CA ILE A 643 -21.85 5.36 16.04
C ILE A 643 -22.05 5.29 14.52
N GLY A 644 -21.59 4.20 13.90
CA GLY A 644 -21.66 3.97 12.46
C GLY A 644 -20.35 4.24 11.72
N MET A 645 -20.21 3.66 10.52
CA MET A 645 -19.06 3.90 9.65
C MET A 645 -19.06 5.36 9.15
N SER A 646 -17.92 6.04 9.22
CA SER A 646 -17.77 7.37 8.61
C SER A 646 -17.93 7.30 7.08
N GLY A 647 -18.31 8.43 6.47
CA GLY A 647 -18.33 8.55 5.00
C GLY A 647 -16.99 8.15 4.37
N ASP A 648 -15.90 8.68 4.94
CA ASP A 648 -14.53 8.41 4.51
C ASP A 648 -14.17 6.91 4.56
N LEU A 649 -14.62 6.18 5.59
CA LEU A 649 -14.38 4.73 5.70
C LEU A 649 -15.17 3.96 4.63
N ARG A 650 -16.42 4.35 4.34
CA ARG A 650 -17.22 3.72 3.28
C ARG A 650 -16.62 3.93 1.90
N GLU A 651 -16.17 5.15 1.61
CA GLU A 651 -15.49 5.46 0.34
C GLU A 651 -14.20 4.66 0.18
N LYS A 652 -13.42 4.52 1.26
CA LYS A 652 -12.20 3.72 1.25
C LYS A 652 -12.43 2.23 1.00
N ILE A 653 -13.49 1.67 1.59
CA ILE A 653 -13.87 0.27 1.35
C ILE A 653 -14.39 0.07 -0.07
N ALA A 654 -15.17 1.01 -0.60
CA ALA A 654 -15.61 0.99 -1.99
C ALA A 654 -14.42 1.04 -2.97
N ALA A 655 -13.40 1.86 -2.68
CA ALA A 655 -12.16 1.92 -3.45
C ALA A 655 -11.35 0.61 -3.34
N ALA A 656 -11.34 -0.04 -2.17
CA ALA A 656 -10.70 -1.34 -1.99
C ALA A 656 -11.34 -2.44 -2.85
N PHE A 657 -12.68 -2.53 -2.88
CA PHE A 657 -13.38 -3.45 -3.77
C PHE A 657 -13.16 -3.10 -5.25
N ALA A 658 -13.16 -1.81 -5.59
CA ALA A 658 -12.87 -1.33 -6.93
C ALA A 658 -11.49 -1.75 -7.41
N TRP A 659 -10.47 -1.65 -6.55
CA TRP A 659 -9.11 -2.07 -6.85
C TRP A 659 -9.02 -3.58 -7.14
N LEU A 660 -9.54 -4.42 -6.24
CA LEU A 660 -9.49 -5.88 -6.39
C LEU A 660 -10.26 -6.34 -7.64
N SER A 661 -11.44 -5.77 -7.86
CA SER A 661 -12.29 -6.03 -9.03
C SER A 661 -11.62 -5.59 -10.33
N LEU A 662 -11.00 -4.40 -10.35
CA LEU A 662 -10.25 -3.90 -11.49
C LEU A 662 -9.12 -4.86 -11.84
N ALA A 663 -8.32 -5.22 -10.84
CA ALA A 663 -7.13 -6.04 -11.00
C ALA A 663 -7.45 -7.39 -11.67
N ASP A 664 -8.47 -8.10 -11.18
CA ASP A 664 -8.91 -9.37 -11.75
C ASP A 664 -9.50 -9.20 -13.17
N ARG A 665 -10.23 -8.12 -13.41
CA ARG A 665 -10.91 -7.87 -14.69
C ARG A 665 -9.94 -7.59 -15.84
N VAL A 666 -8.90 -6.81 -15.58
CA VAL A 666 -7.89 -6.43 -16.59
C VAL A 666 -6.65 -7.31 -16.57
N ALA A 667 -6.54 -8.22 -15.59
CA ALA A 667 -5.38 -9.03 -15.27
C ALA A 667 -4.13 -8.20 -14.92
N LEU A 668 -4.32 -7.17 -14.09
CA LEU A 668 -3.20 -6.65 -13.30
C LEU A 668 -2.83 -7.75 -12.33
N VAL A 669 -1.60 -8.23 -12.41
CA VAL A 669 -1.08 -9.30 -11.57
C VAL A 669 -0.08 -8.69 -10.57
N PRO A 670 -0.05 -9.16 -9.32
CA PRO A 670 0.83 -8.58 -8.29
C PRO A 670 2.31 -8.83 -8.59
N ARG A 671 2.63 -9.82 -9.43
CA ARG A 671 3.99 -10.23 -9.77
C ARG A 671 4.09 -10.74 -11.20
N MET A 672 5.21 -10.43 -11.85
CA MET A 672 5.61 -11.03 -13.13
C MET A 672 7.09 -11.41 -13.01
N GLY A 673 7.38 -12.72 -12.91
CA GLY A 673 8.70 -13.20 -12.52
C GLY A 673 9.11 -12.66 -11.14
N SER A 674 10.33 -12.12 -11.03
CA SER A 674 10.87 -11.59 -9.77
C SER A 674 10.47 -10.14 -9.47
N ILE A 675 9.74 -9.46 -10.37
CA ILE A 675 9.30 -8.07 -10.15
C ILE A 675 7.88 -8.05 -9.63
N SER A 676 7.70 -7.29 -8.56
CA SER A 676 6.40 -7.00 -7.95
C SER A 676 5.77 -5.72 -8.52
N PHE A 677 4.44 -5.70 -8.60
CA PHE A 677 3.63 -4.60 -9.13
C PHE A 677 2.50 -4.30 -8.14
N GLU A 678 2.40 -3.04 -7.71
CA GLU A 678 1.29 -2.52 -6.90
C GLU A 678 0.97 -3.32 -5.63
N LEU A 679 1.96 -3.98 -5.00
CA LEU A 679 1.74 -4.83 -3.81
C LEU A 679 1.05 -4.07 -2.68
N THR A 680 1.47 -2.83 -2.44
CA THR A 680 0.88 -1.96 -1.41
C THR A 680 -0.60 -1.72 -1.66
N SER A 681 -1.03 -1.54 -2.92
CA SER A 681 -2.44 -1.35 -3.26
C SER A 681 -3.26 -2.62 -3.00
N TYR A 682 -2.72 -3.81 -3.31
CA TYR A 682 -3.39 -5.07 -2.97
C TYR A 682 -3.52 -5.28 -1.47
N THR A 683 -2.43 -5.10 -0.71
CA THR A 683 -2.43 -5.31 0.74
C THR A 683 -3.33 -4.29 1.42
N GLN A 684 -3.26 -3.02 1.02
CA GLN A 684 -4.14 -1.98 1.52
C GLN A 684 -5.62 -2.26 1.21
N ALA A 685 -5.95 -2.65 -0.03
CA ALA A 685 -7.32 -3.02 -0.38
C ALA A 685 -7.83 -4.18 0.50
N ALA A 686 -7.04 -5.26 0.63
CA ALA A 686 -7.40 -6.38 1.48
C ALA A 686 -7.54 -5.99 2.96
N TRP A 687 -6.67 -5.11 3.47
CA TRP A 687 -6.78 -4.60 4.83
C TRP A 687 -8.10 -3.86 5.07
N TRP A 688 -8.53 -2.99 4.16
CA TRP A 688 -9.78 -2.24 4.36
C TRP A 688 -11.03 -3.10 4.17
N THR A 689 -10.99 -4.12 3.32
CA THR A 689 -12.11 -5.05 3.17
C THR A 689 -12.41 -5.87 4.42
N GLN A 690 -11.45 -6.05 5.34
CA GLN A 690 -11.61 -6.87 6.56
C GLN A 690 -12.76 -6.41 7.47
N TYR A 691 -13.20 -5.15 7.37
CA TYR A 691 -14.24 -4.58 8.23
C TYR A 691 -15.67 -4.85 7.74
N VAL A 692 -15.83 -5.35 6.51
CA VAL A 692 -17.15 -5.59 5.88
C VAL A 692 -17.24 -6.99 5.27
N ASP A 693 -16.10 -7.62 4.97
CA ASP A 693 -15.99 -8.92 4.30
C ASP A 693 -15.35 -9.98 5.23
N SER A 694 -15.22 -11.20 4.72
CA SER A 694 -14.67 -12.38 5.35
C SER A 694 -13.13 -12.34 5.52
N PRO A 695 -12.59 -12.84 6.66
CA PRO A 695 -11.14 -13.05 6.82
C PRO A 695 -10.51 -13.92 5.73
N GLN A 696 -11.30 -14.84 5.15
CA GLN A 696 -10.95 -15.71 4.03
C GLN A 696 -10.43 -14.90 2.84
N ARG A 697 -11.18 -13.88 2.41
CA ARG A 697 -10.80 -13.03 1.28
C ARG A 697 -9.55 -12.21 1.57
N VAL A 698 -9.45 -11.66 2.77
CA VAL A 698 -8.27 -10.88 3.19
C VAL A 698 -7.00 -11.73 3.12
N LEU A 699 -7.05 -12.94 3.67
CA LEU A 699 -5.95 -13.89 3.65
C LEU A 699 -5.64 -14.37 2.23
N SER A 700 -6.63 -14.55 1.37
CA SER A 700 -6.42 -15.00 -0.01
C SER A 700 -5.66 -13.98 -0.86
N VAL A 701 -5.92 -12.68 -0.66
CA VAL A 701 -5.15 -11.62 -1.30
C VAL A 701 -3.72 -11.61 -0.78
N ALA A 702 -3.51 -11.77 0.54
CA ALA A 702 -2.17 -11.90 1.10
C ALA A 702 -1.42 -13.12 0.51
N ILE A 703 -2.09 -14.27 0.40
CA ILE A 703 -1.56 -15.50 -0.18
C ILE A 703 -1.16 -15.30 -1.65
N ARG A 704 -2.03 -14.67 -2.46
CA ARG A 704 -1.73 -14.41 -3.87
C ARG A 704 -0.55 -13.44 -4.04
N THR A 705 -0.45 -12.42 -3.18
CA THR A 705 0.62 -11.41 -3.24
C THR A 705 1.95 -11.89 -2.68
N LEU A 706 1.96 -12.90 -1.81
CA LEU A 706 3.13 -13.45 -1.10
C LEU A 706 3.94 -12.35 -0.38
N SER A 707 3.27 -11.30 0.10
CA SER A 707 3.92 -10.20 0.81
C SER A 707 4.29 -10.65 2.22
N THR A 708 5.58 -10.70 2.53
CA THR A 708 6.06 -10.98 3.90
C THR A 708 6.03 -9.74 4.78
N ASP A 709 5.96 -8.55 4.19
CA ASP A 709 5.99 -7.27 4.94
C ASP A 709 4.75 -7.12 5.83
N VAL A 710 3.57 -7.49 5.32
CA VAL A 710 2.33 -7.45 6.11
C VAL A 710 2.37 -8.33 7.35
N LEU A 711 3.20 -9.38 7.33
CA LEU A 711 3.42 -10.29 8.45
C LEU A 711 4.58 -9.84 9.34
N LYS A 712 5.21 -8.68 9.15
CA LYS A 712 6.18 -8.18 10.14
C LYS A 712 5.48 -7.77 11.44
N PRO A 713 6.19 -7.67 12.57
CA PRO A 713 5.67 -7.00 13.77
C PRO A 713 5.10 -5.63 13.42
N ALA A 714 4.04 -5.21 14.13
CA ALA A 714 3.41 -3.92 13.90
C ALA A 714 4.44 -2.79 14.13
N ASP A 715 4.48 -1.85 13.18
CA ASP A 715 5.29 -0.63 13.26
C ASP A 715 4.33 0.56 13.36
N ASP A 716 4.28 1.19 14.53
CA ASP A 716 3.39 2.33 14.80
C ASP A 716 3.78 3.60 14.01
N SER A 717 4.97 3.62 13.39
CA SER A 717 5.39 4.71 12.48
C SER A 717 4.83 4.57 11.06
N GLU A 718 4.34 3.38 10.69
CA GLU A 718 3.78 3.09 9.37
C GLU A 718 2.25 2.92 9.41
N PRO A 719 1.54 3.09 8.27
CA PRO A 719 0.12 2.76 8.20
C PRO A 719 -0.16 1.28 8.52
N ALA A 720 -1.19 1.00 9.32
CA ALA A 720 -1.54 -0.33 9.82
C ALA A 720 -1.75 -1.44 8.76
N HIS A 721 -1.85 -1.11 7.47
CA HIS A 721 -1.96 -2.10 6.40
C HIS A 721 -0.59 -2.61 5.89
N HIS A 722 0.53 -2.01 6.30
CA HIS A 722 1.88 -2.41 5.88
C HIS A 722 2.47 -3.55 6.72
N THR A 723 2.16 -3.60 8.02
CA THR A 723 2.72 -4.56 8.98
C THR A 723 1.66 -4.97 10.02
N GLY A 724 1.93 -5.97 10.86
CA GLY A 724 1.07 -6.34 12.00
C GLY A 724 -0.14 -7.23 11.70
N TRP A 725 -0.25 -7.79 10.50
CA TRP A 725 -1.36 -8.71 10.15
C TRP A 725 -1.25 -10.04 10.90
N LEU A 726 -2.39 -10.69 11.11
CA LEU A 726 -2.48 -11.92 11.91
C LEU A 726 -1.88 -11.72 13.31
N SER A 727 -2.24 -10.60 13.94
CA SER A 727 -1.97 -10.40 15.36
C SER A 727 -2.60 -11.52 16.19
N ARG A 728 -2.17 -11.71 17.44
CA ARG A 728 -2.78 -12.73 18.32
C ARG A 728 -4.29 -12.58 18.45
N PHE A 729 -4.80 -11.35 18.40
CA PHE A 729 -6.23 -11.06 18.37
C PHE A 729 -6.89 -11.56 17.08
N GLN A 730 -6.36 -11.17 15.91
CA GLN A 730 -6.91 -11.60 14.61
C GLN A 730 -6.86 -13.12 14.45
N VAL A 731 -5.80 -13.77 14.94
CA VAL A 731 -5.68 -15.23 14.96
C VAL A 731 -6.78 -15.86 15.83
N ALA A 732 -7.06 -15.28 17.00
CA ALA A 732 -8.12 -15.75 17.89
C ALA A 732 -9.52 -15.57 17.28
N GLU A 733 -9.75 -14.47 16.56
CA GLU A 733 -11.00 -14.14 15.86
C GLU A 733 -11.24 -15.06 14.65
N THR A 734 -10.16 -15.50 13.99
CA THR A 734 -10.21 -16.38 12.81
C THR A 734 -10.94 -17.70 13.13
N ASP A 735 -11.78 -18.16 12.20
CA ASP A 735 -12.44 -19.47 12.31
C ASP A 735 -11.43 -20.62 12.33
N GLU A 736 -11.68 -21.64 13.16
CA GLU A 736 -10.76 -22.78 13.30
C GLU A 736 -10.65 -23.60 12.02
N THR A 737 -11.75 -23.79 11.30
CA THR A 737 -11.79 -24.56 10.05
C THR A 737 -10.94 -23.86 9.00
N LEU A 738 -11.06 -22.53 8.92
CA LEU A 738 -10.23 -21.73 8.02
C LEU A 738 -8.75 -21.83 8.39
N ALA A 739 -8.40 -21.66 9.67
CA ALA A 739 -7.01 -21.78 10.12
C ALA A 739 -6.42 -23.16 9.78
N PHE A 740 -7.17 -24.24 10.00
CA PHE A 740 -6.78 -25.60 9.61
C PHE A 740 -6.57 -25.73 8.10
N GLN A 741 -7.51 -25.24 7.28
CA GLN A 741 -7.42 -25.31 5.81
C GLN A 741 -6.20 -24.56 5.28
N VAL A 742 -5.93 -23.35 5.78
CA VAL A 742 -4.78 -22.53 5.38
C VAL A 742 -3.47 -23.19 5.81
N CYS A 743 -3.39 -23.76 7.02
CA CYS A 743 -2.22 -24.51 7.49
C CYS A 743 -1.95 -25.75 6.62
N GLU A 744 -2.99 -26.56 6.37
CA GLU A 744 -2.87 -27.78 5.54
C GLU A 744 -2.43 -27.44 4.11
N ARG A 745 -3.04 -26.42 3.49
CA ARG A 745 -2.66 -25.93 2.15
C ARG A 745 -1.23 -25.40 2.14
N SER A 746 -0.85 -24.56 3.11
CA SER A 746 0.48 -23.98 3.18
C SER A 746 1.56 -25.05 3.30
N LEU A 747 1.37 -26.08 4.13
CA LEU A 747 2.31 -27.20 4.22
C LEU A 747 2.40 -28.00 2.92
N ARG A 748 1.28 -28.27 2.25
CA ARG A 748 1.31 -28.93 0.92
C ARG A 748 2.07 -28.10 -0.11
N VAL A 749 1.89 -26.78 -0.12
CA VAL A 749 2.62 -25.87 -1.01
C VAL A 749 4.12 -25.91 -0.69
N ILE A 750 4.49 -25.86 0.58
CA ILE A 750 5.90 -25.98 1.02
C ILE A 750 6.48 -27.30 0.52
N GLU A 751 5.84 -28.43 0.82
CA GLU A 751 6.31 -29.78 0.43
C GLU A 751 6.53 -29.92 -1.08
N ARG A 752 5.64 -29.37 -1.91
CA ARG A 752 5.78 -29.37 -3.38
C ARG A 752 6.88 -28.43 -3.87
N THR A 753 6.99 -27.25 -3.26
CA THR A 753 7.92 -26.18 -3.68
C THR A 753 9.38 -26.56 -3.42
N LEU A 754 9.65 -27.38 -2.41
CA LEU A 754 10.99 -27.87 -2.07
C LEU A 754 11.68 -28.68 -3.17
N SER A 755 10.92 -29.17 -4.15
CA SER A 755 11.43 -29.89 -5.31
C SER A 755 11.71 -28.98 -6.52
N SER A 756 11.43 -27.68 -6.42
CA SER A 756 11.46 -26.68 -7.51
C SER A 756 12.52 -25.60 -7.26
N GLY A 757 13.10 -25.00 -8.31
CA GLY A 757 14.29 -24.11 -8.28
C GLY A 757 14.11 -22.70 -7.64
N ASP A 758 14.88 -21.71 -8.12
CA ASP A 758 15.19 -20.43 -7.44
C ASP A 758 14.00 -19.54 -6.97
N ASP A 759 12.80 -19.62 -7.56
CA ASP A 759 11.61 -18.85 -7.13
C ASP A 759 10.96 -19.40 -5.83
N ALA A 760 11.48 -20.50 -5.28
CA ALA A 760 10.96 -21.18 -4.11
C ALA A 760 11.05 -20.37 -2.81
N LEU A 761 12.09 -19.54 -2.64
CA LEU A 761 12.42 -18.97 -1.32
C LEU A 761 11.32 -18.08 -0.74
N GLN A 762 10.73 -17.19 -1.56
CA GLN A 762 9.68 -16.29 -1.09
C GLN A 762 8.40 -17.04 -0.72
N ILE A 763 8.04 -18.06 -1.53
CA ILE A 763 6.88 -18.93 -1.28
C ILE A 763 7.06 -19.64 0.07
N LEU A 764 8.25 -20.25 0.28
CA LEU A 764 8.58 -20.93 1.53
C LEU A 764 8.48 -19.99 2.74
N ARG A 765 9.10 -18.80 2.66
CA ARG A 765 9.08 -17.81 3.75
C ARG A 765 7.65 -17.40 4.12
N PHE A 766 6.85 -17.03 3.12
CA PHE A 766 5.50 -16.56 3.33
C PHE A 766 4.59 -17.65 3.94
N HIS A 767 4.59 -18.85 3.36
CA HIS A 767 3.73 -19.94 3.83
C HIS A 767 4.16 -20.46 5.21
N LEU A 768 5.45 -20.48 5.54
CA LEU A 768 5.92 -20.83 6.88
C LEU A 768 5.48 -19.79 7.92
N GLU A 769 5.57 -18.50 7.59
CA GLU A 769 5.15 -17.43 8.50
C GLU A 769 3.63 -17.49 8.78
N ILE A 770 2.80 -17.61 7.73
CA ILE A 770 1.34 -17.79 7.89
C ILE A 770 1.01 -19.05 8.69
N PHE A 771 1.64 -20.18 8.36
CA PHE A 771 1.44 -21.43 9.09
C PHE A 771 1.75 -21.24 10.58
N SER A 772 2.90 -20.66 10.91
CA SER A 772 3.34 -20.48 12.29
C SER A 772 2.37 -19.62 13.13
N ARG A 773 1.68 -18.67 12.50
CA ARG A 773 0.68 -17.81 13.16
C ARG A 773 -0.67 -18.46 13.33
N LEU A 774 -1.13 -19.26 12.36
CA LEU A 774 -2.46 -19.85 12.39
C LEU A 774 -2.52 -21.20 13.11
N VAL A 775 -1.42 -21.95 13.21
CA VAL A 775 -1.42 -23.27 13.86
C VAL A 775 -1.86 -23.21 15.33
N ILE A 776 -1.53 -22.12 16.03
CA ILE A 776 -1.94 -21.89 17.43
C ILE A 776 -3.45 -21.74 17.61
N ARG A 777 -4.19 -21.38 16.55
CA ARG A 777 -5.66 -21.28 16.60
C ARG A 777 -6.34 -22.66 16.65
N ILE A 778 -5.63 -23.71 16.23
CA ILE A 778 -6.18 -25.05 16.06
C ILE A 778 -6.28 -25.75 17.43
N ARG A 779 -7.46 -26.31 17.74
CA ARG A 779 -7.70 -27.06 18.98
C ARG A 779 -7.52 -28.56 18.80
N ASN A 780 -7.68 -29.05 17.58
CA ASN A 780 -7.50 -30.46 17.26
C ASN A 780 -6.04 -30.90 17.46
N VAL A 781 -5.78 -31.51 18.61
CA VAL A 781 -4.46 -32.02 19.03
C VAL A 781 -3.85 -32.98 18.01
N SER A 782 -4.65 -33.88 17.43
CA SER A 782 -4.17 -34.85 16.43
C SER A 782 -3.72 -34.16 15.13
N ALA A 783 -4.43 -33.11 14.71
CA ALA A 783 -4.04 -32.31 13.54
C ALA A 783 -2.72 -31.57 13.78
N VAL A 784 -2.58 -30.90 14.94
CA VAL A 784 -1.36 -30.17 15.31
C VAL A 784 -0.16 -31.10 15.38
N LEU A 785 -0.31 -32.30 15.94
CA LEU A 785 0.75 -33.32 15.94
C LEU A 785 1.16 -33.73 14.53
N ALA A 786 0.20 -34.03 13.66
CA ALA A 786 0.50 -34.39 12.27
C ALA A 786 1.23 -33.25 11.53
N PHE A 787 0.89 -31.99 11.81
CA PHE A 787 1.62 -30.84 11.27
C PHE A 787 3.05 -30.74 11.81
N ALA A 788 3.23 -30.92 13.13
CA ALA A 788 4.56 -30.92 13.75
C ALA A 788 5.46 -32.00 13.15
N GLU A 789 4.95 -33.23 13.02
CA GLU A 789 5.68 -34.36 12.42
C GLU A 789 6.10 -34.06 10.98
N ARG A 790 5.22 -33.47 10.17
CA ARG A 790 5.56 -33.04 8.79
C ARG A 790 6.68 -32.00 8.78
N ILE A 791 6.63 -30.99 9.64
CA ILE A 791 7.70 -29.96 9.71
C ILE A 791 9.03 -30.54 10.21
N ILE A 792 8.99 -31.52 11.10
CA ILE A 792 10.18 -32.27 11.55
C ILE A 792 10.77 -33.04 10.37
N VAL A 793 9.94 -33.72 9.58
CA VAL A 793 10.38 -34.40 8.34
C VAL A 793 11.00 -33.41 7.36
N LEU A 794 10.44 -32.20 7.22
CA LEU A 794 10.99 -31.14 6.39
C LEU A 794 12.39 -30.70 6.86
N HIS A 795 12.60 -30.48 8.15
CA HIS A 795 13.94 -30.17 8.70
C HIS A 795 14.96 -31.28 8.41
N LYS A 796 14.51 -32.54 8.41
CA LYS A 796 15.36 -33.70 8.14
C LYS A 796 15.65 -33.91 6.65
N SER A 797 15.02 -33.14 5.76
CA SER A 797 15.23 -33.25 4.33
C SER A 797 16.56 -32.62 3.90
N PRO A 798 17.35 -33.29 3.04
CA PRO A 798 18.60 -32.72 2.52
C PRO A 798 18.39 -31.44 1.69
N HIS A 799 17.18 -31.21 1.18
CA HIS A 799 16.85 -30.01 0.43
C HIS A 799 16.78 -28.75 1.31
N ILE A 800 16.29 -28.85 2.56
CA ILE A 800 16.15 -27.70 3.48
C ILE A 800 17.52 -27.16 3.90
N ALA A 801 18.51 -28.06 4.00
CA ALA A 801 19.88 -27.68 4.33
C ALA A 801 20.49 -26.69 3.33
N GLN A 802 19.94 -26.60 2.10
CA GLN A 802 20.39 -25.65 1.06
C GLN A 802 19.77 -24.25 1.21
N TRP A 803 18.81 -24.06 2.12
CA TRP A 803 18.08 -22.79 2.30
C TRP A 803 18.21 -22.21 3.72
N PRO A 804 19.40 -21.72 4.13
CA PRO A 804 19.64 -21.26 5.50
C PRO A 804 18.67 -20.20 6.02
N SER A 805 18.18 -19.35 5.12
CA SER A 805 17.30 -18.24 5.48
C SER A 805 15.84 -18.63 5.79
N VAL A 806 15.46 -19.91 5.71
CA VAL A 806 14.13 -20.40 6.16
C VAL A 806 14.19 -21.17 7.46
N TRP A 807 15.38 -21.47 7.99
CA TRP A 807 15.54 -22.32 9.17
C TRP A 807 14.89 -21.73 10.41
N GLU A 808 15.07 -20.41 10.63
CA GLU A 808 14.44 -19.70 11.75
C GLU A 808 12.91 -19.85 11.73
N LEU A 809 12.29 -19.74 10.53
CA LEU A 809 10.84 -19.85 10.34
C LEU A 809 10.34 -21.28 10.56
N LEU A 810 11.12 -22.28 10.13
CA LEU A 810 10.82 -23.68 10.39
C LEU A 810 10.89 -23.96 11.90
N GLY A 811 11.91 -23.46 12.61
CA GLY A 811 12.03 -23.55 14.07
C GLY A 811 10.85 -22.89 14.80
N LYS A 812 10.47 -21.68 14.38
CA LYS A 812 9.27 -20.98 14.87
C LYS A 812 7.99 -21.79 14.64
N SER A 813 7.87 -22.46 13.48
CA SER A 813 6.71 -23.30 13.17
C SER A 813 6.59 -24.50 14.10
N ILE A 814 7.72 -25.16 14.43
CA ILE A 814 7.75 -26.21 15.46
C ILE A 814 7.38 -25.64 16.83
N ALA A 815 7.91 -24.47 17.20
CA ALA A 815 7.57 -23.79 18.45
C ALA A 815 6.07 -23.53 18.62
N ARG A 816 5.42 -23.11 17.54
CA ARG A 816 3.98 -22.81 17.53
C ARG A 816 3.11 -24.06 17.54
N CYS A 817 3.55 -25.13 16.86
CA CYS A 817 2.91 -26.44 17.01
C CYS A 817 3.03 -26.94 18.45
N TRP A 818 4.21 -26.79 19.06
CA TRP A 818 4.46 -27.18 20.44
C TRP A 818 3.57 -26.43 21.43
N ASP A 819 3.51 -25.09 21.30
CA ASP A 819 2.64 -24.22 22.09
C ASP A 819 1.17 -24.67 22.03
N ALA A 820 0.73 -25.13 20.86
CA ALA A 820 -0.64 -25.56 20.59
C ALA A 820 -1.00 -26.96 21.13
N LEU A 821 -0.04 -27.68 21.72
CA LEU A 821 -0.24 -29.02 22.28
C LEU A 821 -0.24 -29.01 23.82
N PRO A 822 -1.05 -29.87 24.46
CA PRO A 822 -0.96 -30.10 25.90
C PRO A 822 0.33 -30.84 26.27
N SER A 823 0.78 -30.69 27.52
CA SER A 823 2.04 -31.25 28.03
C SER A 823 2.15 -32.78 27.84
N SER A 824 1.03 -33.50 27.88
CA SER A 824 1.00 -34.96 27.69
C SER A 824 1.31 -35.43 26.26
N MET A 825 1.09 -34.58 25.25
CA MET A 825 1.31 -34.92 23.84
C MET A 825 2.61 -34.35 23.30
N GLN A 826 3.07 -33.27 23.90
CA GLN A 826 4.41 -32.69 23.74
C GLN A 826 5.52 -33.76 23.87
N ASP A 827 5.40 -34.68 24.83
CA ASP A 827 6.35 -35.79 25.05
C ASP A 827 6.62 -36.65 23.80
N LYS A 828 5.63 -36.79 22.90
CA LYS A 828 5.77 -37.58 21.65
C LYS A 828 6.70 -36.91 20.64
N LEU A 829 6.85 -35.59 20.70
CA LEU A 829 7.67 -34.82 19.77
C LEU A 829 9.11 -34.61 20.27
N VAL A 830 9.36 -34.70 21.58
CA VAL A 830 10.67 -34.40 22.20
C VAL A 830 11.81 -35.13 21.49
N LEU A 831 11.78 -36.46 21.45
CA LEU A 831 12.85 -37.26 20.82
C LEU A 831 13.01 -36.92 19.33
N GLN A 832 11.91 -36.68 18.62
CA GLN A 832 11.97 -36.36 17.20
C GLN A 832 12.62 -34.99 16.93
N ILE A 833 12.33 -33.99 17.77
CA ILE A 833 12.94 -32.66 17.71
C ILE A 833 14.43 -32.74 18.09
N VAL A 834 14.76 -33.48 19.15
CA VAL A 834 16.15 -33.70 19.60
C VAL A 834 17.03 -34.22 18.45
N THR A 835 16.55 -35.20 17.69
CA THR A 835 17.34 -35.77 16.57
C THR A 835 17.66 -34.78 15.44
N ILE A 836 16.91 -33.67 15.29
CA ILE A 836 17.23 -32.61 14.31
C ILE A 836 18.55 -31.91 14.68
N THR A 837 18.83 -31.77 15.97
CA THR A 837 20.02 -31.06 16.46
C THR A 837 21.32 -31.78 16.11
N GLY A 838 21.27 -33.12 16.03
CA GLY A 838 22.42 -33.99 15.70
C GLY A 838 22.73 -34.14 14.22
N MET A 839 21.95 -33.55 13.32
CA MET A 839 22.17 -33.67 11.89
C MET A 839 23.40 -32.87 11.43
N PRO A 840 24.22 -33.42 10.50
CA PRO A 840 25.36 -32.70 9.95
C PRO A 840 24.90 -31.53 9.08
N LEU A 841 25.41 -30.31 9.36
CA LEU A 841 25.19 -29.15 8.51
C LEU A 841 26.10 -29.20 7.26
N PRO A 842 25.67 -28.66 6.11
CA PRO A 842 26.55 -28.51 4.94
C PRO A 842 27.75 -27.59 5.24
N GLN A 843 28.95 -27.97 4.80
CA GLN A 843 30.20 -27.23 5.07
C GLN A 843 30.23 -25.80 4.48
N GLN A 844 29.33 -25.46 3.56
CA GLN A 844 29.33 -24.20 2.80
C GLN A 844 28.44 -23.09 3.38
N VAL A 845 27.79 -23.31 4.53
CA VAL A 845 26.85 -22.34 5.10
C VAL A 845 27.59 -21.23 5.86
N HIS A 846 27.22 -19.96 5.59
CA HIS A 846 27.76 -18.81 6.33
C HIS A 846 27.48 -18.93 7.84
N GLN A 847 28.48 -18.58 8.65
CA GLN A 847 28.50 -18.73 10.11
C GLN A 847 27.24 -18.17 10.80
N HIS A 848 26.70 -17.05 10.29
CA HIS A 848 25.52 -16.38 10.87
C HIS A 848 24.28 -17.27 10.94
N TYR A 849 24.04 -18.12 9.94
CA TYR A 849 22.82 -18.94 9.87
C TYR A 849 22.85 -20.20 10.75
N THR A 850 24.00 -20.57 11.29
CA THR A 850 24.13 -21.81 12.08
C THR A 850 23.25 -21.83 13.34
N LYS A 851 22.99 -20.63 13.91
CA LYS A 851 22.08 -20.40 15.04
C LYS A 851 20.60 -20.55 14.68
N ASP A 852 20.26 -20.39 13.41
CA ASP A 852 18.88 -20.41 12.93
C ASP A 852 18.38 -21.81 12.60
N TRP A 853 19.26 -22.83 12.56
CA TRP A 853 18.91 -24.21 12.21
C TRP A 853 17.74 -24.74 13.05
N LEU A 854 17.79 -24.53 14.37
CA LEU A 854 16.70 -24.82 15.29
C LEU A 854 16.88 -23.97 16.56
N GLN A 855 16.18 -22.85 16.66
CA GLN A 855 16.15 -22.07 17.90
C GLN A 855 15.28 -22.77 18.93
N LEU A 856 15.91 -23.37 19.93
CA LEU A 856 15.21 -24.12 20.98
C LEU A 856 14.68 -23.18 22.08
N SER A 857 15.33 -22.06 22.37
CA SER A 857 14.94 -21.18 23.49
C SER A 857 13.45 -20.74 23.52
N PRO A 858 12.76 -20.46 22.40
CA PRO A 858 11.35 -20.04 22.44
C PRO A 858 10.37 -21.17 22.75
N LEU A 859 10.71 -22.42 22.40
CA LEU A 859 9.88 -23.61 22.66
C LEU A 859 9.68 -23.86 24.17
N TRP A 860 10.62 -23.41 25.00
CA TRP A 860 10.80 -23.92 26.36
C TRP A 860 10.61 -22.87 27.46
N ARG A 861 10.31 -21.61 27.10
CA ARG A 861 9.98 -20.53 28.05
C ARG A 861 8.80 -20.87 28.99
N TYR A 862 8.05 -21.92 28.71
CA TYR A 862 6.85 -22.33 29.44
C TYR A 862 6.83 -23.82 29.82
N GLN A 863 7.97 -24.54 29.72
CA GLN A 863 8.02 -25.93 30.11
C GLN A 863 8.34 -26.05 31.59
N THR A 864 7.37 -26.54 32.35
CA THR A 864 7.40 -26.50 33.80
C THR A 864 7.57 -27.90 34.41
N THR A 865 7.30 -28.96 33.64
CA THR A 865 7.54 -30.37 34.03
C THR A 865 8.49 -31.08 33.08
N ALA A 866 9.42 -31.86 33.65
CA ALA A 866 10.32 -32.71 32.87
C ALA A 866 9.50 -33.72 32.03
N PRO A 867 9.80 -33.88 30.73
CA PRO A 867 9.05 -34.77 29.84
C PRO A 867 9.16 -36.24 30.28
N THR A 868 8.08 -37.01 30.07
CA THR A 868 8.05 -38.46 30.40
C THR A 868 8.68 -39.30 29.28
N VAL A 869 9.96 -39.06 29.01
CA VAL A 869 10.72 -39.73 27.94
C VAL A 869 11.65 -40.79 28.52
N ASP A 870 11.84 -41.90 27.80
CA ASP A 870 12.85 -42.90 28.14
C ASP A 870 14.26 -42.31 27.96
N ARG A 871 14.90 -42.03 29.09
CA ARG A 871 16.26 -41.47 29.18
C ARG A 871 17.33 -42.42 28.67
N SER A 872 16.97 -43.67 28.38
CA SER A 872 17.86 -44.75 27.91
C SER A 872 17.76 -45.00 26.40
N SER A 873 17.03 -44.16 25.66
CA SER A 873 16.94 -44.29 24.19
C SER A 873 18.33 -44.30 23.57
N PRO A 874 18.64 -45.26 22.66
CA PRO A 874 19.93 -45.34 22.00
C PRO A 874 20.20 -44.09 21.16
N GLU A 875 19.19 -43.51 20.50
CA GLU A 875 19.33 -42.29 19.70
C GLU A 875 19.76 -41.08 20.55
N LEU A 876 19.21 -40.96 21.77
CA LEU A 876 19.57 -39.90 22.71
C LEU A 876 20.99 -40.12 23.27
N THR A 877 21.34 -41.36 23.59
CA THR A 877 22.66 -41.73 24.12
C THR A 877 23.76 -41.48 23.09
N ASP A 878 23.53 -41.86 21.83
CA ASP A 878 24.45 -41.63 20.71
C ASP A 878 24.65 -40.14 20.45
N LEU A 879 23.57 -39.34 20.48
CA LEU A 879 23.64 -37.89 20.34
C LEU A 879 24.48 -37.25 21.44
N ILE A 880 24.18 -37.54 22.71
CA ILE A 880 24.91 -36.95 23.84
C ILE A 880 26.39 -37.32 23.78
N THR A 881 26.71 -38.58 23.44
CA THR A 881 28.10 -39.05 23.28
C THR A 881 28.82 -38.30 22.15
N ALA A 882 28.14 -38.10 21.01
CA ALA A 882 28.69 -37.33 19.89
C ALA A 882 28.92 -35.84 20.23
N LEU A 883 28.01 -35.22 21.00
CA LEU A 883 28.15 -33.84 21.47
C LEU A 883 29.33 -33.69 22.43
N ILE A 884 29.48 -34.62 23.37
CA ILE A 884 30.62 -34.66 24.31
C ILE A 884 31.93 -34.80 23.55
N SER A 885 32.02 -35.75 22.61
CA SER A 885 33.22 -35.96 21.80
C SER A 885 33.58 -34.72 20.97
N LYS A 886 32.60 -33.96 20.46
CA LYS A 886 32.87 -32.69 19.77
C LYS A 886 33.53 -31.66 20.69
N ILE A 887 33.00 -31.50 21.91
CA ILE A 887 33.52 -30.56 22.90
C ILE A 887 34.93 -30.95 23.35
N GLU A 888 35.18 -32.25 23.57
CA GLU A 888 36.53 -32.77 23.91
C GLU A 888 37.53 -32.49 22.79
N ASN A 889 37.19 -32.79 21.53
CA ASN A 889 38.06 -32.56 20.38
C ASN A 889 38.36 -31.08 20.10
N ALA A 890 37.52 -30.17 20.59
CA ALA A 890 37.75 -28.73 20.48
C ALA A 890 38.60 -28.15 21.59
N ALA A 891 38.50 -28.70 22.80
CA ALA A 891 39.38 -28.36 23.92
C ALA A 891 40.87 -28.63 23.60
N ASP A 892 41.15 -29.57 22.68
CA ASP A 892 42.50 -29.94 22.22
C ASP A 892 43.05 -29.10 21.03
N ARG A 893 42.31 -28.14 20.45
CA ARG A 893 42.76 -27.36 19.28
C ARG A 893 43.56 -26.11 19.67
N ASP A 894 44.80 -26.02 19.17
CA ASP A 894 45.68 -24.85 19.32
C ASP A 894 45.08 -23.61 18.61
N THR A 895 45.01 -22.48 19.32
CA THR A 895 44.13 -21.31 19.09
C THR A 895 44.43 -20.44 17.86
N SER A 896 45.16 -20.94 16.85
CA SER A 896 45.71 -20.13 15.75
C SER A 896 44.91 -20.12 14.43
N THR A 897 43.77 -20.83 14.32
CA THR A 897 42.92 -20.78 13.12
C THR A 897 41.45 -20.39 13.42
N PRO A 898 40.86 -19.35 12.78
CA PRO A 898 39.55 -18.80 13.18
C PRO A 898 38.32 -19.60 12.70
N THR A 899 38.52 -20.70 11.96
CA THR A 899 37.42 -21.36 11.22
C THR A 899 36.69 -22.46 12.02
N GLY A 900 37.10 -22.75 13.27
CA GLY A 900 36.58 -23.88 14.06
C GLY A 900 35.63 -23.56 15.22
N PHE A 901 35.36 -22.29 15.54
CA PHE A 901 34.76 -21.86 16.82
C PHE A 901 33.26 -22.18 17.05
N HIS A 902 32.51 -22.71 16.07
CA HIS A 902 31.04 -22.75 16.15
C HIS A 902 30.41 -24.13 16.40
N ASP A 903 31.09 -25.24 16.05
CA ASP A 903 30.55 -26.58 16.31
C ASP A 903 30.38 -26.83 17.83
N ASP A 904 31.27 -26.26 18.65
CA ASP A 904 31.27 -26.44 20.11
C ASP A 904 30.23 -25.54 20.78
N THR A 905 30.02 -24.32 20.25
CA THR A 905 28.98 -23.40 20.75
C THR A 905 27.60 -24.04 20.62
N ARG A 906 27.32 -24.65 19.46
CA ARG A 906 26.05 -25.34 19.23
C ARG A 906 25.96 -26.65 20.04
N ALA A 907 27.08 -27.33 20.25
CA ALA A 907 27.09 -28.51 21.12
C ALA A 907 26.71 -28.15 22.57
N TRP A 908 27.23 -27.03 23.09
CA TRP A 908 26.84 -26.49 24.39
C TRP A 908 25.36 -26.11 24.44
N GLU A 909 24.83 -25.45 23.40
CA GLU A 909 23.40 -25.09 23.32
C GLU A 909 22.48 -26.30 23.44
N VAL A 910 22.77 -27.36 22.68
CA VAL A 910 21.98 -28.59 22.70
C VAL A 910 22.12 -29.31 24.05
N LEU A 911 23.31 -29.31 24.66
CA LEU A 911 23.51 -29.91 25.98
C LEU A 911 22.79 -29.16 27.09
N PHE A 912 22.85 -27.83 27.13
CA PHE A 912 22.07 -27.02 28.07
C PHE A 912 20.58 -27.32 27.95
N TRP A 913 20.12 -27.50 26.72
CA TRP A 913 18.73 -27.82 26.46
C TRP A 913 18.34 -29.22 26.95
N LEU A 914 19.10 -30.26 26.59
CA LEU A 914 18.87 -31.63 27.07
C LEU A 914 18.93 -31.70 28.60
N ASP A 915 19.81 -30.90 29.22
CA ASP A 915 19.96 -30.81 30.66
C ASP A 915 18.74 -30.16 31.33
N HIS A 916 18.23 -29.07 30.76
CA HIS A 916 17.02 -28.39 31.22
C HIS A 916 15.79 -29.31 31.16
N LEU A 917 15.71 -30.18 30.15
CA LEU A 917 14.67 -31.22 30.03
C LEU A 917 14.88 -32.41 30.99
N GLY A 918 15.96 -32.45 31.76
CA GLY A 918 16.30 -33.60 32.61
C GLY A 918 16.61 -34.89 31.82
N LEU A 919 17.01 -34.76 30.55
CA LEU A 919 17.38 -35.87 29.67
C LEU A 919 18.86 -36.26 29.77
N VAL A 920 19.70 -35.41 30.36
CA VAL A 920 21.10 -35.74 30.66
C VAL A 920 21.19 -36.48 31.99
N LEU A 921 21.69 -37.72 31.95
CA LEU A 921 21.86 -38.53 33.16
C LEU A 921 22.90 -37.91 34.11
N PRO A 922 22.77 -38.09 35.45
CA PRO A 922 23.71 -37.53 36.43
C PRO A 922 25.18 -37.90 36.19
N ALA A 923 25.45 -39.14 35.78
CA ALA A 923 26.81 -39.59 35.44
C ALA A 923 27.39 -38.82 34.24
N THR A 924 26.56 -38.53 33.24
CA THR A 924 26.93 -37.76 32.05
C THR A 924 27.13 -36.27 32.38
N ARG A 925 26.31 -35.70 33.27
CA ARG A 925 26.54 -34.34 33.81
C ARG A 925 27.92 -34.24 34.47
N GLN A 926 28.31 -35.24 35.24
CA GLN A 926 29.64 -35.27 35.89
C GLN A 926 30.77 -35.34 34.86
N ALA A 927 30.61 -36.13 33.79
CA ALA A 927 31.58 -36.19 32.69
C ALA A 927 31.73 -34.83 31.99
N ILE A 928 30.62 -34.16 31.66
CA ILE A 928 30.62 -32.81 31.05
C ILE A 928 31.29 -31.81 31.99
N GLY A 929 30.99 -31.88 33.30
CA GLY A 929 31.67 -31.06 34.31
C GLY A 929 33.18 -31.28 34.33
N ASN A 930 33.64 -32.53 34.30
CA ASN A 930 35.07 -32.83 34.27
C ASN A 930 35.77 -32.29 33.01
N ILE A 931 35.10 -32.28 31.86
CA ILE A 931 35.61 -31.71 30.60
C ILE A 931 35.67 -30.18 30.68
N LEU A 932 34.61 -29.54 31.18
CA LEU A 932 34.54 -28.08 31.31
C LEU A 932 35.61 -27.53 32.27
N TRP A 933 35.93 -28.30 33.32
CA TRP A 933 36.93 -27.96 34.32
C TRP A 933 38.32 -28.59 34.03
N ALA A 934 38.52 -29.22 32.87
CA ALA A 934 39.73 -29.98 32.53
C ALA A 934 40.99 -29.10 32.63
N ASN A 935 41.75 -29.29 33.71
CA ASN A 935 43.02 -28.65 34.06
C ASN A 935 42.99 -27.17 34.50
N SER A 936 41.82 -26.59 34.81
CA SER A 936 41.75 -25.20 35.31
C SER A 936 41.28 -25.09 36.76
N THR A 937 42.00 -24.31 37.56
CA THR A 937 41.53 -23.82 38.87
C THR A 937 40.76 -22.50 38.77
N THR A 938 40.62 -21.93 37.57
CA THR A 938 39.90 -20.67 37.29
C THR A 938 38.52 -20.93 36.67
N TRP A 939 37.61 -19.95 36.74
CA TRP A 939 36.24 -20.09 36.25
C TRP A 939 36.20 -20.35 34.73
N PRO A 940 35.66 -21.49 34.28
CA PRO A 940 35.55 -21.78 32.85
C PRO A 940 34.40 -21.00 32.23
N CYS A 941 34.67 -20.20 31.20
CA CYS A 941 33.64 -19.52 30.41
C CYS A 941 33.26 -20.34 29.18
N ILE A 942 31.96 -20.55 28.97
CA ILE A 942 31.46 -21.22 27.78
C ILE A 942 31.39 -20.19 26.63
N PRO A 943 31.99 -20.46 25.46
CA PRO A 943 31.98 -19.54 24.32
C PRO A 943 30.55 -19.10 23.93
N ASN A 944 30.34 -17.81 23.70
CA ASN A 944 29.05 -17.20 23.34
C ASN A 944 27.91 -17.31 24.39
N TYR A 945 28.18 -17.82 25.58
CA TYR A 945 27.23 -17.86 26.69
C TYR A 945 27.56 -16.83 27.78
N PRO A 946 26.56 -16.40 28.59
CA PRO A 946 26.83 -15.63 29.80
C PRO A 946 27.76 -16.39 30.74
N ALA A 947 28.61 -15.68 31.47
CA ALA A 947 29.65 -16.30 32.30
C ALA A 947 29.07 -17.20 33.39
N GLU A 948 27.89 -16.86 33.88
CA GLU A 948 27.12 -17.62 34.88
C GLU A 948 26.58 -18.97 34.35
N ALA A 949 26.56 -19.21 33.04
CA ALA A 949 26.01 -20.44 32.45
C ALA A 949 26.74 -21.71 32.96
N THR A 950 28.03 -21.58 33.27
CA THR A 950 28.86 -22.66 33.86
C THR A 950 28.34 -23.12 35.23
N ARG A 951 27.59 -22.28 35.98
CA ARG A 951 27.02 -22.65 37.30
C ARG A 951 26.05 -23.82 37.24
N ALA A 952 25.44 -24.06 36.08
CA ALA A 952 24.49 -25.15 35.87
C ALA A 952 25.15 -26.54 35.84
N TRP A 953 26.46 -26.61 35.57
CA TRP A 953 27.20 -27.87 35.47
C TRP A 953 27.92 -28.22 36.78
N PRO A 954 28.12 -29.52 37.09
CA PRO A 954 28.85 -29.92 38.30
C PRO A 954 30.34 -29.58 38.20
N SER A 955 30.95 -29.26 39.35
CA SER A 955 32.40 -29.09 39.47
C SER A 955 33.06 -30.40 39.95
N PRO A 956 34.37 -30.59 39.69
CA PRO A 956 35.15 -31.67 40.29
C PRO A 956 35.10 -31.69 41.82
N GLU A 957 35.28 -32.88 42.43
CA GLU A 957 35.33 -33.03 43.89
C GLU A 957 36.42 -32.14 44.51
N GLY A 958 36.05 -31.33 45.51
CA GLY A 958 36.95 -30.41 46.22
C GLY A 958 36.97 -28.96 45.71
N ILE A 959 36.35 -28.64 44.58
CA ILE A 959 36.22 -27.26 44.06
C ILE A 959 34.93 -26.62 44.58
N ASN A 960 35.04 -25.47 45.25
CA ASN A 960 33.88 -24.64 45.59
C ASN A 960 33.55 -23.68 44.43
N LYS A 961 32.61 -24.10 43.57
CA LYS A 961 32.22 -23.35 42.37
C LYS A 961 31.79 -21.90 42.63
N GLU A 962 31.04 -21.64 43.70
CA GLU A 962 30.54 -20.29 44.02
C GLU A 962 31.69 -19.36 44.46
N LYS A 963 32.70 -19.91 45.14
CA LYS A 963 33.91 -19.16 45.49
C LYS A 963 34.71 -18.79 44.23
N VAL A 964 34.95 -19.75 43.35
CA VAL A 964 35.73 -19.53 42.11
C VAL A 964 35.01 -18.56 41.17
N PHE A 965 33.68 -18.65 41.05
CA PHE A 965 32.89 -17.71 40.24
C PHE A 965 33.01 -16.28 40.75
N ARG A 966 32.90 -16.10 42.07
CA ARG A 966 33.07 -14.79 42.72
C ARG A 966 34.47 -14.23 42.49
N GLU A 967 35.51 -15.04 42.67
CA GLU A 967 36.90 -14.60 42.41
C GLU A 967 37.09 -14.18 40.95
N TRP A 968 36.50 -14.90 39.99
CA TRP A 968 36.51 -14.51 38.58
C TRP A 968 35.81 -13.17 38.31
N ILE A 969 34.63 -12.91 38.92
CA ILE A 969 33.93 -11.62 38.80
C ILE A 969 34.82 -10.47 39.32
N LEU A 970 35.52 -10.69 40.44
CA LEU A 970 36.41 -9.70 41.05
C LEU A 970 37.69 -9.42 40.24
N GLU A 971 38.02 -10.27 39.27
CA GLU A 971 39.16 -10.08 38.35
C GLU A 971 38.77 -9.36 37.06
N GLN A 972 37.46 -9.15 36.81
CA GLN A 972 36.98 -8.45 35.61
C GLN A 972 36.94 -6.93 35.80
N SER A 973 36.81 -6.20 34.69
CA SER A 973 36.51 -4.77 34.67
C SER A 973 35.11 -4.52 34.09
N LEU A 974 34.43 -3.48 34.57
CA LEU A 974 33.13 -3.09 34.04
C LEU A 974 33.29 -2.45 32.66
N ALA A 975 32.47 -2.88 31.69
CA ALA A 975 32.54 -2.33 30.34
C ALA A 975 32.16 -0.85 30.34
N ARG A 976 33.00 -0.06 29.67
CA ARG A 976 32.81 1.37 29.43
C ARG A 976 31.66 1.61 28.43
N PHE A 977 31.05 2.79 28.48
CA PHE A 977 30.07 3.22 27.47
C PHE A 977 30.75 3.66 26.16
N ASP A 978 32.03 4.05 26.22
CA ASP A 978 32.84 4.34 25.04
C ASP A 978 33.38 3.04 24.40
N GLY A 979 33.25 2.89 23.07
CA GLY A 979 33.66 1.66 22.39
C GLY A 979 33.84 1.77 20.87
N PRO A 980 34.66 0.90 20.24
CA PRO A 980 34.87 0.89 18.79
C PRO A 980 33.60 0.43 18.06
N GLY A 981 33.00 1.31 17.25
CA GLY A 981 31.71 1.07 16.56
C GLY A 981 30.55 1.99 16.99
N ALA A 982 30.84 2.97 17.83
CA ALA A 982 29.93 3.90 18.48
C ALA A 982 29.44 5.09 17.62
N MET A 983 28.28 5.66 17.99
CA MET A 983 27.72 6.89 17.42
C MET A 983 28.64 8.08 17.71
N GLN A 984 28.96 8.88 16.69
CA GLN A 984 29.91 9.99 16.79
C GLN A 984 29.18 11.32 17.05
N ILE A 985 29.55 12.01 18.13
CA ILE A 985 29.09 13.38 18.39
C ILE A 985 30.29 14.32 18.25
N THR A 986 30.12 15.35 17.41
CA THR A 986 31.14 16.36 17.16
C THR A 986 30.70 17.68 17.79
N ASP A 987 31.44 18.12 18.81
CA ASP A 987 31.46 19.51 19.26
C ASP A 987 32.83 20.10 18.93
N SER A 988 32.88 21.43 18.73
CA SER A 988 33.99 22.23 18.13
C SER A 988 35.41 22.06 18.70
N SER A 989 35.64 21.19 19.69
CA SER A 989 36.96 20.85 20.21
C SER A 989 37.20 19.39 20.64
N THR A 990 36.21 18.49 20.65
CA THR A 990 36.41 17.07 21.06
C THR A 990 35.36 16.14 20.42
N SER A 991 35.79 15.04 19.77
CA SER A 991 34.89 13.97 19.30
C SER A 991 34.76 12.87 20.35
N LYS A 992 33.56 12.66 20.89
CA LYS A 992 33.24 11.54 21.80
C LYS A 992 32.40 10.47 21.07
N HIS A 993 32.54 9.22 21.48
CA HIS A 993 31.92 8.06 20.85
C HIS A 993 31.15 7.26 21.90
N TRP A 994 29.84 7.08 21.72
CA TRP A 994 28.96 6.27 22.58
C TRP A 994 28.47 5.00 21.86
N GLY A 995 28.72 3.82 22.42
CA GLY A 995 28.41 2.53 21.80
C GLY A 995 27.15 1.88 22.38
N PHE A 996 26.22 1.45 21.51
CA PHE A 996 24.98 0.79 21.92
C PHE A 996 24.77 -0.54 21.17
N PRO A 997 24.15 -1.57 21.80
CA PRO A 997 23.78 -1.63 23.22
C PRO A 997 25.00 -1.76 24.14
N VAL A 998 24.88 -1.27 25.36
CA VAL A 998 25.95 -1.27 26.35
C VAL A 998 26.15 -2.68 26.93
N ASN A 999 27.41 -3.13 27.04
CA ASN A 999 27.73 -4.47 27.52
C ASN A 999 27.66 -4.55 29.07
N ASN A 1000 26.51 -4.96 29.62
CA ASN A 1000 26.31 -5.15 31.06
C ASN A 1000 26.59 -6.58 31.58
N ARG A 1001 27.30 -7.43 30.81
CA ARG A 1001 27.52 -8.86 31.15
C ARG A 1001 28.11 -9.09 32.55
N LEU A 1002 29.02 -8.22 33.01
CA LEU A 1002 29.60 -8.32 34.35
C LEU A 1002 28.52 -8.16 35.44
N LEU A 1003 27.63 -7.19 35.28
CA LEU A 1003 26.55 -6.91 36.22
C LEU A 1003 25.53 -8.04 36.21
N THR A 1004 25.21 -8.59 35.04
CA THR A 1004 24.36 -9.78 34.91
C THR A 1004 24.95 -10.98 35.67
N ALA A 1005 26.25 -11.26 35.48
CA ALA A 1005 26.95 -12.33 36.18
C ALA A 1005 26.99 -12.11 37.70
N TRP A 1006 27.18 -10.85 38.14
CA TRP A 1006 27.16 -10.51 39.56
C TRP A 1006 25.77 -10.69 40.16
N LYS A 1007 24.70 -10.16 39.55
CA LYS A 1007 23.32 -10.41 40.00
C LYS A 1007 23.03 -11.91 40.12
N ALA A 1008 23.43 -12.70 39.13
CA ALA A 1008 23.28 -14.15 39.18
C ALA A 1008 24.04 -14.76 40.37
N SER A 1009 25.27 -14.33 40.66
CA SER A 1009 26.05 -14.86 41.79
C SER A 1009 25.43 -14.61 43.18
N LEU A 1010 24.52 -13.64 43.29
CA LEU A 1010 23.85 -13.28 44.54
C LEU A 1010 22.62 -14.16 44.81
N SER A 1011 22.15 -14.95 43.83
CA SER A 1011 21.11 -15.96 44.05
C SER A 1011 21.70 -17.19 44.75
N GLY A 1012 21.50 -17.28 46.07
CA GLY A 1012 21.93 -18.41 46.90
C GLY A 1012 22.54 -17.98 48.24
N SER A 1013 23.86 -17.84 48.29
CA SER A 1013 24.60 -17.45 49.50
C SER A 1013 25.12 -16.01 49.40
N PRO A 1014 24.97 -15.19 50.45
CA PRO A 1014 25.50 -13.83 50.45
C PRO A 1014 27.02 -13.84 50.32
N TRP A 1015 27.55 -12.87 49.59
CA TRP A 1015 29.00 -12.71 49.46
C TRP A 1015 29.63 -12.33 50.81
N PRO A 1016 30.88 -12.76 51.09
CA PRO A 1016 31.64 -12.20 52.18
C PRO A 1016 31.78 -10.69 52.02
N ILE A 1017 31.65 -9.93 53.11
CA ILE A 1017 31.64 -8.46 53.09
C ILE A 1017 32.91 -7.90 52.43
N GLN A 1018 34.07 -8.52 52.64
CA GLN A 1018 35.34 -8.11 52.03
C GLN A 1018 35.33 -8.25 50.50
N ASP A 1019 34.73 -9.32 49.98
CA ASP A 1019 34.61 -9.56 48.54
C ASP A 1019 33.56 -8.61 47.93
N MET A 1020 32.46 -8.34 48.64
CA MET A 1020 31.47 -7.32 48.24
C MET A 1020 32.12 -5.93 48.12
N VAL A 1021 32.94 -5.54 49.10
CA VAL A 1021 33.71 -4.28 49.09
C VAL A 1021 34.66 -4.21 47.89
N ARG A 1022 35.37 -5.31 47.57
CA ARG A 1022 36.22 -5.37 46.37
C ARG A 1022 35.42 -5.18 45.09
N GLY A 1023 34.25 -5.82 44.96
CA GLY A 1023 33.37 -5.65 43.80
C GLY A 1023 32.86 -4.21 43.67
N LEU A 1024 32.46 -3.58 44.78
CA LEU A 1024 31.98 -2.19 44.78
C LEU A 1024 33.06 -1.20 44.33
N ASN A 1025 34.33 -1.49 44.60
CA ASN A 1025 35.43 -0.67 44.09
C ASN A 1025 35.56 -0.73 42.55
N ILE A 1026 35.17 -1.84 41.90
CA ILE A 1026 35.11 -1.93 40.43
C ILE A 1026 34.04 -0.97 39.87
N LEU A 1027 32.85 -0.95 40.49
CA LEU A 1027 31.77 -0.03 40.11
C LEU A 1027 32.15 1.44 40.38
N LYS A 1028 32.79 1.69 41.52
CA LYS A 1028 33.29 3.02 41.90
C LYS A 1028 34.35 3.54 40.93
N GLN A 1029 35.28 2.68 40.50
CA GLN A 1029 36.29 3.06 39.52
C GLN A 1029 35.64 3.47 38.19
N TRP A 1030 34.68 2.68 37.69
CA TRP A 1030 33.93 3.06 36.48
C TRP A 1030 33.18 4.38 36.65
N TRP A 1031 32.53 4.59 37.81
CA TRP A 1031 31.83 5.82 38.13
C TRP A 1031 32.76 7.04 38.07
N GLU A 1032 33.92 6.95 38.72
CA GLU A 1032 34.94 8.02 38.72
C GLU A 1032 35.52 8.27 37.31
N ASP A 1033 35.65 7.23 36.49
CA ASP A 1033 36.24 7.29 35.15
C ASP A 1033 35.30 7.90 34.08
N GLU A 1034 33.99 7.63 34.13
CA GLU A 1034 33.06 7.98 33.03
C GLU A 1034 31.87 8.86 33.42
N TRP A 1035 31.39 8.82 34.67
CA TRP A 1035 30.10 9.42 35.03
C TRP A 1035 30.00 10.91 34.70
N ALA A 1036 31.08 11.67 34.96
CA ALA A 1036 31.13 13.10 34.68
C ALA A 1036 30.94 13.42 33.18
N SER A 1037 31.38 12.53 32.29
CA SER A 1037 31.16 12.66 30.84
C SER A 1037 29.79 12.17 30.40
N ILE A 1038 29.24 11.15 31.05
CA ILE A 1038 27.91 10.62 30.74
C ILE A 1038 26.84 11.69 31.04
N VAL A 1039 26.90 12.30 32.24
CA VAL A 1039 25.90 13.28 32.72
C VAL A 1039 25.78 14.51 31.82
N THR A 1040 26.87 14.96 31.18
CA THR A 1040 26.80 16.13 30.27
C THR A 1040 25.99 15.85 29.01
N ASP A 1041 25.95 14.58 28.59
CA ASP A 1041 25.45 14.18 27.27
C ASP A 1041 24.07 13.50 27.36
N ILE A 1042 23.65 12.99 28.53
CA ILE A 1042 22.32 12.40 28.77
C ILE A 1042 21.17 13.27 28.23
N PRO A 1043 21.10 14.59 28.49
CA PRO A 1043 19.98 15.41 28.00
C PRO A 1043 19.91 15.55 26.47
N ARG A 1044 20.99 15.16 25.76
CA ARG A 1044 21.12 15.30 24.30
C ARG A 1044 20.92 13.99 23.55
N ILE A 1045 21.00 12.84 24.22
CA ILE A 1045 21.01 11.50 23.61
C ILE A 1045 20.04 10.60 24.38
N HIS A 1046 18.93 10.22 23.74
CA HIS A 1046 17.90 9.42 24.38
C HIS A 1046 18.38 8.00 24.70
N GLU A 1047 19.08 7.35 23.77
CA GLU A 1047 19.63 5.99 23.91
C GLU A 1047 20.66 5.90 25.04
N LEU A 1048 21.39 7.00 25.31
CA LEU A 1048 22.31 7.08 26.45
C LEU A 1048 21.54 7.15 27.77
N ALA A 1049 20.44 7.92 27.82
CA ALA A 1049 19.59 8.01 28.99
C ALA A 1049 19.00 6.64 29.37
N GLU A 1050 18.46 5.91 28.38
CA GLU A 1050 17.93 4.55 28.58
C GLU A 1050 19.02 3.59 29.09
N ALA A 1051 20.18 3.55 28.43
CA ALA A 1051 21.26 2.63 28.82
C ALA A 1051 21.84 2.94 30.21
N VAL A 1052 21.82 4.20 30.64
CA VAL A 1052 22.20 4.61 32.01
C VAL A 1052 21.16 4.13 33.01
N ILE A 1053 19.87 4.31 32.73
CA ILE A 1053 18.79 3.83 33.60
C ILE A 1053 18.92 2.31 33.80
N ASP A 1054 19.10 1.53 32.73
CA ASP A 1054 19.29 0.08 32.80
C ASP A 1054 20.49 -0.32 33.68
N ARG A 1055 21.64 0.35 33.52
CA ARG A 1055 22.83 0.07 34.33
C ARG A 1055 22.63 0.45 35.80
N MET A 1056 21.92 1.55 36.06
CA MET A 1056 21.61 1.97 37.44
C MET A 1056 20.62 1.01 38.10
N ASP A 1057 19.68 0.44 37.35
CA ASP A 1057 18.77 -0.61 37.85
C ASP A 1057 19.56 -1.87 38.24
N ASP A 1058 20.54 -2.29 37.41
CA ASP A 1058 21.46 -3.37 37.75
C ASP A 1058 22.23 -3.10 39.05
N PHE A 1059 22.68 -1.86 39.25
CA PHE A 1059 23.37 -1.44 40.48
C PHE A 1059 22.42 -1.52 41.68
N ASP A 1060 21.18 -1.06 41.54
CA ASP A 1060 20.17 -1.12 42.59
C ASP A 1060 19.92 -2.57 43.04
N VAL A 1061 19.79 -3.52 42.10
CA VAL A 1061 19.64 -4.94 42.43
C VAL A 1061 20.86 -5.48 43.20
N ILE A 1062 22.07 -5.19 42.74
CA ILE A 1062 23.32 -5.65 43.39
C ILE A 1062 23.46 -5.06 44.80
N LEU A 1063 23.16 -3.77 44.97
CA LEU A 1063 23.25 -3.11 46.26
C LEU A 1063 22.19 -3.63 47.23
N ALA A 1064 20.95 -3.81 46.77
CA ALA A 1064 19.84 -4.27 47.61
C ALA A 1064 19.98 -5.74 48.05
N THR A 1065 20.54 -6.60 47.20
CA THR A 1065 20.69 -8.04 47.49
C THR A 1065 22.05 -8.40 48.10
N GLY A 1066 23.11 -7.67 47.77
CA GLY A 1066 24.49 -8.00 48.17
C GLY A 1066 24.98 -7.31 49.44
N LEU A 1067 24.39 -6.19 49.87
CA LEU A 1067 24.78 -5.53 51.11
C LEU A 1067 24.14 -6.23 52.32
N PRO A 1068 24.90 -6.45 53.42
CA PRO A 1068 24.35 -7.06 54.62
C PRO A 1068 23.45 -6.08 55.39
N ALA A 1069 22.58 -6.61 56.22
CA ALA A 1069 21.73 -5.81 57.09
C ALA A 1069 22.54 -4.86 57.98
N GLY A 1070 22.12 -3.59 58.05
CA GLY A 1070 22.79 -2.56 58.84
C GLY A 1070 24.19 -2.16 58.33
N TRP A 1071 24.51 -2.40 57.05
CA TRP A 1071 25.80 -2.08 56.43
C TRP A 1071 26.27 -0.62 56.65
N GLU A 1072 25.33 0.33 56.76
CA GLU A 1072 25.65 1.74 57.05
C GLU A 1072 26.44 1.91 58.36
N THR A 1073 26.18 1.06 59.35
CA THR A 1073 26.82 1.09 60.68
C THR A 1073 27.98 0.10 60.82
N SER A 1074 28.16 -0.81 59.86
CA SER A 1074 29.20 -1.84 59.89
C SER A 1074 30.61 -1.26 59.83
N SER A 1075 31.49 -1.67 60.74
CA SER A 1075 32.92 -1.30 60.71
C SER A 1075 33.71 -2.01 59.60
N LEU A 1076 33.12 -3.00 58.94
CA LEU A 1076 33.75 -3.82 57.90
C LEU A 1076 33.67 -3.19 56.50
N ILE A 1077 32.91 -2.10 56.34
CA ILE A 1077 32.79 -1.36 55.07
C ILE A 1077 33.41 0.03 55.27
N GLU A 1078 34.35 0.38 54.40
CA GLU A 1078 35.07 1.66 54.45
C GLU A 1078 34.13 2.86 54.29
N LEU A 1079 34.44 3.95 55.00
CA LEU A 1079 33.70 5.22 54.92
C LEU A 1079 33.67 5.79 53.49
N SER A 1080 34.73 5.54 52.71
CA SER A 1080 34.88 5.94 51.31
C SER A 1080 33.81 5.32 50.39
N ILE A 1081 33.44 4.06 50.62
CA ILE A 1081 32.44 3.33 49.85
C ILE A 1081 31.04 3.71 50.31
N LYS A 1082 30.83 3.88 51.62
CA LYS A 1082 29.55 4.37 52.16
C LYS A 1082 29.17 5.75 51.62
N GLY A 1083 30.16 6.66 51.55
CA GLY A 1083 30.00 7.98 50.96
C GLY A 1083 29.65 7.89 49.47
N TRP A 1084 30.38 7.06 48.71
CA TRP A 1084 30.15 6.87 47.28
C TRP A 1084 28.75 6.30 46.97
N ILE A 1085 28.25 5.30 47.69
CA ILE A 1085 26.89 4.77 47.47
C ILE A 1085 25.85 5.88 47.63
N LYS A 1086 25.98 6.73 48.66
CA LYS A 1086 25.08 7.86 48.89
C LYS A 1086 25.19 8.93 47.79
N GLU A 1087 26.38 9.12 47.25
CA GLU A 1087 26.60 10.01 46.10
C GLU A 1087 25.89 9.47 44.86
N VAL A 1088 26.09 8.20 44.51
CA VAL A 1088 25.46 7.53 43.35
C VAL A 1088 23.94 7.65 43.43
N VAL A 1089 23.34 7.26 44.56
CA VAL A 1089 21.88 7.31 44.75
C VAL A 1089 21.34 8.74 44.59
N ASN A 1090 22.08 9.77 45.02
CA ASN A 1090 21.61 11.16 44.90
C ASN A 1090 21.88 11.77 43.53
N ALA A 1091 23.02 11.46 42.91
CA ALA A 1091 23.42 11.97 41.60
C ALA A 1091 22.58 11.37 40.46
N SER A 1092 22.05 10.16 40.64
CA SER A 1092 21.23 9.46 39.64
C SER A 1092 19.74 9.85 39.66
N LYS A 1093 19.25 10.44 40.77
CA LYS A 1093 17.83 10.86 40.92
C LYS A 1093 17.30 11.81 39.83
N PRO A 1094 18.04 12.84 39.38
CA PRO A 1094 17.57 13.73 38.30
C PRO A 1094 17.31 13.03 36.97
N PHE A 1095 17.81 11.80 36.80
CA PHE A 1095 17.74 11.01 35.58
C PHE A 1095 16.80 9.79 35.71
N ALA A 1096 15.82 9.85 36.62
CA ALA A 1096 14.82 8.81 36.87
C ALA A 1096 15.35 7.45 37.39
N ALA A 1097 16.63 7.38 37.80
CA ALA A 1097 17.19 6.22 38.50
C ALA A 1097 17.05 6.39 40.02
N HIS A 1098 15.96 5.89 40.58
CA HIS A 1098 15.54 6.16 41.96
C HIS A 1098 16.13 5.24 43.05
N PHE A 1099 16.76 4.13 42.67
CA PHE A 1099 17.28 3.10 43.57
C PHE A 1099 16.22 2.59 44.57
N TRP A 1100 15.05 2.23 44.04
CA TRP A 1100 13.90 1.86 44.86
C TRP A 1100 14.16 0.60 45.68
N ARG A 1101 14.90 -0.40 45.18
CA ARG A 1101 15.15 -1.65 45.91
C ARG A 1101 16.02 -1.41 47.13
N LEU A 1102 17.13 -0.69 46.97
CA LEU A 1102 18.03 -0.36 48.07
C LEU A 1102 17.32 0.53 49.11
N ARG A 1103 16.58 1.55 48.66
CA ARG A 1103 15.84 2.44 49.57
C ARG A 1103 14.75 1.68 50.33
N LEU A 1104 14.03 0.78 49.65
CA LEU A 1104 13.00 -0.05 50.28
C LEU A 1104 13.62 -0.98 51.33
N HIS A 1105 14.73 -1.64 50.99
CA HIS A 1105 15.50 -2.47 51.90
C HIS A 1105 15.89 -1.69 53.17
N LEU A 1106 16.49 -0.50 53.01
CA LEU A 1106 16.90 0.37 54.11
C LEU A 1106 15.72 0.86 54.97
N ALA A 1107 14.61 1.24 54.33
CA ALA A 1107 13.41 1.70 55.04
C ALA A 1107 12.77 0.58 55.88
N LEU A 1108 12.72 -0.64 55.35
CA LEU A 1108 12.21 -1.81 56.06
C LEU A 1108 13.11 -2.23 57.23
N GLU A 1109 14.44 -2.16 57.07
CA GLU A 1109 15.40 -2.43 58.15
C GLU A 1109 15.30 -1.42 59.29
N ALA A 1110 15.24 -0.12 58.95
CA ALA A 1110 15.15 0.96 59.93
C ALA A 1110 13.74 1.13 60.52
N ASN A 1111 12.73 0.39 59.99
CA ASN A 1111 11.31 0.60 60.26
C ASN A 1111 10.88 2.07 60.06
N ASP A 1112 11.42 2.71 59.02
CA ASP A 1112 11.14 4.09 58.63
C ASP A 1112 9.86 4.16 57.79
N GLY A 1113 8.72 4.34 58.48
CA GLY A 1113 7.42 4.47 57.83
C GLY A 1113 7.28 5.69 56.91
N ALA A 1114 8.08 6.74 57.10
CA ALA A 1114 8.01 7.93 56.27
C ALA A 1114 8.66 7.69 54.90
N GLU A 1115 9.85 7.09 54.86
CA GLU A 1115 10.51 6.74 53.60
C GLU A 1115 9.76 5.61 52.88
N PHE A 1116 9.24 4.62 53.61
CA PHE A 1116 8.37 3.59 53.04
C PHE A 1116 7.13 4.19 52.36
N GLY A 1117 6.47 5.17 52.99
CA GLY A 1117 5.34 5.89 52.40
C GLY A 1117 5.71 6.68 51.14
N ARG A 1118 6.90 7.30 51.10
CA ARG A 1118 7.40 8.00 49.89
C ARG A 1118 7.66 7.05 48.74
N ILE A 1119 8.30 5.90 48.99
CA ILE A 1119 8.58 4.91 47.95
C ILE A 1119 7.26 4.37 47.36
N GLN A 1120 6.26 4.10 48.20
CA GLN A 1120 4.93 3.71 47.72
C GLN A 1120 4.30 4.77 46.83
N GLN A 1121 4.45 6.05 47.19
CA GLN A 1121 3.93 7.17 46.39
C GLN A 1121 4.66 7.28 45.05
N GLU A 1122 5.99 7.24 45.04
CA GLU A 1122 6.81 7.28 43.82
C GLU A 1122 6.44 6.13 42.86
N LEU A 1123 6.35 4.89 43.38
CA LEU A 1123 5.95 3.74 42.58
C LEU A 1123 4.51 3.90 42.04
N SER A 1124 3.60 4.42 42.86
CA SER A 1124 2.21 4.65 42.47
C SER A 1124 2.09 5.71 41.38
N ASP A 1125 2.89 6.77 41.45
CA ASP A 1125 2.92 7.85 40.47
C ASP A 1125 3.35 7.33 39.09
N CYS A 1126 4.29 6.36 39.03
CA CYS A 1126 4.67 5.70 37.77
C CYS A 1126 3.48 5.00 37.09
N PHE A 1127 2.59 4.35 37.85
CA PHE A 1127 1.41 3.69 37.27
C PHE A 1127 0.29 4.68 36.90
N LEU A 1128 0.28 5.87 37.51
CA LEU A 1128 -0.72 6.91 37.28
C LEU A 1128 -0.31 7.89 36.17
N ASP A 1129 0.97 8.02 35.85
CA ASP A 1129 1.47 8.83 34.75
C ASP A 1129 1.56 8.02 33.45
N ALA A 1130 0.71 8.37 32.47
CA ALA A 1130 0.68 7.67 31.19
C ALA A 1130 1.84 8.07 30.26
N SER A 1131 2.66 9.06 30.62
CA SER A 1131 3.77 9.57 29.80
C SER A 1131 5.12 8.87 30.05
N MET A 1132 5.21 7.96 31.02
CA MET A 1132 6.46 7.31 31.46
C MET A 1132 6.38 5.77 31.44
N PRO A 1133 6.29 5.12 30.26
CA PRO A 1133 6.15 3.67 30.14
C PRO A 1133 7.35 2.89 30.70
N ASP A 1134 8.59 3.36 30.51
CA ASP A 1134 9.79 2.66 30.98
C ASP A 1134 9.91 2.65 32.51
N SER A 1135 9.51 3.75 33.16
CA SER A 1135 9.44 3.81 34.63
C SER A 1135 8.38 2.85 35.19
N THR A 1136 7.29 2.60 34.46
CA THR A 1136 6.26 1.62 34.86
C THR A 1136 6.83 0.19 34.84
N PHE A 1137 7.64 -0.15 33.84
CA PHE A 1137 8.30 -1.45 33.74
C PHE A 1137 9.25 -1.70 34.93
N ILE A 1138 10.11 -0.73 35.25
CA ILE A 1138 11.05 -0.82 36.37
C ILE A 1138 10.28 -0.90 37.70
N ALA A 1139 9.29 -0.03 37.89
CA ALA A 1139 8.46 -0.03 39.10
C ALA A 1139 7.79 -1.40 39.31
N ALA A 1140 7.28 -2.04 38.26
CA ALA A 1140 6.71 -3.38 38.35
C ALA A 1140 7.73 -4.43 38.82
N HIS A 1141 8.95 -4.43 38.27
CA HIS A 1141 10.00 -5.37 38.68
C HIS A 1141 10.44 -5.15 40.14
N VAL A 1142 10.53 -3.90 40.58
CA VAL A 1142 10.81 -3.58 42.00
C VAL A 1142 9.74 -4.15 42.93
N ILE A 1143 8.47 -4.06 42.54
CA ILE A 1143 7.36 -4.63 43.32
C ILE A 1143 7.42 -6.17 43.32
N GLU A 1144 7.78 -6.79 42.19
CA GLU A 1144 7.99 -8.24 42.14
C GLU A 1144 9.12 -8.70 43.04
N ASP A 1145 10.28 -8.03 42.98
CA ASP A 1145 11.41 -8.34 43.84
C ASP A 1145 11.03 -8.21 45.31
N TRP A 1146 10.31 -7.15 45.68
CA TRP A 1146 9.79 -6.96 47.03
C TRP A 1146 8.94 -8.14 47.52
N LEU A 1147 8.09 -8.71 46.67
CA LEU A 1147 7.23 -9.85 47.02
C LEU A 1147 7.99 -11.17 47.24
N THR A 1148 9.26 -11.26 46.81
CA THR A 1148 10.07 -12.50 46.88
C THR A 1148 11.07 -12.53 48.04
N VAL A 1149 11.19 -11.45 48.83
CA VAL A 1149 12.18 -11.38 49.92
C VAL A 1149 11.68 -12.06 51.19
N ASP A 1150 12.21 -13.25 51.49
CA ASP A 1150 11.92 -14.04 52.71
C ASP A 1150 12.53 -13.46 54.01
N HIS A 1151 13.39 -12.44 53.94
CA HIS A 1151 14.22 -11.98 55.05
C HIS A 1151 13.52 -11.04 56.06
N TYR A 1152 12.30 -10.57 55.77
CA TYR A 1152 11.61 -9.63 56.65
C TYR A 1152 10.46 -10.30 57.42
N PRO A 1153 10.56 -10.44 58.76
CA PRO A 1153 9.57 -11.14 59.58
C PRO A 1153 8.18 -10.47 59.64
N LYS A 1154 8.04 -9.26 59.07
CA LYS A 1154 6.77 -8.55 58.84
C LYS A 1154 6.89 -7.68 57.59
N VAL A 1155 6.57 -8.22 56.42
CA VAL A 1155 6.44 -7.39 55.21
C VAL A 1155 5.25 -6.44 55.42
N GLN A 1156 5.52 -5.12 55.51
CA GLN A 1156 4.46 -4.12 55.67
C GLN A 1156 3.58 -4.07 54.42
N CYS A 1157 2.26 -3.98 54.61
CA CYS A 1157 1.31 -3.91 53.50
C CYS A 1157 1.41 -2.55 52.78
N PRO A 1158 1.61 -2.53 51.44
CA PRO A 1158 1.57 -1.29 50.64
C PRO A 1158 0.15 -0.81 50.35
N ASP A 1159 -0.56 -0.29 51.35
CA ASP A 1159 -1.97 0.08 51.21
C ASP A 1159 -2.25 1.08 50.07
N LEU A 1160 -1.38 2.09 49.88
CA LEU A 1160 -1.54 3.10 48.83
C LEU A 1160 -1.41 2.49 47.44
N LEU A 1161 -0.30 1.78 47.21
CA LEU A 1161 0.00 1.15 45.92
C LEU A 1161 -1.04 0.08 45.58
N LEU A 1162 -1.45 -0.77 46.54
CA LEU A 1162 -2.52 -1.74 46.34
C LEU A 1162 -3.84 -1.07 45.95
N GLY A 1163 -4.18 0.04 46.61
CA GLY A 1163 -5.35 0.84 46.26
C GLY A 1163 -5.29 1.37 44.82
N VAL A 1164 -4.12 1.85 44.38
CA VAL A 1164 -3.89 2.32 43.00
C VAL A 1164 -4.01 1.19 41.99
N LEU A 1165 -3.35 0.05 42.21
CA LEU A 1165 -3.42 -1.11 41.31
C LEU A 1165 -4.85 -1.65 41.17
N CYS A 1166 -5.59 -1.78 42.28
CA CYS A 1166 -6.99 -2.20 42.25
C CYS A 1166 -7.88 -1.16 41.56
N GLY A 1167 -7.62 0.14 41.78
CA GLY A 1167 -8.32 1.24 41.11
C GLY A 1167 -8.10 1.25 39.59
N ILE A 1168 -6.87 0.95 39.14
CA ILE A 1168 -6.53 0.81 37.71
C ILE A 1168 -7.34 -0.33 37.08
N VAL A 1169 -7.46 -1.48 37.75
CA VAL A 1169 -8.28 -2.61 37.26
C VAL A 1169 -9.77 -2.24 37.23
N ALA A 1170 -10.30 -1.65 38.31
CA ALA A 1170 -11.71 -1.23 38.39
C ALA A 1170 -12.10 -0.22 37.30
N THR A 1171 -11.18 0.70 36.97
CA THR A 1171 -11.37 1.76 35.96
C THR A 1171 -10.85 1.38 34.57
N ARG A 1172 -10.25 0.19 34.41
CA ARG A 1172 -9.71 -0.35 33.15
C ARG A 1172 -8.74 0.62 32.46
N ARG A 1173 -7.84 1.23 33.25
CA ARG A 1173 -6.97 2.33 32.80
C ARG A 1173 -5.74 1.83 32.03
N MET A 1174 -5.71 2.07 30.72
CA MET A 1174 -4.54 1.84 29.85
C MET A 1174 -3.51 2.97 29.92
N PRO A 1175 -2.21 2.69 29.69
CA PRO A 1175 -1.60 1.37 29.41
C PRO A 1175 -1.30 0.54 30.68
N SER A 1176 -1.38 1.13 31.87
CA SER A 1176 -0.98 0.54 33.16
C SER A 1176 -1.76 -0.73 33.56
N LEU A 1177 -2.93 -0.97 32.97
CA LEU A 1177 -3.79 -2.13 33.25
C LEU A 1177 -3.05 -3.47 33.12
N ILE A 1178 -2.20 -3.62 32.09
CA ILE A 1178 -1.45 -4.87 31.85
C ILE A 1178 -0.58 -5.22 33.05
N TRP A 1179 0.21 -4.23 33.53
CA TRP A 1179 1.09 -4.39 34.67
C TRP A 1179 0.33 -4.51 35.98
N ALA A 1180 -0.75 -3.75 36.17
CA ALA A 1180 -1.57 -3.85 37.36
C ALA A 1180 -2.16 -5.25 37.54
N LEU A 1181 -2.71 -5.85 36.49
CA LEU A 1181 -3.17 -7.23 36.52
C LEU A 1181 -2.02 -8.21 36.80
N HIS A 1182 -0.86 -8.04 36.15
CA HIS A 1182 0.31 -8.89 36.37
C HIS A 1182 0.77 -8.88 37.83
N LEU A 1183 0.90 -7.71 38.43
CA LEU A 1183 1.36 -7.56 39.82
C LEU A 1183 0.34 -8.11 40.81
N LEU A 1184 -0.96 -7.88 40.57
CA LEU A 1184 -2.02 -8.44 41.41
C LEU A 1184 -2.02 -9.98 41.38
N VAL A 1185 -1.62 -10.62 40.29
CA VAL A 1185 -1.42 -12.09 40.26
C VAL A 1185 -0.33 -12.51 41.24
N LYS A 1186 0.82 -11.81 41.24
CA LYS A 1186 1.95 -12.10 42.14
C LYS A 1186 1.56 -11.87 43.60
N ILE A 1187 0.85 -10.77 43.88
CA ILE A 1187 0.33 -10.44 45.21
C ILE A 1187 -0.67 -11.50 45.69
N ALA A 1188 -1.62 -11.90 44.85
CA ALA A 1188 -2.60 -12.93 45.20
C ALA A 1188 -1.96 -14.27 45.54
N ARG A 1189 -0.83 -14.63 44.89
CA ARG A 1189 -0.09 -15.87 45.17
C ARG A 1189 0.77 -15.81 46.43
N ASN A 1190 1.50 -14.72 46.62
CA ASN A 1190 2.53 -14.64 47.66
C ASN A 1190 2.00 -14.00 48.97
N GLN A 1191 1.03 -13.08 48.87
CA GLN A 1191 0.55 -12.25 49.99
C GLN A 1191 -0.97 -12.00 49.91
N ALA A 1192 -1.78 -13.04 49.69
CA ALA A 1192 -3.25 -12.93 49.55
C ALA A 1192 -3.92 -12.15 50.69
N GLN A 1193 -3.38 -12.24 51.90
CA GLN A 1193 -3.85 -11.52 53.10
C GLN A 1193 -3.84 -9.99 52.99
N TRP A 1194 -3.06 -9.40 52.07
CA TRP A 1194 -3.02 -7.94 51.85
C TRP A 1194 -4.26 -7.42 51.12
N VAL A 1195 -4.97 -8.30 50.39
CA VAL A 1195 -6.17 -7.91 49.65
C VAL A 1195 -7.36 -7.88 50.60
N THR A 1196 -7.79 -6.67 50.96
CA THR A 1196 -9.01 -6.46 51.76
C THR A 1196 -10.28 -6.72 50.93
N GLU A 1197 -11.42 -6.96 51.60
CA GLU A 1197 -12.71 -7.17 50.92
C GLU A 1197 -13.08 -6.00 49.97
N ARG A 1198 -12.80 -4.76 50.38
CA ARG A 1198 -13.02 -3.57 49.54
C ARG A 1198 -12.12 -3.55 48.30
N MET A 1199 -10.86 -3.96 48.43
CA MET A 1199 -9.94 -4.07 47.30
C MET A 1199 -10.38 -5.18 46.35
N PHE A 1200 -10.82 -6.31 46.89
CA PHE A 1200 -11.37 -7.40 46.10
C PHE A 1200 -12.62 -6.99 45.31
N GLN A 1201 -13.56 -6.24 45.91
CA GLN A 1201 -14.73 -5.70 45.20
C GLN A 1201 -14.36 -4.80 44.01
N MET A 1202 -13.28 -4.01 44.12
CA MET A 1202 -12.76 -3.20 43.01
C MET A 1202 -12.21 -4.08 41.88
N ILE A 1203 -11.46 -5.14 42.23
CA ILE A 1203 -10.94 -6.12 41.27
C ILE A 1203 -12.11 -6.84 40.58
N GLU A 1204 -13.10 -7.31 41.34
CA GLU A 1204 -14.27 -8.01 40.83
C GLU A 1204 -15.05 -7.14 39.83
N LEU A 1205 -15.29 -5.87 40.16
CA LEU A 1205 -15.94 -4.91 39.27
C LEU A 1205 -15.18 -4.74 37.95
N GLY A 1206 -13.85 -4.64 38.01
CA GLY A 1206 -13.00 -4.53 36.82
C GLY A 1206 -13.02 -5.80 35.99
N LEU A 1207 -12.86 -6.96 36.62
CA LEU A 1207 -12.86 -8.27 35.97
C LEU A 1207 -14.18 -8.60 35.29
N ASP A 1208 -15.33 -8.25 35.89
CA ASP A 1208 -16.66 -8.51 35.30
C ASP A 1208 -16.86 -7.68 34.02
N ALA A 1209 -16.48 -6.39 34.04
CA ALA A 1209 -16.52 -5.54 32.85
C ALA A 1209 -15.57 -6.06 31.74
N LEU A 1210 -14.37 -6.53 32.12
CA LEU A 1210 -13.40 -7.06 31.16
C LEU A 1210 -13.84 -8.37 30.50
N VAL A 1211 -14.82 -9.11 31.04
CA VAL A 1211 -15.36 -10.32 30.38
C VAL A 1211 -15.92 -9.98 28.99
N THR A 1212 -16.68 -8.89 28.87
CA THR A 1212 -17.29 -8.47 27.60
C THR A 1212 -16.37 -7.57 26.78
N GLU A 1213 -15.63 -6.68 27.44
CA GLU A 1213 -14.68 -5.76 26.78
C GLU A 1213 -13.45 -6.47 26.19
N LEU A 1214 -13.14 -7.68 26.62
CA LEU A 1214 -12.03 -8.50 26.08
C LEU A 1214 -12.54 -9.71 25.26
N SER A 1215 -13.78 -9.67 24.75
CA SER A 1215 -14.25 -10.70 23.82
C SER A 1215 -13.53 -10.58 22.47
N TYR A 1216 -13.14 -11.72 21.87
CA TYR A 1216 -12.60 -11.76 20.51
C TYR A 1216 -13.68 -11.55 19.44
N GLN A 1217 -14.94 -11.87 19.74
CA GLN A 1217 -16.07 -11.73 18.81
C GLN A 1217 -17.17 -10.84 19.40
N GLY A 1218 -17.80 -10.02 18.56
CA GLY A 1218 -18.95 -9.19 18.97
C GLY A 1218 -18.62 -8.18 20.07
N ARG A 1219 -17.36 -7.74 20.13
CA ARG A 1219 -16.83 -6.83 21.15
C ARG A 1219 -17.65 -5.53 21.16
N SER A 1220 -18.03 -5.07 22.35
CA SER A 1220 -18.82 -3.85 22.49
C SER A 1220 -18.03 -2.62 22.00
N PRO A 1221 -18.59 -1.78 21.11
CA PRO A 1221 -17.90 -0.57 20.67
C PRO A 1221 -17.57 0.36 21.83
N GLY A 1222 -16.30 0.82 21.92
CA GLY A 1222 -15.89 1.87 22.86
C GLY A 1222 -15.24 1.42 24.18
N SER A 1223 -14.59 0.25 24.23
CA SER A 1223 -13.84 -0.27 25.39
C SER A 1223 -12.48 0.43 25.66
N ASP A 1224 -12.04 1.35 24.80
CA ASP A 1224 -10.74 2.07 24.88
C ASP A 1224 -9.47 1.18 24.95
N ILE A 1225 -9.61 -0.14 24.86
CA ILE A 1225 -8.52 -1.12 24.91
C ILE A 1225 -8.18 -1.56 23.47
N PRO A 1226 -6.93 -1.38 23.00
CA PRO A 1226 -6.50 -1.82 21.68
C PRO A 1226 -6.71 -3.32 21.46
N ASP A 1227 -7.10 -3.72 20.25
CA ASP A 1227 -7.32 -5.13 19.89
C ASP A 1227 -6.05 -5.97 20.11
N THR A 1228 -4.87 -5.40 19.86
CA THR A 1228 -3.55 -6.03 20.08
C THR A 1228 -3.29 -6.41 21.54
N ASP A 1229 -3.88 -5.69 22.50
CA ASP A 1229 -3.66 -5.88 23.94
C ASP A 1229 -4.66 -6.87 24.55
N VAL A 1230 -5.75 -7.18 23.85
CA VAL A 1230 -6.79 -8.09 24.34
C VAL A 1230 -6.23 -9.45 24.77
N PRO A 1231 -5.39 -10.16 23.99
CA PRO A 1231 -4.86 -11.46 24.40
C PRO A 1231 -4.06 -11.43 25.71
N ILE A 1232 -3.19 -10.43 25.90
CA ILE A 1232 -2.35 -10.33 27.11
C ILE A 1232 -3.17 -9.94 28.34
N LEU A 1233 -4.19 -9.08 28.16
CA LEU A 1233 -5.13 -8.72 29.23
C LEU A 1233 -5.97 -9.93 29.65
N ARG A 1234 -6.53 -10.69 28.69
CA ARG A 1234 -7.25 -11.95 29.00
C ARG A 1234 -6.38 -12.92 29.76
N PHE A 1235 -5.13 -13.08 29.34
CA PHE A 1235 -4.14 -13.92 30.01
C PHE A 1235 -3.94 -13.50 31.46
N ASN A 1236 -3.69 -12.22 31.74
CA ASN A 1236 -3.51 -11.76 33.11
C ASN A 1236 -4.80 -11.80 33.94
N CYS A 1237 -5.99 -11.55 33.35
CA CYS A 1237 -7.27 -11.71 34.04
C CYS A 1237 -7.51 -13.17 34.48
N ALA A 1238 -7.29 -14.14 33.59
CA ALA A 1238 -7.42 -15.56 33.94
C ALA A 1238 -6.39 -15.99 34.97
N ARG A 1239 -5.14 -15.51 34.87
CA ARG A 1239 -4.12 -15.76 35.89
C ARG A 1239 -4.54 -15.24 37.26
N LEU A 1240 -5.13 -14.05 37.31
CA LEU A 1240 -5.56 -13.43 38.55
C LEU A 1240 -6.73 -14.19 39.15
N ALA A 1241 -7.69 -14.61 38.32
CA ALA A 1241 -8.82 -15.41 38.75
C ALA A 1241 -8.38 -16.75 39.36
N LEU A 1242 -7.49 -17.48 38.68
CA LEU A 1242 -6.96 -18.75 39.17
C LEU A 1242 -6.14 -18.58 40.46
N ALA A 1243 -5.32 -17.54 40.56
CA ALA A 1243 -4.56 -17.25 41.78
C ALA A 1243 -5.46 -17.05 43.02
N PHE A 1244 -6.62 -16.40 42.85
CA PHE A 1244 -7.60 -16.25 43.94
C PHE A 1244 -8.38 -17.53 44.24
N ILE A 1245 -8.64 -18.37 43.24
CA ILE A 1245 -9.32 -19.66 43.42
C ILE A 1245 -8.43 -20.63 44.21
N ASP A 1246 -7.13 -20.70 43.86
CA ASP A 1246 -6.16 -21.61 44.49
C ASP A 1246 -5.78 -21.16 45.92
N GLY A 1247 -5.87 -19.86 46.23
CA GLY A 1247 -5.39 -19.23 47.47
C GLY A 1247 -6.32 -19.30 48.71
N ASP A 1248 -7.30 -20.21 48.74
CA ASP A 1248 -8.22 -20.48 49.86
C ASP A 1248 -9.33 -19.41 50.12
N ALA A 1249 -10.42 -19.53 49.35
CA ALA A 1249 -11.86 -19.36 49.67
C ALA A 1249 -12.41 -18.17 50.52
N LYS A 1250 -11.67 -17.11 50.88
CA LYS A 1250 -12.31 -15.94 51.54
C LYS A 1250 -13.23 -15.13 50.61
N HIS A 1251 -13.05 -15.28 49.30
CA HIS A 1251 -13.71 -14.45 48.29
C HIS A 1251 -14.25 -15.36 47.17
N SER A 1252 -15.50 -15.83 47.30
CA SER A 1252 -16.20 -16.58 46.25
C SER A 1252 -17.02 -15.62 45.41
N ALA A 1253 -16.51 -15.30 44.22
CA ALA A 1253 -17.19 -14.43 43.25
C ALA A 1253 -17.47 -15.20 41.96
N SER A 1254 -18.70 -15.07 41.45
CA SER A 1254 -19.12 -15.69 40.18
C SER A 1254 -18.24 -15.28 38.99
N VAL A 1255 -17.59 -14.12 39.07
CA VAL A 1255 -16.69 -13.58 38.05
C VAL A 1255 -15.40 -14.39 37.93
N LEU A 1256 -14.86 -14.90 39.04
CA LEU A 1256 -13.63 -15.70 39.03
C LEU A 1256 -13.85 -17.03 38.30
N SER A 1257 -14.98 -17.70 38.58
CA SER A 1257 -15.34 -18.94 37.86
C SER A 1257 -15.60 -18.68 36.38
N LYS A 1258 -16.24 -17.56 36.00
CA LYS A 1258 -16.40 -17.19 34.58
C LYS A 1258 -15.05 -17.11 33.85
N TRP A 1259 -14.02 -16.53 34.47
CA TRP A 1259 -12.69 -16.43 33.87
C TRP A 1259 -11.96 -17.77 33.83
N ALA A 1260 -12.08 -18.58 34.89
CA ALA A 1260 -11.52 -19.94 34.91
C ALA A 1260 -12.15 -20.84 33.84
N ASP A 1261 -13.48 -20.81 33.70
CA ASP A 1261 -14.22 -21.62 32.71
C ASP A 1261 -13.86 -21.25 31.26
N GLN A 1262 -13.52 -19.97 31.00
CA GLN A 1262 -13.11 -19.52 29.66
C GLN A 1262 -11.76 -20.10 29.21
N THR A 1263 -10.89 -20.51 30.14
CA THR A 1263 -9.55 -21.00 29.80
C THR A 1263 -9.61 -22.25 28.92
N GLN A 1264 -10.39 -23.27 29.30
CA GLN A 1264 -10.41 -24.59 28.65
C GLN A 1264 -10.76 -24.55 27.15
N ASN A 1265 -11.58 -23.57 26.75
CA ASN A 1265 -12.07 -23.44 25.37
C ASN A 1265 -11.53 -22.22 24.63
N ASP A 1266 -10.57 -21.49 25.22
CA ASP A 1266 -10.03 -20.27 24.60
C ASP A 1266 -9.34 -20.61 23.26
N PRO A 1267 -9.52 -19.76 22.22
CA PRO A 1267 -8.91 -19.97 20.91
C PRO A 1267 -7.38 -19.95 20.94
N LEU A 1268 -6.75 -19.33 21.95
CA LEU A 1268 -5.29 -19.26 22.06
C LEU A 1268 -4.73 -20.26 23.10
N PRO A 1269 -3.57 -20.88 22.83
CA PRO A 1269 -3.01 -21.92 23.68
C PRO A 1269 -2.50 -21.40 25.03
N GLU A 1270 -2.05 -20.14 25.11
CA GLU A 1270 -1.57 -19.53 26.36
C GLU A 1270 -2.66 -19.52 27.43
N MET A 1271 -3.90 -19.31 27.01
CA MET A 1271 -5.09 -19.35 27.87
C MET A 1271 -5.56 -20.80 28.09
N ARG A 1272 -5.55 -21.63 27.03
CA ARG A 1272 -6.00 -23.02 27.09
C ARG A 1272 -5.22 -23.89 28.06
N PHE A 1273 -3.91 -23.72 28.09
CA PHE A 1273 -3.00 -24.52 28.91
C PHE A 1273 -2.48 -23.73 30.12
N ILE A 1274 -3.23 -22.72 30.57
CA ILE A 1274 -2.77 -21.81 31.62
C ILE A 1274 -2.52 -22.52 32.95
N GLU A 1275 -3.33 -23.50 33.33
CA GLU A 1275 -3.15 -24.27 34.58
C GLU A 1275 -1.89 -25.12 34.55
N GLU A 1276 -1.59 -25.76 33.40
CA GLU A 1276 -0.36 -26.53 33.20
C GLU A 1276 0.88 -25.64 33.35
N ARG A 1277 0.80 -24.40 32.83
CA ARG A 1277 1.88 -23.41 32.88
C ARG A 1277 2.04 -22.72 34.24
N GLN A 1278 1.03 -22.78 35.11
CA GLN A 1278 1.04 -22.11 36.41
C GLN A 1278 1.47 -23.01 37.58
N ARG A 1279 1.25 -24.33 37.46
CA ARG A 1279 1.53 -25.31 38.53
C ARG A 1279 3.01 -25.67 38.69
N ALA A 1280 3.87 -25.17 37.83
CA ALA A 1280 5.31 -25.31 37.97
C ALA A 1280 6.02 -24.05 37.48
#